data_AF-A0A2U9BSL8-F1
#
_entry.id   AF-A0A2U9BSL8-F1
#
_cell.length_a   1.000
_cell.length_b   1.000
_cell.length_c   1.000
_cell.angle_alpha   90.00
_cell.angle_beta   90.00
_cell.angle_gamma   90.00
#
_symmetry.space_group_name_H-M   'P 1'
#
loop_
_entity.id
_entity.type
_entity.pdbx_description
1 polymer ?
#
loop_
_entity_poly.entity_id
_entity_poly.type
_entity_poly.pdbx_seq_one_letter_code
_entity_poly.pdbx_strand_id
1 'polypeptide(L)'
;MRTVLMVAEKPSLAQSIAKILSKGNCTSRKGLNGACSVHEYTGSFQGQSVRFKMTSVCGHVMSLDFIGKYNNWDKVDPAELFSTAPTEKKEANPKLNMVKFLQVEGRGCDYVVLWLDCDKEGENICFEVLDAIQPVMNKGNSREQSVYRAKFSSITDTDIWNAMNCLGEPNCNEALSVDARQELDLRIGCAFTRFQTKYFQGKYGNLDSSLISFGPCQTPTLGFCVERHDKIQSFKPETYWILQAKVFKRKDNLLTLDWNRVRVFDRDVGQMFVNLAKTSREAQVESVSKKEKAKQRPQALNTVEMLRVASSSLGMGPQHTMQIAERLYTQGYISYPRTETTHYPENFDLKGTLAQQTNNPFWAKEVKALLSTGLNRPRKGSDAGDHPPITPMHAALEGELGSDGWRLYEYITRHFIATVSQDCKYLQTTIDFSIGTELFSCSGKTLISPGYTAVMPWQGIPLEEAMPECERGDTFTVDEIKLVEKQTSPPDYLTEAELITLMEKHGVGTDASIPVHINNICQRNYVTIENGRKLKPTNLGIVLVHGYYKIDAELVLPTIRSAVEKQLNLIALGKANFQQVLQHTLDIFKRKFHFFVDSITGMDELMEVSFSPIAATGKPLSRCGKCHRFMKYIQAKPSRLHCSHCDETYSLPQNGVIKLYKELRCPLDEFELVLWTSGARGKSYPLCPYCYSNTPFRDMKKGMGCNECTHPSCQHSLNSLGIGQCVECDTGVLVLDPTSGPKWRMACNKCNVVVHFFEHAHRVQVALESCDACDASLVAVDFNKTRTPLPDGETQHTGCVFCDPVFQDLVELKHATMRYRALTHCSPESLLQPDSGGMEEEEARCFLGRFVDEFPAALEEGGPLPVSSLSRRVSLEELHGESLELGLRLLAARGAPAGLSARLCQAALSQLLQNDLSPFQCPAEAEVKPEEEQKAVFLQSEAVQRLFLNKLIDVALAWHRNFLKPPPSSQFHRSSVHAIRNTRRKMEDKHIALAEFNQLFGIQDGVERAYYAVFDGHGGVDAAVYAATHLHVALSKQETLQSDTDTAFKTAFKHTDNMFRGKANRERLRSGTTGVAVLIQGQELTVAWLGDSQAMLVRKGLAVTLMDPHKPEREDEKQRIEDLGGCITFMGCWRVNGTYAVSRAIGDFDQKPYVSGDADCSTIQLLGDEDYVLLACDGFFDAVKPSLVPSLVLDALQQPYDPEGGGDTPLKQSEEIIGLRIARHLWLYCRAVCSARYPPVTSSVELAFGSTGISPAVNGSITCLPSLADWQTSA
;
A
#
# COMPACT_ATOMS: atom_id res chain seq x y z
N MET A 1 -19.61 -37.30 -40.51
CA MET A 1 -20.71 -36.59 -39.81
C MET A 1 -20.10 -35.34 -39.19
N ARG A 2 -20.69 -34.16 -39.42
CA ARG A 2 -20.16 -32.90 -38.87
C ARG A 2 -20.33 -32.86 -37.34
N THR A 3 -19.47 -32.12 -36.65
CA THR A 3 -19.48 -31.96 -35.19
C THR A 3 -19.72 -30.51 -34.80
N VAL A 4 -20.68 -30.28 -33.89
CA VAL A 4 -21.02 -28.98 -33.33
C VAL A 4 -20.53 -28.92 -31.88
N LEU A 5 -19.54 -28.07 -31.62
CA LEU A 5 -19.12 -27.76 -30.25
C LEU A 5 -20.14 -26.80 -29.61
N MET A 6 -20.51 -27.06 -28.37
CA MET A 6 -21.34 -26.15 -27.59
C MET A 6 -20.64 -25.85 -26.27
N VAL A 7 -20.57 -24.58 -25.88
CA VAL A 7 -19.82 -24.16 -24.69
C VAL A 7 -20.70 -23.30 -23.79
N ALA A 8 -20.97 -23.77 -22.58
CA ALA A 8 -21.66 -23.01 -21.53
C ALA A 8 -20.69 -22.37 -20.54
N GLU A 9 -21.18 -21.45 -19.69
CA GLU A 9 -20.31 -20.72 -18.75
C GLU A 9 -19.83 -21.57 -17.56
N LYS A 10 -20.64 -22.53 -17.11
CA LYS A 10 -20.37 -23.35 -15.92
C LYS A 10 -20.68 -24.83 -16.18
N PRO A 11 -20.01 -25.79 -15.50
CA PRO A 11 -20.22 -27.22 -15.72
C PRO A 11 -21.66 -27.69 -15.51
N SER A 12 -22.32 -27.16 -14.48
CA SER A 12 -23.72 -27.46 -14.19
C SER A 12 -24.69 -26.96 -15.26
N LEU A 13 -24.41 -25.80 -15.87
CA LEU A 13 -25.21 -25.27 -16.99
C LEU A 13 -25.08 -26.17 -18.22
N ALA A 14 -23.84 -26.54 -18.59
CA ALA A 14 -23.61 -27.44 -19.71
C ALA A 14 -24.34 -28.78 -19.55
N GLN A 15 -24.33 -29.34 -18.33
CA GLN A 15 -25.04 -30.58 -18.03
C GLN A 15 -26.55 -30.43 -18.19
N SER A 16 -27.14 -29.37 -17.63
CA SER A 16 -28.59 -29.11 -17.71
C SER A 16 -29.05 -28.88 -19.15
N ILE A 17 -28.34 -28.04 -19.90
CA ILE A 17 -28.66 -27.73 -21.30
C ILE A 17 -28.50 -28.98 -22.18
N ALA A 18 -27.42 -29.75 -22.00
CA ALA A 18 -27.22 -31.01 -22.72
C ALA A 18 -28.37 -31.99 -22.47
N LYS A 19 -28.80 -32.12 -21.20
CA LYS A 19 -29.89 -33.03 -20.82
C LYS A 19 -31.22 -32.65 -21.49
N ILE A 20 -31.53 -31.35 -21.56
CA ILE A 20 -32.73 -30.82 -22.23
C ILE A 20 -32.68 -31.11 -23.74
N LEU A 21 -31.61 -30.67 -24.41
CA LEU A 21 -31.49 -30.79 -25.87
C LEU A 21 -31.35 -32.25 -26.34
N SER A 22 -30.75 -33.12 -25.53
CA SER A 22 -30.64 -34.55 -25.84
C SER A 22 -31.86 -35.35 -25.41
N LYS A 23 -32.87 -34.73 -24.76
CA LYS A 23 -34.01 -35.42 -24.13
C LYS A 23 -33.55 -36.56 -23.20
N GLY A 24 -32.48 -36.33 -22.45
CA GLY A 24 -31.85 -37.30 -21.57
C GLY A 24 -30.87 -38.29 -22.24
N ASN A 25 -30.80 -38.35 -23.58
CA ASN A 25 -29.98 -39.32 -24.32
C ASN A 25 -28.55 -38.84 -24.63
N CYS A 26 -27.84 -38.23 -23.66
CA CYS A 26 -26.44 -37.84 -23.85
C CYS A 26 -25.47 -38.78 -23.11
N THR A 27 -24.30 -39.01 -23.70
CA THR A 27 -23.19 -39.70 -23.03
C THR A 27 -22.23 -38.68 -22.47
N SER A 28 -21.84 -38.84 -21.20
CA SER A 28 -20.98 -37.88 -20.50
C SER A 28 -19.61 -38.49 -20.20
N ARG A 29 -18.55 -37.72 -20.42
CA ARG A 29 -17.18 -38.08 -20.00
C ARG A 29 -16.51 -36.91 -19.31
N LYS A 30 -15.50 -37.18 -18.50
CA LYS A 30 -14.67 -36.13 -17.89
C LYS A 30 -13.70 -35.54 -18.89
N GLY A 31 -13.53 -34.22 -18.83
CA GLY A 31 -12.52 -33.48 -19.58
C GLY A 31 -11.13 -33.62 -18.97
N LEU A 32 -10.10 -33.18 -19.69
CA LEU A 32 -8.69 -33.30 -19.27
C LEU A 32 -8.37 -32.56 -17.97
N ASN A 33 -9.16 -31.54 -17.61
CA ASN A 33 -8.95 -30.72 -16.41
C ASN A 33 -9.67 -31.25 -15.16
N GLY A 34 -10.45 -32.32 -15.27
CA GLY A 34 -11.24 -32.94 -14.19
C GLY A 34 -12.48 -32.15 -13.74
N ALA A 35 -12.44 -30.82 -13.83
CA ALA A 35 -13.53 -29.92 -13.48
C ALA A 35 -14.67 -29.96 -14.51
N CYS A 36 -14.35 -29.79 -15.80
CA CYS A 36 -15.32 -29.77 -16.88
C CYS A 36 -15.65 -31.19 -17.37
N SER A 37 -16.89 -31.37 -17.79
CA SER A 37 -17.35 -32.59 -18.46
C SER A 37 -17.68 -32.29 -19.93
N VAL A 38 -17.70 -33.34 -20.75
CA VAL A 38 -18.14 -33.28 -22.15
C VAL A 38 -19.33 -34.20 -22.33
N HIS A 39 -20.41 -33.66 -22.86
CA HIS A 39 -21.70 -34.32 -23.07
C HIS A 39 -21.95 -34.45 -24.58
N GLU A 40 -22.05 -35.67 -25.08
CA GLU A 40 -22.10 -35.96 -26.51
C GLU A 40 -23.42 -36.66 -26.88
N TYR A 41 -24.00 -36.28 -28.00
CA TYR A 41 -25.23 -36.88 -28.55
C TYR A 41 -25.37 -36.58 -30.04
N THR A 42 -26.25 -37.29 -30.73
CA THR A 42 -26.55 -37.05 -32.15
C THR A 42 -27.86 -36.28 -32.28
N GLY A 43 -27.93 -35.32 -33.20
CA GLY A 43 -29.14 -34.56 -33.47
C GLY A 43 -29.13 -33.93 -34.86
N SER A 44 -30.08 -33.01 -35.12
CA SER A 44 -30.16 -32.25 -36.36
C SER A 44 -29.71 -30.81 -36.12
N PHE A 45 -28.88 -30.27 -37.00
CA PHE A 45 -28.46 -28.86 -37.02
C PHE A 45 -28.45 -28.36 -38.46
N GLN A 46 -29.14 -27.25 -38.73
CA GLN A 46 -29.27 -26.70 -40.10
C GLN A 46 -29.76 -27.75 -41.12
N GLY A 47 -30.68 -28.62 -40.71
CA GLY A 47 -31.24 -29.70 -41.54
C GLY A 47 -30.30 -30.89 -41.79
N GLN A 48 -29.13 -30.93 -41.17
CA GLN A 48 -28.14 -32.01 -41.30
C GLN A 48 -28.00 -32.82 -40.02
N SER A 49 -27.76 -34.12 -40.14
CA SER A 49 -27.40 -34.97 -39.00
C SER A 49 -25.99 -34.64 -38.52
N VAL A 50 -25.85 -34.27 -37.25
CA VAL A 50 -24.58 -33.84 -36.63
C VAL A 50 -24.35 -34.52 -35.28
N ARG A 51 -23.09 -34.55 -34.86
CA ARG A 51 -22.70 -34.86 -33.48
C ARG A 51 -22.62 -33.57 -32.67
N PHE A 52 -23.43 -33.47 -31.62
CA PHE A 52 -23.31 -32.42 -30.64
C PHE A 52 -22.29 -32.79 -29.57
N LYS A 53 -21.49 -31.80 -29.17
CA LYS A 53 -20.47 -31.91 -28.13
C LYS A 53 -20.58 -30.71 -27.20
N MET A 54 -21.36 -30.85 -26.14
CA MET A 54 -21.58 -29.81 -25.14
C MET A 54 -20.53 -29.90 -24.02
N THR A 55 -19.94 -28.76 -23.68
CA THR A 55 -19.01 -28.63 -22.55
C THR A 55 -19.13 -27.23 -21.93
N SER A 56 -18.24 -26.87 -21.02
CA SER A 56 -18.25 -25.57 -20.36
C SER A 56 -16.87 -25.01 -20.08
N VAL A 57 -16.85 -23.72 -19.78
CA VAL A 57 -15.79 -23.08 -18.99
C VAL A 57 -16.18 -23.08 -17.51
N CYS A 58 -15.51 -22.26 -16.68
CA CYS A 58 -15.76 -22.11 -15.26
C CYS A 58 -15.81 -20.61 -14.88
N GLY A 59 -16.68 -19.85 -15.57
CA GLY A 59 -16.62 -18.38 -15.59
C GLY A 59 -15.57 -17.86 -16.58
N HIS A 60 -15.04 -16.66 -16.34
CA HIS A 60 -13.96 -16.08 -17.16
C HIS A 60 -12.79 -17.06 -17.34
N VAL A 61 -12.41 -17.26 -18.61
CA VAL A 61 -11.23 -18.03 -19.01
C VAL A 61 -9.98 -17.19 -18.77
N MET A 62 -10.09 -15.89 -19.02
CA MET A 62 -8.98 -14.95 -18.94
C MET A 62 -9.17 -13.91 -17.82
N SER A 63 -8.06 -13.37 -17.33
CA SER A 63 -7.99 -12.17 -16.51
C SER A 63 -6.97 -11.22 -17.11
N LEU A 64 -7.28 -9.92 -17.08
CA LEU A 64 -6.37 -8.89 -17.57
C LEU A 64 -5.32 -8.55 -16.51
N ASP A 65 -4.06 -8.51 -16.91
CA ASP A 65 -2.94 -8.18 -16.02
C ASP A 65 -1.83 -7.44 -16.80
N PHE A 66 -0.86 -6.85 -16.09
CA PHE A 66 0.29 -6.23 -16.76
C PHE A 66 1.33 -7.28 -17.18
N ILE A 67 2.16 -6.92 -18.17
CA ILE A 67 3.21 -7.80 -18.69
C ILE A 67 4.53 -7.62 -17.91
N GLY A 68 5.15 -8.75 -17.55
CA GLY A 68 6.54 -8.80 -17.08
C GLY A 68 6.83 -7.93 -15.85
N LYS A 69 7.73 -6.95 -15.99
CA LYS A 69 8.22 -6.12 -14.87
C LYS A 69 7.11 -5.30 -14.17
N TYR A 70 6.04 -4.96 -14.89
CA TYR A 70 4.96 -4.12 -14.39
C TYR A 70 4.07 -4.81 -13.35
N ASN A 71 4.25 -6.11 -13.11
CA ASN A 71 3.60 -6.81 -12.01
C ASN A 71 4.32 -6.66 -10.66
N ASN A 72 5.57 -6.22 -10.68
CA ASN A 72 6.33 -6.00 -9.46
C ASN A 72 6.09 -4.58 -8.93
N TRP A 73 5.52 -4.48 -7.73
CA TRP A 73 5.12 -3.22 -7.11
C TRP A 73 6.30 -2.30 -6.76
N ASP A 74 7.50 -2.88 -6.56
CA ASP A 74 8.69 -2.14 -6.14
C ASP A 74 9.49 -1.56 -7.30
N LYS A 75 9.37 -2.15 -8.49
CA LYS A 75 10.27 -1.92 -9.63
C LYS A 75 9.77 -0.92 -10.67
N VAL A 76 8.51 -0.48 -10.58
CA VAL A 76 7.89 0.40 -11.58
C VAL A 76 7.29 1.63 -10.93
N ASP A 77 7.39 2.76 -11.63
CA ASP A 77 6.65 3.97 -11.28
C ASP A 77 5.15 3.71 -11.52
N PRO A 78 4.26 3.88 -10.52
CA PRO A 78 2.82 3.75 -10.71
C PRO A 78 2.24 4.63 -11.83
N ALA A 79 2.86 5.77 -12.17
CA ALA A 79 2.42 6.63 -13.28
C ALA A 79 2.54 5.95 -14.66
N GLU A 80 3.51 5.04 -14.83
CA GLU A 80 3.71 4.28 -16.07
C GLU A 80 2.51 3.36 -16.39
N LEU A 81 1.74 2.97 -15.37
CA LEU A 81 0.61 2.05 -15.52
C LEU A 81 -0.55 2.62 -16.35
N PHE A 82 -0.62 3.95 -16.53
CA PHE A 82 -1.66 4.58 -17.34
C PHE A 82 -1.42 4.46 -18.85
N SER A 83 -0.17 4.49 -19.32
CA SER A 83 0.11 4.66 -20.76
C SER A 83 1.21 3.78 -21.33
N THR A 84 2.26 3.46 -20.56
CA THR A 84 3.43 2.74 -21.07
C THR A 84 3.43 1.25 -20.73
N ALA A 85 2.73 0.87 -19.66
CA ALA A 85 2.61 -0.53 -19.28
C ALA A 85 1.64 -1.28 -20.23
N PRO A 86 2.12 -2.28 -20.99
CA PRO A 86 1.22 -3.12 -21.76
C PRO A 86 0.46 -4.08 -20.84
N THR A 87 -0.75 -4.42 -21.26
CA THR A 87 -1.64 -5.38 -20.61
C THR A 87 -1.78 -6.62 -21.49
N GLU A 88 -1.95 -7.77 -20.85
CA GLU A 88 -2.22 -9.03 -21.53
C GLU A 88 -3.30 -9.82 -20.79
N LYS A 89 -4.10 -10.59 -21.54
CA LYS A 89 -5.04 -11.56 -20.99
C LYS A 89 -4.26 -12.83 -20.61
N LYS A 90 -4.32 -13.23 -19.35
CA LYS A 90 -3.73 -14.48 -18.81
C LYS A 90 -4.85 -15.41 -18.37
N GLU A 91 -4.61 -16.72 -18.32
CA GLU A 91 -5.62 -17.64 -17.77
C GLU A 91 -5.99 -17.23 -16.33
N ALA A 92 -7.28 -17.01 -16.07
CA ALA A 92 -7.79 -16.57 -14.77
C ALA A 92 -7.48 -17.60 -13.67
N ASN A 93 -7.50 -18.89 -14.02
CA ASN A 93 -7.07 -19.98 -13.16
C ASN A 93 -6.16 -20.96 -13.92
N PRO A 94 -4.84 -20.75 -13.89
CA PRO A 94 -3.88 -21.57 -14.64
C PRO A 94 -3.92 -23.07 -14.27
N LYS A 95 -4.42 -23.43 -13.08
CA LYS A 95 -4.54 -24.84 -12.66
C LYS A 95 -5.59 -25.59 -13.48
N LEU A 96 -6.58 -24.90 -14.03
CA LEU A 96 -7.63 -25.51 -14.85
C LEU A 96 -7.19 -25.77 -16.30
N ASN A 97 -6.09 -25.16 -16.76
CA ASN A 97 -5.59 -25.25 -18.15
C ASN A 97 -6.74 -25.09 -19.17
N MET A 98 -7.55 -24.04 -19.00
CA MET A 98 -8.84 -23.94 -19.65
C MET A 98 -8.70 -23.75 -21.16
N VAL A 99 -7.70 -22.98 -21.61
CA VAL A 99 -7.42 -22.78 -23.04
C VAL A 99 -7.06 -24.11 -23.70
N LYS A 100 -6.19 -24.90 -23.07
CA LYS A 100 -5.80 -26.22 -23.56
C LYS A 100 -6.99 -27.18 -23.62
N PHE A 101 -7.86 -27.15 -22.61
CA PHE A 101 -9.09 -27.93 -22.61
C PHE A 101 -9.99 -27.58 -23.79
N LEU A 102 -10.27 -26.29 -24.00
CA LEU A 102 -11.07 -25.81 -25.12
C LEU A 102 -10.45 -26.18 -26.48
N GLN A 103 -9.12 -26.04 -26.63
CA GLN A 103 -8.42 -26.42 -27.86
C GLN A 103 -8.52 -27.92 -28.16
N VAL A 104 -8.37 -28.77 -27.15
CA VAL A 104 -8.51 -30.22 -27.31
C VAL A 104 -9.94 -30.60 -27.72
N GLU A 105 -10.93 -30.00 -27.06
CA GLU A 105 -12.32 -30.36 -27.33
C GLU A 105 -12.89 -29.70 -28.60
N GLY A 106 -12.38 -28.53 -29.00
CA GLY A 106 -12.76 -27.83 -30.23
C GLY A 106 -12.02 -28.32 -31.48
N ARG A 107 -10.90 -29.03 -31.32
CA ARG A 107 -10.16 -29.59 -32.47
C ARG A 107 -11.06 -30.49 -33.31
N GLY A 108 -11.13 -30.19 -34.60
CA GLY A 108 -11.90 -30.99 -35.57
C GLY A 108 -13.43 -30.78 -35.50
N CYS A 109 -13.91 -29.78 -34.77
CA CYS A 109 -15.31 -29.35 -34.82
C CYS A 109 -15.56 -28.42 -36.01
N ASP A 110 -16.75 -28.49 -36.60
CA ASP A 110 -17.15 -27.73 -37.79
C ASP A 110 -17.93 -26.45 -37.44
N TYR A 111 -18.68 -26.48 -36.34
CA TYR A 111 -19.50 -25.38 -35.84
C TYR A 111 -19.28 -25.17 -34.34
N VAL A 112 -19.54 -23.95 -33.87
CA VAL A 112 -19.66 -23.64 -32.44
C VAL A 112 -20.97 -22.91 -32.13
N VAL A 113 -21.64 -23.31 -31.05
CA VAL A 113 -22.77 -22.59 -30.45
C VAL A 113 -22.42 -22.18 -29.03
N LEU A 114 -22.48 -20.88 -28.75
CA LEU A 114 -22.13 -20.28 -27.47
C LEU A 114 -23.37 -20.22 -26.56
N TRP A 115 -23.29 -20.91 -25.42
CA TRP A 115 -24.35 -21.07 -24.41
C TRP A 115 -23.94 -20.45 -23.06
N LEU A 116 -23.13 -19.39 -23.10
CA LEU A 116 -22.75 -18.63 -21.91
C LEU A 116 -23.94 -17.82 -21.40
N ASP A 117 -23.89 -17.34 -20.15
CA ASP A 117 -25.00 -16.53 -19.62
C ASP A 117 -25.18 -15.26 -20.49
N CYS A 118 -26.39 -14.73 -20.61
CA CYS A 118 -26.69 -13.67 -21.60
C CYS A 118 -26.58 -12.26 -21.01
N ASP A 119 -25.55 -11.99 -20.22
CA ASP A 119 -25.12 -10.65 -19.82
C ASP A 119 -23.84 -10.22 -20.56
N LYS A 120 -23.42 -8.97 -20.34
CA LYS A 120 -22.20 -8.42 -20.96
C LYS A 120 -20.95 -9.22 -20.61
N GLU A 121 -20.85 -9.75 -19.39
CA GLU A 121 -19.71 -10.60 -18.98
C GLU A 121 -19.72 -11.92 -19.76
N GLY A 122 -20.88 -12.58 -19.90
CA GLY A 122 -21.03 -13.78 -20.72
C GLY A 122 -20.72 -13.55 -22.21
N GLU A 123 -21.08 -12.38 -22.77
CA GLU A 123 -20.65 -11.98 -24.11
C GLU A 123 -19.13 -11.80 -24.19
N ASN A 124 -18.48 -11.21 -23.19
CA ASN A 124 -17.01 -11.12 -23.16
C ASN A 124 -16.35 -12.51 -23.15
N ILE A 125 -16.86 -13.44 -22.32
CA ILE A 125 -16.35 -14.81 -22.26
C ILE A 125 -16.61 -15.57 -23.57
N CYS A 126 -17.68 -15.24 -24.32
CA CYS A 126 -17.89 -15.79 -25.66
C CYS A 126 -16.64 -15.56 -26.55
N PHE A 127 -16.08 -14.35 -26.55
CA PHE A 127 -14.89 -14.04 -27.34
C PHE A 127 -13.61 -14.67 -26.78
N GLU A 128 -13.48 -14.86 -25.46
CA GLU A 128 -12.39 -15.65 -24.87
C GLU A 128 -12.43 -17.11 -25.33
N VAL A 129 -13.62 -17.72 -25.39
CA VAL A 129 -13.82 -19.07 -25.90
C VAL A 129 -13.47 -19.14 -27.39
N LEU A 130 -13.95 -18.18 -28.18
CA LEU A 130 -13.69 -18.12 -29.63
C LEU A 130 -12.19 -18.00 -29.93
N ASP A 131 -11.46 -17.14 -29.23
CA ASP A 131 -10.00 -16.98 -29.37
C ASP A 131 -9.26 -18.30 -29.14
N ALA A 132 -9.70 -19.10 -28.17
CA ALA A 132 -9.10 -20.41 -27.88
C ALA A 132 -9.42 -21.48 -28.94
N ILE A 133 -10.63 -21.51 -29.50
CA ILE A 133 -11.10 -22.64 -30.34
C ILE A 133 -11.02 -22.38 -31.85
N GLN A 134 -11.23 -21.15 -32.32
CA GLN A 134 -11.27 -20.86 -33.76
C GLN A 134 -10.00 -21.31 -34.51
N PRO A 135 -8.78 -21.15 -33.95
CA PRO A 135 -7.56 -21.60 -34.62
C PRO A 135 -7.47 -23.12 -34.85
N VAL A 136 -8.23 -23.93 -34.10
CA VAL A 136 -8.17 -25.41 -34.13
C VAL A 136 -9.41 -26.08 -34.74
N MET A 137 -10.45 -25.32 -35.07
CA MET A 137 -11.65 -25.80 -35.75
C MET A 137 -11.36 -26.20 -37.21
N ASN A 138 -12.23 -27.01 -37.81
CA ASN A 138 -12.13 -27.34 -39.23
C ASN A 138 -12.34 -26.07 -40.08
N LYS A 139 -11.44 -25.86 -41.05
CA LYS A 139 -11.58 -24.77 -42.02
C LYS A 139 -12.71 -25.10 -43.00
N GLY A 140 -13.90 -24.58 -42.74
CA GLY A 140 -15.04 -24.64 -43.64
C GLY A 140 -14.87 -23.74 -44.88
N ASN A 141 -15.86 -23.76 -45.76
CA ASN A 141 -15.93 -22.85 -46.90
C ASN A 141 -16.15 -21.41 -46.38
N SER A 142 -15.40 -20.41 -46.85
CA SER A 142 -15.39 -19.03 -46.32
C SER A 142 -16.74 -18.29 -46.38
N ARG A 143 -17.77 -18.89 -47.00
CA ARG A 143 -19.13 -18.37 -47.11
C ARG A 143 -20.12 -18.98 -46.10
N GLU A 144 -19.75 -20.03 -45.37
CA GLU A 144 -20.62 -20.67 -44.36
C GLU A 144 -20.38 -20.08 -42.97
N GLN A 145 -21.44 -19.65 -42.28
CA GLN A 145 -21.38 -19.20 -40.90
C GLN A 145 -21.09 -20.37 -39.95
N SER A 146 -19.97 -20.30 -39.23
CA SER A 146 -19.51 -21.36 -38.32
C SER A 146 -19.74 -21.07 -36.84
N VAL A 147 -20.05 -19.82 -36.47
CA VAL A 147 -20.21 -19.34 -35.10
C VAL A 147 -21.64 -18.88 -34.86
N TYR A 148 -22.24 -19.37 -33.78
CA TYR A 148 -23.61 -19.06 -33.36
C TYR A 148 -23.65 -18.73 -31.87
N ARG A 149 -24.61 -17.89 -31.47
CA ARG A 149 -24.89 -17.50 -30.10
C ARG A 149 -26.32 -17.84 -29.73
N ALA A 150 -26.50 -18.67 -28.71
CA ALA A 150 -27.81 -18.94 -28.12
C ALA A 150 -28.16 -17.85 -27.10
N LYS A 151 -29.37 -17.30 -27.18
CA LYS A 151 -29.90 -16.31 -26.21
C LYS A 151 -31.04 -16.92 -25.41
N PHE A 152 -30.92 -16.91 -24.09
CA PHE A 152 -31.87 -17.51 -23.14
C PHE A 152 -31.87 -16.73 -21.83
N SER A 153 -32.97 -16.81 -21.08
CA SER A 153 -33.14 -16.13 -19.78
C SER A 153 -33.44 -17.10 -18.63
N SER A 154 -33.62 -18.37 -18.92
CA SER A 154 -33.92 -19.43 -17.95
C SER A 154 -33.44 -20.79 -18.45
N ILE A 155 -33.14 -21.70 -17.52
CA ILE A 155 -32.76 -23.09 -17.83
C ILE A 155 -34.01 -23.97 -17.83
N THR A 156 -34.91 -23.72 -18.78
CA THR A 156 -36.16 -24.48 -18.96
C THR A 156 -36.24 -25.10 -20.35
N ASP A 157 -37.00 -26.19 -20.50
CA ASP A 157 -37.18 -26.83 -21.81
C ASP A 157 -37.64 -25.85 -22.89
N THR A 158 -38.63 -25.02 -22.59
CA THR A 158 -39.19 -24.03 -23.53
C THR A 158 -38.14 -23.04 -24.00
N ASP A 159 -37.42 -22.42 -23.07
CA ASP A 159 -36.48 -21.32 -23.38
C ASP A 159 -35.23 -21.83 -24.10
N ILE A 160 -34.71 -22.99 -23.67
CA ILE A 160 -33.53 -23.62 -24.30
C ILE A 160 -33.84 -24.11 -25.72
N TRP A 161 -35.02 -24.71 -25.96
CA TRP A 161 -35.42 -25.09 -27.32
C TRP A 161 -35.66 -23.88 -28.22
N ASN A 162 -36.27 -22.81 -27.68
CA ASN A 162 -36.44 -21.56 -28.42
C ASN A 162 -35.09 -20.94 -28.80
N ALA A 163 -34.13 -20.91 -27.86
CA ALA A 163 -32.78 -20.41 -28.11
C ALA A 163 -32.07 -21.21 -29.22
N MET A 164 -32.21 -22.54 -29.22
CA MET A 164 -31.63 -23.42 -30.25
C MET A 164 -32.25 -23.22 -31.64
N ASN A 165 -33.54 -22.87 -31.70
CA ASN A 165 -34.25 -22.62 -32.95
C ASN A 165 -34.01 -21.20 -33.51
N CYS A 166 -33.62 -20.26 -32.66
CA CYS A 166 -33.44 -18.84 -32.99
C CYS A 166 -32.02 -18.34 -32.66
N LEU A 167 -31.01 -19.05 -33.16
CA LEU A 167 -29.60 -18.69 -32.92
C LEU A 167 -29.23 -17.36 -33.58
N GLY A 168 -28.50 -16.52 -32.85
CA GLY A 168 -27.94 -15.26 -33.32
C GLY A 168 -26.41 -15.28 -33.43
N GLU A 169 -25.81 -14.10 -33.36
CA GLU A 169 -24.37 -13.87 -33.36
C GLU A 169 -23.91 -13.27 -32.03
N PRO A 170 -22.67 -13.55 -31.57
CA PRO A 170 -22.12 -12.93 -30.37
C PRO A 170 -21.86 -11.43 -30.57
N ASN A 171 -22.10 -10.61 -29.54
CA ASN A 171 -22.01 -9.15 -29.65
C ASN A 171 -20.62 -8.63 -29.25
N CYS A 172 -19.79 -8.28 -30.24
CA CYS A 172 -18.43 -7.79 -29.99
C CYS A 172 -18.40 -6.43 -29.28
N ASN A 173 -19.41 -5.58 -29.46
CA ASN A 173 -19.46 -4.26 -28.84
C ASN A 173 -19.67 -4.37 -27.33
N GLU A 174 -20.57 -5.27 -26.89
CA GLU A 174 -20.76 -5.57 -25.46
C GLU A 174 -19.48 -6.16 -24.85
N ALA A 175 -18.83 -7.11 -25.54
CA ALA A 175 -17.56 -7.68 -25.09
C ALA A 175 -16.46 -6.61 -24.94
N LEU A 176 -16.32 -5.69 -25.89
CA LEU A 176 -15.37 -4.57 -25.83
C LEU A 176 -15.67 -3.61 -24.68
N SER A 177 -16.94 -3.42 -24.30
CA SER A 177 -17.29 -2.59 -23.14
C SER A 177 -16.80 -3.19 -21.82
N VAL A 178 -16.82 -4.53 -21.69
CA VAL A 178 -16.26 -5.25 -20.54
C VAL A 178 -14.73 -5.14 -20.53
N ASP A 179 -14.07 -5.35 -21.67
CA ASP A 179 -12.62 -5.18 -21.78
C ASP A 179 -12.18 -3.76 -21.38
N ALA A 180 -12.92 -2.73 -21.82
CA ALA A 180 -12.65 -1.35 -21.44
C ALA A 180 -12.81 -1.15 -19.93
N ARG A 181 -13.88 -1.68 -19.33
CA ARG A 181 -14.11 -1.63 -17.88
C ARG A 181 -12.97 -2.29 -17.11
N GLN A 182 -12.59 -3.50 -17.49
CA GLN A 182 -11.51 -4.26 -16.84
C GLN A 182 -10.18 -3.50 -16.93
N GLU A 183 -9.85 -2.93 -18.09
CA GLU A 183 -8.60 -2.18 -18.27
C GLU A 183 -8.58 -0.86 -17.48
N LEU A 184 -9.69 -0.11 -17.48
CA LEU A 184 -9.81 1.12 -16.69
C LEU A 184 -9.68 0.83 -15.20
N ASP A 185 -10.43 -0.15 -14.69
CA ASP A 185 -10.42 -0.52 -13.27
C ASP A 185 -9.03 -1.03 -12.84
N LEU A 186 -8.34 -1.82 -13.69
CA LEU A 186 -6.98 -2.32 -13.43
C LEU A 186 -5.96 -1.18 -13.38
N ARG A 187 -5.91 -0.33 -14.43
CA ARG A 187 -4.91 0.73 -14.56
C ARG A 187 -5.07 1.78 -13.46
N ILE A 188 -6.28 2.32 -13.32
CA ILE A 188 -6.58 3.36 -12.34
C ILE A 188 -6.41 2.79 -10.92
N GLY A 189 -7.01 1.62 -10.66
CA GLY A 189 -6.95 0.98 -9.35
C GLY A 189 -5.52 0.68 -8.92
N CYS A 190 -4.70 0.06 -9.79
CA CYS A 190 -3.31 -0.27 -9.46
C CYS A 190 -2.44 0.97 -9.30
N ALA A 191 -2.57 1.99 -10.14
CA ALA A 191 -1.74 3.19 -10.04
C ALA A 191 -1.91 3.90 -8.69
N PHE A 192 -3.15 4.24 -8.33
CA PHE A 192 -3.44 4.90 -7.05
C PHE A 192 -3.17 3.99 -5.85
N THR A 193 -3.50 2.70 -5.94
CA THR A 193 -3.26 1.75 -4.83
C THR A 193 -1.78 1.58 -4.57
N ARG A 194 -0.98 1.25 -5.60
CA ARG A 194 0.45 0.97 -5.43
C ARG A 194 1.21 2.19 -4.92
N PHE A 195 0.88 3.37 -5.43
CA PHE A 195 1.46 4.62 -4.93
C PHE A 195 1.19 4.78 -3.42
N GLN A 196 -0.08 4.71 -3.00
CA GLN A 196 -0.44 4.91 -1.59
C GLN A 196 0.10 3.81 -0.67
N THR A 197 -0.03 2.54 -1.08
CA THR A 197 0.52 1.42 -0.30
C THR A 197 2.00 1.64 -0.07
N LYS A 198 2.78 2.00 -1.11
CA LYS A 198 4.23 2.25 -1.01
C LYS A 198 4.55 3.52 -0.20
N TYR A 199 3.75 4.58 -0.35
CA TYR A 199 3.93 5.84 0.36
C TYR A 199 3.72 5.67 1.88
N PHE A 200 2.64 4.99 2.28
CA PHE A 200 2.27 4.77 3.68
C PHE A 200 2.89 3.51 4.29
N GLN A 201 3.57 2.68 3.50
CA GLN A 201 4.19 1.44 3.99
C GLN A 201 5.20 1.74 5.09
N GLY A 202 4.94 1.18 6.28
CA GLY A 202 5.82 1.34 7.43
C GLY A 202 5.97 2.80 7.88
N LYS A 203 4.97 3.66 7.62
CA LYS A 203 4.95 5.05 8.11
C LYS A 203 4.25 5.17 9.48
N TYR A 204 3.13 4.47 9.67
CA TYR A 204 2.36 4.49 10.91
C TYR A 204 2.34 3.11 11.58
N GLY A 205 2.38 3.08 12.92
CA GLY A 205 2.54 1.86 13.70
C GLY A 205 1.31 0.96 13.69
N ASN A 206 0.12 1.56 13.76
CA ASN A 206 -1.17 0.88 13.82
C ASN A 206 -1.91 0.86 12.47
N LEU A 207 -1.28 1.33 11.38
CA LEU A 207 -1.81 1.23 10.03
C LEU A 207 -1.30 -0.04 9.37
N ASP A 208 -2.23 -0.86 8.90
CA ASP A 208 -1.93 -1.91 7.92
C ASP A 208 -2.04 -1.30 6.52
N SER A 209 -0.91 -0.85 5.97
CA SER A 209 -0.87 -0.21 4.66
C SER A 209 -1.27 -1.15 3.52
N SER A 210 -1.28 -2.47 3.73
CA SER A 210 -1.72 -3.45 2.74
C SER A 210 -3.24 -3.43 2.49
N LEU A 211 -3.99 -2.83 3.42
CA LEU A 211 -5.44 -2.62 3.26
C LEU A 211 -5.75 -1.41 2.37
N ILE A 212 -4.82 -0.46 2.24
CA ILE A 212 -5.02 0.76 1.44
C ILE A 212 -5.11 0.39 -0.03
N SER A 213 -6.20 0.80 -0.65
CA SER A 213 -6.53 0.58 -2.04
C SER A 213 -7.50 1.65 -2.53
N PHE A 214 -7.32 2.03 -3.79
CA PHE A 214 -8.21 2.90 -4.52
C PHE A 214 -8.86 2.12 -5.65
N GLY A 215 -10.12 2.44 -5.94
CA GLY A 215 -10.81 1.89 -7.09
C GLY A 215 -11.88 2.87 -7.56
N PRO A 216 -12.01 3.08 -8.88
CA PRO A 216 -12.83 4.16 -9.44
C PRO A 216 -14.32 4.04 -9.09
N CYS A 217 -14.82 2.84 -8.76
CA CYS A 217 -16.18 2.64 -8.25
C CYS A 217 -16.25 2.33 -6.74
N GLN A 218 -15.20 1.72 -6.16
CA GLN A 218 -15.20 1.40 -4.72
C GLN A 218 -15.10 2.67 -3.87
N THR A 219 -14.32 3.66 -4.31
CA THR A 219 -14.09 4.89 -3.54
C THR A 219 -15.36 5.75 -3.46
N PRO A 220 -16.13 5.97 -4.55
CA PRO A 220 -17.44 6.62 -4.44
C PRO A 220 -18.47 5.86 -3.61
N THR A 221 -18.47 4.52 -3.71
CA THR A 221 -19.34 3.67 -2.87
C THR A 221 -19.04 3.88 -1.37
N LEU A 222 -17.76 3.93 -0.99
CA LEU A 222 -17.34 4.28 0.37
C LEU A 222 -17.69 5.73 0.73
N GLY A 223 -17.60 6.64 -0.25
CA GLY A 223 -17.95 8.05 -0.13
C GLY A 223 -19.36 8.25 0.41
N PHE A 224 -20.37 7.50 -0.06
CA PHE A 224 -21.73 7.58 0.46
C PHE A 224 -21.82 7.22 1.95
N CYS A 225 -21.09 6.19 2.39
CA CYS A 225 -21.06 5.77 3.79
C CYS A 225 -20.42 6.84 4.69
N VAL A 226 -19.31 7.45 4.24
CA VAL A 226 -18.62 8.50 4.97
C VAL A 226 -19.43 9.80 4.97
N GLU A 227 -20.09 10.16 3.86
CA GLU A 227 -20.99 11.32 3.82
C GLU A 227 -22.14 11.17 4.83
N ARG A 228 -22.70 9.96 4.98
CA ARG A 228 -23.69 9.68 6.02
C ARG A 228 -23.08 9.81 7.41
N HIS A 229 -21.88 9.29 7.64
CA HIS A 229 -21.17 9.44 8.91
C HIS A 229 -20.98 10.92 9.28
N ASP A 230 -20.51 11.75 8.34
CA ASP A 230 -20.27 13.17 8.57
C ASP A 230 -21.58 13.90 8.95
N LYS A 231 -22.68 13.60 8.24
CA LYS A 231 -24.02 14.12 8.58
C LYS A 231 -24.48 13.73 9.99
N ILE A 232 -24.09 12.55 10.48
CA ILE A 232 -24.39 12.11 11.85
C ILE A 232 -23.55 12.90 12.85
N GLN A 233 -22.24 13.05 12.60
CA GLN A 233 -21.33 13.77 13.50
C GLN A 233 -21.64 15.26 13.60
N SER A 234 -22.03 15.89 12.49
CA SER A 234 -22.35 17.33 12.46
C SER A 234 -23.79 17.65 12.87
N PHE A 235 -24.63 16.64 13.12
CA PHE A 235 -26.04 16.84 13.47
C PHE A 235 -26.16 17.45 14.87
N LYS A 236 -26.89 18.56 14.97
CA LYS A 236 -27.23 19.20 16.24
C LYS A 236 -28.71 18.94 16.54
N PRO A 237 -29.05 18.12 17.55
CA PRO A 237 -30.44 17.90 17.92
C PRO A 237 -31.13 19.20 18.33
N GLU A 238 -32.30 19.45 17.75
CA GLU A 238 -33.16 20.56 18.13
C GLU A 238 -34.34 20.02 18.95
N THR A 239 -34.59 20.66 20.09
CA THR A 239 -35.77 20.37 20.91
C THR A 239 -37.00 20.91 20.20
N TYR A 240 -38.05 20.09 20.12
CA TYR A 240 -39.35 20.48 19.62
C TYR A 240 -40.45 19.95 20.53
N TRP A 241 -41.59 20.61 20.49
CA TRP A 241 -42.75 20.28 21.29
C TRP A 241 -43.92 19.88 20.39
N ILE A 242 -44.60 18.81 20.78
CA ILE A 242 -45.84 18.35 20.16
C ILE A 242 -46.95 18.51 21.18
N LEU A 243 -48.02 19.18 20.79
CA LEU A 243 -49.26 19.20 21.56
C LEU A 243 -49.98 17.85 21.37
N GLN A 244 -50.19 17.09 22.45
CA GLN A 244 -50.97 15.85 22.41
C GLN A 244 -52.24 16.03 23.24
N ALA A 245 -53.38 15.68 22.63
CA ALA A 245 -54.66 15.66 23.29
C ALA A 245 -55.20 14.22 23.31
N LYS A 246 -55.80 13.82 24.42
CA LYS A 246 -56.56 12.58 24.53
C LYS A 246 -58.02 12.89 24.82
N VAL A 247 -58.92 12.19 24.13
CA VAL A 247 -60.36 12.42 24.20
C VAL A 247 -61.12 11.10 24.33
N PHE A 248 -62.30 11.12 24.95
CA PHE A 248 -63.19 9.95 25.01
C PHE A 248 -64.66 10.36 24.88
N LYS A 249 -65.47 9.45 24.33
CA LYS A 249 -66.95 9.57 24.26
C LYS A 249 -67.65 8.79 25.37
N ARG A 250 -67.06 7.66 25.78
CA ARG A 250 -67.42 6.80 26.94
C ARG A 250 -66.09 6.33 27.56
N LYS A 251 -66.05 6.11 28.89
CA LYS A 251 -64.80 5.92 29.67
C LYS A 251 -63.84 4.82 29.15
N ASP A 252 -64.32 3.88 28.33
CA ASP A 252 -63.53 2.74 27.84
C ASP A 252 -62.83 2.99 26.48
N ASN A 253 -63.07 4.12 25.80
CA ASN A 253 -62.54 4.39 24.45
C ASN A 253 -61.72 5.69 24.43
N LEU A 254 -60.47 5.63 24.90
CA LEU A 254 -59.54 6.77 24.92
C LEU A 254 -58.83 6.90 23.57
N LEU A 255 -59.11 7.97 22.83
CA LEU A 255 -58.45 8.30 21.58
C LEU A 255 -57.29 9.27 21.83
N THR A 256 -56.14 8.98 21.23
CA THR A 256 -55.04 9.95 21.13
C THR A 256 -55.17 10.72 19.82
N LEU A 257 -55.09 12.04 19.88
CA LEU A 257 -55.20 12.91 18.73
C LEU A 257 -53.85 13.50 18.33
N ASP A 258 -53.59 13.54 17.03
CA ASP A 258 -52.43 14.16 16.41
C ASP A 258 -52.72 15.63 16.11
N TRP A 259 -51.86 16.52 16.57
CA TRP A 259 -52.01 17.96 16.34
C TRP A 259 -51.76 18.33 14.89
N ASN A 260 -52.64 19.14 14.30
CA ASN A 260 -52.58 19.48 12.88
C ASN A 260 -51.31 20.28 12.51
N ARG A 261 -50.79 21.10 13.43
CA ARG A 261 -49.52 21.82 13.24
C ARG A 261 -48.28 20.92 13.35
N VAL A 262 -48.46 19.65 13.71
CA VAL A 262 -47.43 18.61 13.88
C VAL A 262 -46.47 18.90 15.05
N ARG A 263 -45.70 19.99 15.00
CA ARG A 263 -44.70 20.35 16.02
C ARG A 263 -44.38 21.85 16.01
N VAL A 264 -43.83 22.35 17.11
CA VAL A 264 -43.21 23.69 17.22
C VAL A 264 -41.82 23.59 17.85
N PHE A 265 -40.93 24.53 17.52
CA PHE A 265 -39.55 24.58 18.03
C PHE A 265 -39.33 25.67 19.08
N ASP A 266 -40.42 26.32 19.53
CA ASP A 266 -40.39 27.32 20.59
C ASP A 266 -41.30 26.87 21.74
N ARG A 267 -40.72 26.82 22.94
CA ARG A 267 -41.40 26.34 24.15
C ARG A 267 -42.55 27.24 24.56
N ASP A 268 -42.37 28.54 24.49
CA ASP A 268 -43.36 29.52 24.96
C ASP A 268 -44.54 29.60 23.99
N VAL A 269 -44.26 29.47 22.68
CA VAL A 269 -45.29 29.28 21.65
C VAL A 269 -46.04 27.96 21.85
N GLY A 270 -45.33 26.87 22.15
CA GLY A 270 -45.95 25.59 22.49
C GLY A 270 -46.86 25.69 23.72
N GLN A 271 -46.39 26.36 24.78
CA GLN A 271 -47.15 26.58 26.01
C GLN A 271 -48.36 27.50 25.77
N MET A 272 -48.24 28.50 24.90
CA MET A 272 -49.36 29.34 24.46
C MET A 272 -50.47 28.48 23.83
N PHE A 273 -50.13 27.57 22.92
CA PHE A 273 -51.12 26.67 22.31
C PHE A 273 -51.75 25.70 23.31
N VAL A 274 -51.00 25.22 24.31
CA VAL A 274 -51.57 24.42 25.42
C VAL A 274 -52.59 25.25 26.19
N ASN A 275 -52.27 26.50 26.52
CA ASN A 275 -53.14 27.37 27.28
C ASN A 275 -54.43 27.67 26.51
N LEU A 276 -54.32 27.90 25.19
CA LEU A 276 -55.48 28.07 24.30
C LEU A 276 -56.35 26.81 24.25
N ALA A 277 -55.75 25.62 24.08
CA ALA A 277 -56.51 24.38 24.00
C ALA A 277 -57.18 24.02 25.35
N LYS A 278 -56.52 24.30 26.49
CA LYS A 278 -57.07 24.07 27.84
C LYS A 278 -58.26 24.97 28.20
N THR A 279 -58.58 25.99 27.41
CA THR A 279 -59.79 26.79 27.60
C THR A 279 -61.08 25.99 27.33
N SER A 280 -60.99 24.91 26.53
CA SER A 280 -62.11 24.01 26.27
C SER A 280 -61.95 22.69 27.03
N ARG A 281 -63.06 22.16 27.54
CA ARG A 281 -63.14 20.77 28.08
C ARG A 281 -63.75 19.78 27.10
N GLU A 282 -64.19 20.28 25.96
CA GLU A 282 -64.86 19.50 24.92
C GLU A 282 -64.08 19.60 23.62
N ALA A 283 -64.00 18.48 22.91
CA ALA A 283 -63.48 18.37 21.55
C ALA A 283 -64.65 18.18 20.60
N GLN A 284 -64.86 19.11 19.68
CA GLN A 284 -65.95 19.05 18.71
C GLN A 284 -65.48 18.41 17.41
N VAL A 285 -66.28 17.50 16.85
CA VAL A 285 -65.99 16.89 15.55
C VAL A 285 -66.32 17.88 14.43
N GLU A 286 -65.29 18.35 13.73
CA GLU A 286 -65.41 19.27 12.59
C GLU A 286 -65.74 18.53 11.30
N SER A 287 -65.10 17.38 11.11
CA SER A 287 -65.13 16.65 9.86
C SER A 287 -64.88 15.16 10.10
N VAL A 288 -65.62 14.32 9.38
CA VAL A 288 -65.38 12.88 9.31
C VAL A 288 -65.23 12.51 7.84
N SER A 289 -64.05 12.04 7.46
CA SER A 289 -63.79 11.61 6.08
C SER A 289 -63.47 10.12 6.04
N LYS A 290 -64.19 9.40 5.17
CA LYS A 290 -63.95 7.98 4.87
C LYS A 290 -63.57 7.87 3.41
N LYS A 291 -62.33 7.47 3.12
CA LYS A 291 -61.82 7.32 1.75
C LYS A 291 -61.31 5.90 1.54
N GLU A 292 -61.86 5.21 0.55
CA GLU A 292 -61.28 3.95 0.08
C GLU A 292 -59.92 4.27 -0.57
N LYS A 293 -58.87 3.61 -0.09
CA LYS A 293 -57.52 3.70 -0.63
C LYS A 293 -57.01 2.31 -0.99
N ALA A 294 -56.11 2.27 -1.97
CA ALA A 294 -55.44 1.04 -2.38
C ALA A 294 -53.95 1.14 -2.07
N LYS A 295 -53.41 0.12 -1.39
CA LYS A 295 -51.97 -0.12 -1.30
C LYS A 295 -51.58 -0.98 -2.51
N GLN A 296 -50.84 -0.38 -3.43
CA GLN A 296 -50.49 -0.99 -4.70
C GLN A 296 -49.60 -2.22 -4.47
N ARG A 297 -49.84 -3.27 -5.25
CA ARG A 297 -48.95 -4.43 -5.35
C ARG A 297 -47.56 -4.04 -5.87
N PRO A 298 -46.52 -4.84 -5.60
CA PRO A 298 -45.17 -4.53 -6.04
C PRO A 298 -45.03 -4.56 -7.57
N GLN A 299 -44.02 -3.84 -8.08
CA GLN A 299 -43.54 -4.03 -9.45
C GLN A 299 -42.81 -5.37 -9.60
N ALA A 300 -42.62 -5.83 -10.84
CA ALA A 300 -41.88 -7.06 -11.07
C ALA A 300 -40.44 -6.94 -10.54
N LEU A 301 -39.89 -8.05 -10.06
CA LEU A 301 -38.64 -8.06 -9.30
C LEU A 301 -37.43 -7.89 -10.24
N ASN A 302 -36.60 -6.88 -9.99
CA ASN A 302 -35.29 -6.74 -10.60
C ASN A 302 -34.17 -7.09 -9.60
N THR A 303 -32.91 -7.03 -10.06
CA THR A 303 -31.75 -7.33 -9.21
C THR A 303 -31.64 -6.40 -8.01
N VAL A 304 -31.83 -5.09 -8.21
CA VAL A 304 -31.68 -4.10 -7.14
C VAL A 304 -32.66 -4.36 -6.00
N GLU A 305 -33.94 -4.54 -6.31
CA GLU A 305 -34.96 -4.76 -5.28
C GLU A 305 -34.78 -6.12 -4.58
N MET A 306 -34.35 -7.16 -5.32
CA MET A 306 -33.98 -8.45 -4.73
C MET A 306 -32.88 -8.29 -3.67
N LEU A 307 -31.80 -7.57 -4.00
CA LEU A 307 -30.67 -7.35 -3.09
C LEU A 307 -31.07 -6.52 -1.87
N ARG A 308 -31.89 -5.48 -2.07
CA ARG A 308 -32.38 -4.61 -0.97
C ARG A 308 -33.18 -5.41 0.04
N VAL A 309 -34.16 -6.20 -0.42
CA VAL A 309 -35.02 -6.98 0.47
C VAL A 309 -34.25 -8.14 1.10
N ALA A 310 -33.36 -8.80 0.36
CA ALA A 310 -32.52 -9.84 0.93
C ALA A 310 -31.64 -9.32 2.07
N SER A 311 -31.10 -8.10 1.95
CA SER A 311 -30.38 -7.44 3.05
C SER A 311 -31.32 -7.07 4.20
N SER A 312 -32.35 -6.26 3.95
CA SER A 312 -33.18 -5.67 5.01
C SER A 312 -34.04 -6.69 5.75
N SER A 313 -34.51 -7.73 5.05
CA SER A 313 -35.50 -8.67 5.56
C SER A 313 -34.96 -10.08 5.75
N LEU A 314 -34.03 -10.52 4.90
CA LEU A 314 -33.41 -11.85 5.03
C LEU A 314 -32.03 -11.81 5.70
N GLY A 315 -31.49 -10.62 6.00
CA GLY A 315 -30.19 -10.51 6.65
C GLY A 315 -29.02 -11.02 5.79
N MET A 316 -29.21 -11.16 4.48
CA MET A 316 -28.20 -11.66 3.54
C MET A 316 -27.45 -10.50 2.89
N GLY A 317 -26.11 -10.53 2.90
CA GLY A 317 -25.32 -9.51 2.22
C GLY A 317 -25.45 -9.60 0.68
N PRO A 318 -25.30 -8.48 -0.07
CA PRO A 318 -25.57 -8.44 -1.50
C PRO A 318 -24.82 -9.51 -2.33
N GLN A 319 -23.54 -9.73 -2.05
CA GLN A 319 -22.73 -10.73 -2.74
C GLN A 319 -23.21 -12.17 -2.47
N HIS A 320 -23.59 -12.46 -1.21
CA HIS A 320 -24.13 -13.76 -0.81
C HIS A 320 -25.48 -14.02 -1.49
N THR A 321 -26.35 -13.02 -1.53
CA THR A 321 -27.63 -13.08 -2.24
C THR A 321 -27.44 -13.39 -3.73
N MET A 322 -26.53 -12.69 -4.40
CA MET A 322 -26.28 -12.92 -5.83
C MET A 322 -25.75 -14.34 -6.09
N GLN A 323 -24.84 -14.85 -5.26
CA GLN A 323 -24.33 -16.23 -5.37
C GLN A 323 -25.43 -17.28 -5.20
N ILE A 324 -26.37 -17.06 -4.27
CA ILE A 324 -27.52 -17.95 -4.08
C ILE A 324 -28.47 -17.85 -5.28
N ALA A 325 -28.76 -16.65 -5.75
CA ALA A 325 -29.64 -16.43 -6.90
C ALA A 325 -29.07 -17.09 -8.16
N GLU A 326 -27.77 -16.93 -8.44
CA GLU A 326 -27.10 -17.61 -9.55
C GLU A 326 -27.18 -19.14 -9.44
N ARG A 327 -27.06 -19.68 -8.23
CA ARG A 327 -27.22 -21.12 -8.00
C ARG A 327 -28.64 -21.58 -8.29
N LEU A 328 -29.65 -20.83 -7.83
CA LEU A 328 -31.06 -21.13 -8.11
C LEU A 328 -31.36 -21.08 -9.61
N TYR A 329 -30.80 -20.10 -10.32
CA TYR A 329 -30.88 -19.99 -11.78
C TYR A 329 -30.24 -21.18 -12.48
N THR A 330 -29.02 -21.54 -12.08
CA THR A 330 -28.26 -22.66 -12.67
C THR A 330 -28.97 -24.02 -12.48
N GLN A 331 -29.75 -24.14 -11.41
CA GLN A 331 -30.58 -25.30 -11.10
C GLN A 331 -31.96 -25.24 -11.79
N GLY A 332 -32.31 -24.16 -12.48
CA GLY A 332 -33.57 -23.98 -13.21
C GLY A 332 -34.75 -23.48 -12.36
N TYR A 333 -34.53 -23.08 -11.11
CA TYR A 333 -35.60 -22.64 -10.21
C TYR A 333 -36.07 -21.21 -10.47
N ILE A 334 -35.18 -20.32 -10.95
CA ILE A 334 -35.50 -18.93 -11.25
C ILE A 334 -34.96 -18.51 -12.62
N SER A 335 -35.49 -17.41 -13.18
CA SER A 335 -34.91 -16.72 -14.32
C SER A 335 -33.59 -16.04 -13.95
N TYR A 336 -32.86 -15.55 -14.95
CA TYR A 336 -31.54 -14.97 -14.74
C TYR A 336 -31.57 -13.78 -13.75
N PRO A 337 -30.78 -13.82 -12.66
CA PRO A 337 -30.97 -12.91 -11.53
C PRO A 337 -30.25 -11.56 -11.68
N ARG A 338 -29.63 -11.30 -12.84
CA ARG A 338 -28.96 -10.04 -13.19
C ARG A 338 -29.77 -9.36 -14.29
N THR A 339 -30.75 -8.57 -13.88
CA THR A 339 -31.68 -7.85 -14.75
C THR A 339 -32.07 -6.52 -14.11
N GLU A 340 -32.12 -5.47 -14.93
CA GLU A 340 -32.66 -4.16 -14.56
C GLU A 340 -34.17 -4.05 -14.87
N THR A 341 -34.70 -4.99 -15.66
CA THR A 341 -36.08 -5.01 -16.13
C THR A 341 -37.08 -5.30 -15.01
N THR A 342 -38.12 -4.46 -14.95
CA THR A 342 -39.27 -4.57 -14.03
C THR A 342 -40.59 -4.77 -14.78
N HIS A 343 -40.52 -5.10 -16.07
CA HIS A 343 -41.64 -5.30 -16.98
C HIS A 343 -41.64 -6.73 -17.54
N TYR A 344 -42.73 -7.48 -17.36
CA TYR A 344 -42.88 -8.79 -17.99
C TYR A 344 -43.12 -8.62 -19.51
N PRO A 345 -42.42 -9.37 -20.38
CA PRO A 345 -42.65 -9.24 -21.81
C PRO A 345 -44.03 -9.82 -22.18
N GLU A 346 -44.65 -9.29 -23.25
CA GLU A 346 -46.03 -9.62 -23.64
C GLU A 346 -46.23 -11.11 -23.99
N ASN A 347 -45.14 -11.80 -24.39
CA ASN A 347 -45.13 -13.22 -24.70
C ASN A 347 -44.85 -14.13 -23.48
N PHE A 348 -44.67 -13.57 -22.28
CA PHE A 348 -44.37 -14.35 -21.07
C PHE A 348 -45.60 -15.10 -20.56
N ASP A 349 -45.49 -16.42 -20.36
CA ASP A 349 -46.58 -17.24 -19.82
C ASP A 349 -46.70 -17.10 -18.28
N LEU A 350 -47.31 -16.00 -17.85
CA LEU A 350 -47.60 -15.74 -16.44
C LEU A 350 -48.48 -16.82 -15.81
N LYS A 351 -49.43 -17.38 -16.58
CA LYS A 351 -50.39 -18.36 -16.08
C LYS A 351 -49.73 -19.71 -15.85
N GLY A 352 -48.91 -20.17 -16.79
CA GLY A 352 -48.12 -21.40 -16.65
C GLY A 352 -47.14 -21.30 -15.48
N THR A 353 -46.44 -20.18 -15.37
CA THR A 353 -45.50 -19.91 -14.26
C THR A 353 -46.23 -19.95 -12.90
N LEU A 354 -47.40 -19.31 -12.78
CA LEU A 354 -48.23 -19.36 -11.57
C LEU A 354 -48.75 -20.78 -11.27
N ALA A 355 -49.14 -21.53 -12.30
CA ALA A 355 -49.68 -22.89 -12.16
C ALA A 355 -48.67 -23.86 -11.53
N GLN A 356 -47.37 -23.70 -11.79
CA GLN A 356 -46.34 -24.54 -11.16
C GLN A 356 -46.33 -24.43 -9.63
N GLN A 357 -46.75 -23.29 -9.07
CA GLN A 357 -46.71 -23.01 -7.63
C GLN A 357 -47.94 -23.54 -6.86
N THR A 358 -48.88 -24.21 -7.55
CA THR A 358 -50.18 -24.66 -7.00
C THR A 358 -50.08 -25.68 -5.86
N ASN A 359 -48.99 -26.44 -5.80
CA ASN A 359 -48.81 -27.55 -4.86
C ASN A 359 -48.01 -27.20 -3.60
N ASN A 360 -47.48 -25.98 -3.51
CA ASN A 360 -46.67 -25.59 -2.36
C ASN A 360 -47.55 -25.21 -1.14
N PRO A 361 -47.38 -25.84 0.04
CA PRO A 361 -48.25 -25.62 1.20
C PRO A 361 -48.37 -24.16 1.67
N PHE A 362 -47.33 -23.35 1.45
CA PHE A 362 -47.25 -21.98 1.97
C PHE A 362 -48.10 -20.95 1.22
N TRP A 363 -48.46 -21.22 -0.04
CA TRP A 363 -49.22 -20.30 -0.90
C TRP A 363 -50.21 -21.00 -1.86
N ALA A 364 -50.37 -22.32 -1.75
CA ALA A 364 -51.27 -23.10 -2.62
C ALA A 364 -52.71 -22.56 -2.61
N LYS A 365 -53.20 -22.10 -1.46
CA LYS A 365 -54.57 -21.58 -1.32
C LYS A 365 -54.75 -20.31 -2.16
N GLU A 366 -53.82 -19.38 -2.04
CA GLU A 366 -53.82 -18.10 -2.75
C GLU A 366 -53.63 -18.31 -4.25
N VAL A 367 -52.71 -19.19 -4.66
CA VAL A 367 -52.47 -19.52 -6.07
C VAL A 367 -53.70 -20.16 -6.72
N LYS A 368 -54.35 -21.13 -6.06
CA LYS A 368 -55.59 -21.76 -6.57
C LYS A 368 -56.72 -20.75 -6.72
N ALA A 369 -56.84 -19.81 -5.79
CA ALA A 369 -57.83 -18.74 -5.86
C ALA A 369 -57.55 -17.76 -7.02
N LEU A 370 -56.29 -17.40 -7.26
CA LEU A 370 -55.91 -16.53 -8.39
C LEU A 370 -56.14 -17.19 -9.75
N LEU A 371 -55.86 -18.49 -9.86
CA LEU A 371 -56.09 -19.23 -11.11
C LEU A 371 -57.58 -19.38 -11.44
N SER A 372 -58.46 -19.46 -10.43
CA SER A 372 -59.91 -19.56 -10.63
C SER A 372 -60.59 -18.22 -10.89
N THR A 373 -60.17 -17.16 -10.19
CA THR A 373 -60.73 -15.81 -10.33
C THR A 373 -60.18 -15.02 -11.51
N GLY A 374 -59.00 -15.42 -12.02
CA GLY A 374 -58.29 -14.75 -13.10
C GLY A 374 -57.15 -13.86 -12.58
N LEU A 375 -56.00 -13.93 -13.26
CA LEU A 375 -54.82 -13.14 -12.90
C LEU A 375 -55.08 -11.66 -13.15
N ASN A 376 -54.58 -10.81 -12.25
CA ASN A 376 -54.52 -9.39 -12.53
C ASN A 376 -53.37 -9.10 -13.48
N ARG A 377 -53.51 -8.08 -14.33
CA ARG A 377 -52.38 -7.64 -15.16
C ARG A 377 -51.27 -7.11 -14.27
N PRO A 378 -50.01 -7.54 -14.45
CA PRO A 378 -48.89 -6.98 -13.69
C PRO A 378 -48.81 -5.47 -13.85
N ARG A 379 -48.25 -4.79 -12.85
CA ARG A 379 -48.02 -3.36 -12.94
C ARG A 379 -46.94 -3.08 -14.00
N LYS A 380 -47.18 -2.09 -14.86
CA LYS A 380 -46.18 -1.66 -15.86
C LYS A 380 -44.91 -1.14 -15.16
N GLY A 381 -43.78 -1.75 -15.49
CA GLY A 381 -42.43 -1.31 -15.10
C GLY A 381 -41.66 -0.74 -16.29
N SER A 382 -40.33 -0.77 -16.18
CA SER A 382 -39.38 -0.43 -17.25
C SER A 382 -38.81 -1.71 -17.86
N ASP A 383 -38.63 -1.70 -19.18
CA ASP A 383 -37.94 -2.75 -19.93
C ASP A 383 -36.56 -2.23 -20.32
N ALA A 384 -35.51 -2.86 -19.80
CA ALA A 384 -34.11 -2.51 -20.09
C ALA A 384 -33.60 -3.21 -21.37
N GLY A 385 -34.37 -4.15 -21.93
CA GLY A 385 -33.97 -4.92 -23.11
C GLY A 385 -32.92 -5.99 -22.83
N ASP A 386 -32.73 -6.37 -21.56
CA ASP A 386 -31.79 -7.40 -21.10
C ASP A 386 -32.49 -8.76 -20.95
N HIS A 387 -33.18 -8.96 -19.84
CA HIS A 387 -33.83 -10.21 -19.42
C HIS A 387 -35.21 -9.89 -18.84
N PRO A 388 -36.15 -10.85 -18.84
CA PRO A 388 -37.38 -10.73 -18.05
C PRO A 388 -37.09 -10.54 -16.55
N PRO A 389 -38.05 -10.03 -15.78
CA PRO A 389 -37.92 -9.92 -14.33
C PRO A 389 -37.57 -11.26 -13.67
N ILE A 390 -37.04 -11.21 -12.45
CA ILE A 390 -36.64 -12.39 -11.68
C ILE A 390 -37.91 -13.16 -11.24
N THR A 391 -38.12 -14.34 -11.81
CA THR A 391 -39.35 -15.14 -11.66
C THR A 391 -39.07 -16.60 -11.31
N PRO A 392 -39.96 -17.28 -10.55
CA PRO A 392 -39.83 -18.70 -10.25
C PRO A 392 -40.19 -19.56 -11.48
N MET A 393 -39.22 -20.23 -12.08
CA MET A 393 -39.37 -21.01 -13.32
C MET A 393 -39.66 -22.50 -13.10
N HIS A 394 -39.43 -22.97 -11.87
CA HIS A 394 -39.74 -24.34 -11.44
C HIS A 394 -40.17 -24.33 -9.97
N ALA A 395 -41.12 -25.19 -9.59
CA ALA A 395 -41.52 -25.35 -8.19
C ALA A 395 -40.41 -26.00 -7.35
N ALA A 396 -40.26 -25.56 -6.10
CA ALA A 396 -39.27 -26.12 -5.16
C ALA A 396 -39.89 -26.39 -3.79
N LEU A 397 -39.24 -27.27 -3.03
CA LEU A 397 -39.51 -27.51 -1.61
C LEU A 397 -38.28 -27.11 -0.76
N GLU A 398 -38.51 -26.78 0.51
CA GLU A 398 -37.45 -26.33 1.43
C GLU A 398 -36.30 -27.35 1.55
N GLY A 399 -36.62 -28.64 1.57
CA GLY A 399 -35.64 -29.73 1.66
C GLY A 399 -34.70 -29.83 0.45
N GLU A 400 -35.05 -29.27 -0.71
CA GLU A 400 -34.25 -29.33 -1.94
C GLU A 400 -33.20 -28.20 -2.00
N LEU A 401 -33.51 -27.03 -1.44
CA LEU A 401 -32.73 -25.79 -1.64
C LEU A 401 -31.81 -25.45 -0.45
N GLY A 402 -32.00 -26.10 0.69
CA GLY A 402 -31.37 -25.71 1.96
C GLY A 402 -31.88 -24.37 2.48
N SER A 403 -31.45 -23.97 3.68
CA SER A 403 -32.06 -22.83 4.39
C SER A 403 -32.00 -21.50 3.61
N ASP A 404 -30.81 -21.02 3.25
CA ASP A 404 -30.69 -19.72 2.57
C ASP A 404 -31.22 -19.76 1.12
N GLY A 405 -31.06 -20.89 0.43
CA GLY A 405 -31.62 -21.08 -0.92
C GLY A 405 -33.14 -21.01 -0.91
N TRP A 406 -33.77 -21.68 0.06
CA TRP A 406 -35.21 -21.64 0.26
C TRP A 406 -35.71 -20.24 0.62
N ARG A 407 -35.07 -19.56 1.58
CA ARG A 407 -35.49 -18.21 2.02
C ARG A 407 -35.52 -17.19 0.89
N LEU A 408 -34.52 -17.22 0.00
CA LEU A 408 -34.49 -16.34 -1.17
C LEU A 408 -35.53 -16.76 -2.23
N TYR A 409 -35.62 -18.07 -2.53
CA TYR A 409 -36.62 -18.60 -3.47
C TYR A 409 -38.06 -18.33 -3.03
N GLU A 410 -38.37 -18.48 -1.73
CA GLU A 410 -39.66 -18.18 -1.13
C GLU A 410 -40.02 -16.70 -1.36
N TYR A 411 -39.08 -15.78 -1.10
CA TYR A 411 -39.32 -14.37 -1.36
C TYR A 411 -39.59 -14.09 -2.84
N ILE A 412 -38.74 -14.59 -3.75
CA ILE A 412 -38.92 -14.43 -5.21
C ILE A 412 -40.30 -14.95 -5.64
N THR A 413 -40.70 -16.11 -5.12
CA THR A 413 -41.98 -16.75 -5.45
C THR A 413 -43.17 -15.96 -4.91
N ARG A 414 -43.14 -15.56 -3.64
CA ARG A 414 -44.20 -14.74 -3.03
C ARG A 414 -44.31 -13.37 -3.71
N HIS A 415 -43.19 -12.77 -4.07
CA HIS A 415 -43.15 -11.50 -4.80
C HIS A 415 -43.76 -11.64 -6.20
N PHE A 416 -43.41 -12.70 -6.95
CA PHE A 416 -44.04 -13.00 -8.23
C PHE A 416 -45.56 -13.14 -8.10
N ILE A 417 -46.05 -13.97 -7.16
CA ILE A 417 -47.49 -14.15 -6.92
C ILE A 417 -48.16 -12.82 -6.58
N ALA A 418 -47.50 -11.97 -5.79
CA ALA A 418 -48.00 -10.64 -5.47
C ALA A 418 -48.14 -9.72 -6.70
N THR A 419 -47.21 -9.78 -7.66
CA THR A 419 -47.25 -8.93 -8.87
C THR A 419 -48.47 -9.22 -9.77
N VAL A 420 -48.94 -10.47 -9.78
CA VAL A 420 -50.14 -10.92 -10.52
C VAL A 420 -51.42 -10.93 -9.67
N SER A 421 -51.32 -10.52 -8.40
CA SER A 421 -52.46 -10.40 -7.47
C SER A 421 -53.18 -9.05 -7.59
N GLN A 422 -54.31 -8.92 -6.89
CA GLN A 422 -55.01 -7.65 -6.75
C GLN A 422 -54.34 -6.74 -5.71
N ASP A 423 -54.52 -5.43 -5.85
CA ASP A 423 -54.06 -4.46 -4.85
C ASP A 423 -54.79 -4.65 -3.51
N CYS A 424 -54.12 -4.30 -2.40
CA CYS A 424 -54.72 -4.34 -1.08
C CYS A 424 -55.65 -3.12 -0.90
N LYS A 425 -56.92 -3.36 -0.59
CA LYS A 425 -57.93 -2.30 -0.43
C LYS A 425 -58.25 -2.08 1.04
N TYR A 426 -58.24 -0.83 1.48
CA TYR A 426 -58.54 -0.46 2.86
C TYR A 426 -59.33 0.85 2.92
N LEU A 427 -60.12 1.00 3.97
CA LEU A 427 -60.83 2.23 4.29
C LEU A 427 -59.96 3.07 5.23
N GLN A 428 -59.55 4.27 4.78
CA GLN A 428 -58.93 5.26 5.65
C GLN A 428 -60.04 6.15 6.21
N THR A 429 -60.22 6.11 7.53
CA THR A 429 -61.10 7.03 8.26
C THR A 429 -60.23 8.08 8.94
N THR A 430 -60.53 9.36 8.72
CA THR A 430 -59.88 10.48 9.41
C THR A 430 -60.97 11.35 10.03
N ILE A 431 -60.84 11.61 11.33
CA ILE A 431 -61.74 12.45 12.12
C ILE A 431 -60.95 13.68 12.57
N ASP A 432 -61.46 14.86 12.22
CA ASP A 432 -60.87 16.13 12.63
C ASP A 432 -61.65 16.70 13.81
N PHE A 433 -60.92 17.13 14.84
CA PHE A 433 -61.46 17.69 16.07
C PHE A 433 -60.99 19.14 16.25
N SER A 434 -61.88 20.00 16.74
CA SER A 434 -61.55 21.32 17.27
C SER A 434 -61.58 21.30 18.80
N ILE A 435 -60.50 21.77 19.43
CA ILE A 435 -60.39 21.95 20.88
C ILE A 435 -59.99 23.41 21.13
N GLY A 436 -60.95 24.24 21.52
CA GLY A 436 -60.75 25.69 21.56
C GLY A 436 -60.50 26.23 20.14
N THR A 437 -59.36 26.87 19.92
CA THR A 437 -58.95 27.37 18.59
C THR A 437 -58.05 26.41 17.81
N GLU A 438 -57.66 25.27 18.40
CA GLU A 438 -56.68 24.36 17.80
C GLU A 438 -57.33 23.13 17.16
N LEU A 439 -56.75 22.67 16.05
CA LEU A 439 -57.21 21.54 15.28
C LEU A 439 -56.34 20.31 15.54
N PHE A 440 -57.01 19.18 15.72
CA PHE A 440 -56.41 17.86 15.88
C PHE A 440 -57.05 16.88 14.92
N SER A 441 -56.38 15.76 14.66
CA SER A 441 -56.93 14.69 13.84
C SER A 441 -56.59 13.33 14.44
N CYS A 442 -57.43 12.33 14.22
CA CYS A 442 -57.04 10.93 14.39
C CYS A 442 -57.42 10.15 13.14
N SER A 443 -56.58 9.17 12.80
CA SER A 443 -56.72 8.39 11.58
C SER A 443 -56.63 6.91 11.88
N GLY A 444 -57.56 6.13 11.34
CA GLY A 444 -57.58 4.67 11.46
C GLY A 444 -57.78 3.99 10.12
N LYS A 445 -57.23 2.79 9.97
CA LYS A 445 -57.33 1.97 8.76
C LYS A 445 -58.10 0.69 9.02
N THR A 446 -59.10 0.42 8.19
CA THR A 446 -59.86 -0.84 8.23
C THR A 446 -59.64 -1.60 6.93
N LEU A 447 -59.16 -2.85 7.04
CA LEU A 447 -58.93 -3.69 5.87
C LEU A 447 -60.26 -4.07 5.20
N ILE A 448 -60.37 -3.84 3.88
CA ILE A 448 -61.52 -4.27 3.06
C ILE A 448 -61.18 -5.57 2.36
N SER A 449 -60.03 -5.62 1.70
CA SER A 449 -59.53 -6.82 1.01
C SER A 449 -58.01 -6.89 1.12
N PRO A 450 -57.44 -8.04 1.55
CA PRO A 450 -55.99 -8.18 1.68
C PRO A 450 -55.26 -8.09 0.33
N GLY A 451 -55.87 -8.50 -0.78
CA GLY A 451 -55.18 -8.56 -2.08
C GLY A 451 -53.85 -9.30 -1.97
N TYR A 452 -52.79 -8.73 -2.54
CA TYR A 452 -51.43 -9.29 -2.52
C TYR A 452 -50.84 -9.45 -1.10
N THR A 453 -51.32 -8.72 -0.08
CA THR A 453 -50.77 -8.84 1.28
C THR A 453 -51.16 -10.15 1.96
N ALA A 454 -52.06 -10.95 1.37
CA ALA A 454 -52.30 -12.33 1.81
C ALA A 454 -51.06 -13.23 1.61
N VAL A 455 -50.35 -13.07 0.48
CA VAL A 455 -49.12 -13.82 0.18
C VAL A 455 -47.86 -13.13 0.72
N MET A 456 -47.90 -11.81 0.92
CA MET A 456 -46.85 -11.00 1.56
C MET A 456 -47.35 -10.36 2.88
N PRO A 457 -47.50 -11.15 3.96
CA PRO A 457 -48.14 -10.70 5.20
C PRO A 457 -47.40 -9.55 5.91
N TRP A 458 -46.07 -9.45 5.75
CA TRP A 458 -45.28 -8.33 6.30
C TRP A 458 -45.60 -6.98 5.65
N GLN A 459 -46.32 -6.95 4.53
CA GLN A 459 -46.85 -5.73 3.93
C GLN A 459 -48.35 -5.50 4.24
N GLY A 460 -48.96 -6.31 5.11
CA GLY A 460 -50.36 -6.16 5.52
C GLY A 460 -50.66 -4.83 6.21
N ILE A 461 -51.94 -4.46 6.24
CA ILE A 461 -52.44 -3.37 7.08
C ILE A 461 -52.53 -3.92 8.52
N PRO A 462 -51.89 -3.29 9.52
CA PRO A 462 -51.99 -3.75 10.91
C PRO A 462 -53.44 -3.68 11.39
N LEU A 463 -53.82 -4.61 12.28
CA LEU A 463 -55.11 -4.53 12.97
C LEU A 463 -55.05 -3.36 13.97
N GLU A 464 -55.70 -2.26 13.61
CA GLU A 464 -55.97 -1.12 14.49
C GLU A 464 -57.35 -1.30 15.15
N GLU A 465 -57.54 -0.71 16.34
CA GLU A 465 -58.86 -0.67 16.98
C GLU A 465 -59.86 0.08 16.08
N ALA A 466 -61.11 -0.39 16.05
CA ALA A 466 -62.14 0.22 15.24
C ALA A 466 -62.36 1.68 15.68
N MET A 467 -62.28 2.61 14.73
CA MET A 467 -62.54 4.02 14.99
C MET A 467 -63.99 4.22 15.48
N PRO A 468 -64.23 5.06 16.50
CA PRO A 468 -65.57 5.24 17.04
C PRO A 468 -66.50 5.90 16.02
N GLU A 469 -67.75 5.45 16.00
CA GLU A 469 -68.79 6.07 15.18
C GLU A 469 -69.15 7.45 15.76
N CYS A 470 -68.98 8.47 14.92
CA CYS A 470 -69.33 9.85 15.22
C CYS A 470 -69.74 10.60 13.95
N GLU A 471 -70.51 11.66 14.15
CA GLU A 471 -70.96 12.57 13.09
C GLU A 471 -70.41 13.98 13.31
N ARG A 472 -70.42 14.80 12.26
CA ARG A 472 -70.04 16.21 12.37
C ARG A 472 -70.93 16.90 13.40
N GLY A 473 -70.30 17.59 14.36
CA GLY A 473 -70.99 18.26 15.46
C GLY A 473 -71.02 17.45 16.76
N ASP A 474 -70.65 16.17 16.75
CA ASP A 474 -70.48 15.37 17.98
C ASP A 474 -69.42 15.98 18.90
N THR A 475 -69.62 15.85 20.22
CA THR A 475 -68.68 16.34 21.25
C THR A 475 -68.07 15.18 22.04
N PHE A 476 -66.77 15.22 22.23
CA PHE A 476 -66.00 14.28 23.06
C PHE A 476 -65.45 15.02 24.28
N THR A 477 -65.32 14.33 25.42
CA THR A 477 -64.70 14.90 26.62
C THR A 477 -63.19 14.82 26.50
N VAL A 478 -62.50 15.93 26.80
CA VAL A 478 -61.04 15.98 26.86
C VAL A 478 -60.56 15.40 28.18
N ASP A 479 -59.69 14.38 28.11
CA ASP A 479 -59.08 13.72 29.27
C ASP A 479 -57.76 14.41 29.66
N GLU A 480 -56.86 14.55 28.69
CA GLU A 480 -55.50 15.04 28.90
C GLU A 480 -55.10 15.94 27.72
N ILE A 481 -54.61 17.14 28.01
CA ILE A 481 -53.86 17.97 27.06
C ILE A 481 -52.47 18.20 27.65
N LYS A 482 -51.45 17.70 26.95
CA LYS A 482 -50.06 17.87 27.36
C LYS A 482 -49.19 18.36 26.22
N LEU A 483 -48.15 19.09 26.61
CA LEU A 483 -47.04 19.42 25.74
C LEU A 483 -45.98 18.34 25.92
N VAL A 484 -45.71 17.58 24.86
CA VAL A 484 -44.67 16.56 24.87
C VAL A 484 -43.41 17.15 24.25
N GLU A 485 -42.38 17.27 25.07
CA GLU A 485 -41.05 17.60 24.61
C GLU A 485 -40.38 16.39 23.95
N LYS A 486 -39.79 16.62 22.78
CA LYS A 486 -39.00 15.65 22.03
C LYS A 486 -37.77 16.34 21.44
N GLN A 487 -36.83 15.54 20.96
CA GLN A 487 -35.68 16.03 20.22
C GLN A 487 -35.64 15.40 18.83
N THR A 488 -35.16 16.15 17.84
CA THR A 488 -34.86 15.58 16.52
C THR A 488 -33.71 14.59 16.66
N SER A 489 -33.83 13.42 16.04
CA SER A 489 -32.76 12.42 16.04
C SER A 489 -31.88 12.56 14.80
N PRO A 490 -30.56 12.30 14.89
CA PRO A 490 -29.70 12.22 13.72
C PRO A 490 -30.17 11.07 12.82
N PRO A 491 -29.80 11.08 11.52
CA PRO A 491 -29.96 9.89 10.69
C PRO A 491 -29.11 8.74 11.26
N ASP A 492 -29.40 7.52 10.84
CA ASP A 492 -28.55 6.36 11.17
C ASP A 492 -27.53 6.12 10.04
N TYR A 493 -26.54 5.26 10.29
CA TYR A 493 -25.63 4.80 9.23
C TYR A 493 -26.41 4.11 8.10
N LEU A 494 -25.87 4.18 6.89
CA LEU A 494 -26.51 3.56 5.73
C LEU A 494 -26.63 2.06 5.92
N THR A 495 -27.83 1.52 5.73
CA THR A 495 -28.00 0.09 5.47
C THR A 495 -27.46 -0.27 4.10
N GLU A 496 -27.09 -1.54 3.88
CA GLU A 496 -26.74 -2.02 2.53
C GLU A 496 -27.86 -1.72 1.51
N ALA A 497 -29.13 -1.79 1.92
CA ALA A 497 -30.28 -1.47 1.07
C ALA A 497 -30.37 0.01 0.67
N GLU A 498 -30.06 0.94 1.59
CA GLU A 498 -29.96 2.37 1.27
C GLU A 498 -28.76 2.66 0.36
N LEU A 499 -27.61 2.01 0.60
CA LEU A 499 -26.43 2.17 -0.24
C LEU A 499 -26.68 1.70 -1.68
N ILE A 500 -27.32 0.54 -1.86
CA ILE A 500 -27.75 0.05 -3.18
C ILE A 500 -28.63 1.11 -3.87
N THR A 501 -29.58 1.70 -3.13
CA THR A 501 -30.48 2.75 -3.65
C THR A 501 -29.71 3.99 -4.10
N LEU A 502 -28.68 4.39 -3.34
CA LEU A 502 -27.83 5.53 -3.69
C LEU A 502 -26.97 5.23 -4.93
N MET A 503 -26.38 4.04 -5.02
CA MET A 503 -25.60 3.62 -6.18
C MET A 503 -26.44 3.61 -7.45
N GLU A 504 -27.64 3.01 -7.42
CA GLU A 504 -28.58 3.02 -8.54
C GLU A 504 -29.01 4.44 -8.92
N LYS A 505 -29.40 5.27 -7.93
CA LYS A 505 -29.80 6.66 -8.15
C LYS A 505 -28.72 7.49 -8.83
N HIS A 506 -27.46 7.26 -8.48
CA HIS A 506 -26.32 7.97 -9.05
C HIS A 506 -25.73 7.29 -10.29
N GLY A 507 -26.29 6.17 -10.73
CA GLY A 507 -25.85 5.43 -11.92
C GLY A 507 -24.40 4.99 -11.82
N VAL A 508 -24.03 4.35 -10.70
CA VAL A 508 -22.73 3.71 -10.49
C VAL A 508 -22.94 2.25 -10.05
N GLY A 509 -22.08 1.35 -10.52
CA GLY A 509 -22.26 -0.08 -10.31
C GLY A 509 -23.35 -0.69 -11.20
N THR A 510 -23.57 -0.17 -12.40
CA THR A 510 -24.53 -0.74 -13.38
C THR A 510 -24.15 -2.18 -13.77
N ASP A 511 -25.03 -2.85 -14.53
CA ASP A 511 -24.79 -4.22 -15.01
C ASP A 511 -24.58 -5.22 -13.86
N ALA A 512 -25.41 -5.10 -12.80
CA ALA A 512 -25.38 -5.94 -11.61
C ALA A 512 -24.02 -6.01 -10.87
N SER A 513 -23.18 -4.98 -10.99
CA SER A 513 -21.87 -4.90 -10.32
C SER A 513 -21.90 -4.30 -8.89
N ILE A 514 -23.02 -3.70 -8.47
CA ILE A 514 -23.23 -3.19 -7.09
C ILE A 514 -22.78 -4.17 -5.99
N PRO A 515 -23.16 -5.47 -5.98
CA PRO A 515 -22.76 -6.40 -4.93
C PRO A 515 -21.24 -6.53 -4.76
N VAL A 516 -20.51 -6.49 -5.88
CA VAL A 516 -19.05 -6.62 -5.90
C VAL A 516 -18.42 -5.40 -5.23
N HIS A 517 -18.87 -4.19 -5.57
CA HIS A 517 -18.31 -2.96 -5.01
C HIS A 517 -18.62 -2.79 -3.52
N ILE A 518 -19.83 -3.14 -3.07
CA ILE A 518 -20.18 -3.14 -1.64
C ILE A 518 -19.34 -4.18 -0.90
N ASN A 519 -19.21 -5.39 -1.45
CA ASN A 519 -18.39 -6.44 -0.83
C ASN A 519 -16.90 -6.04 -0.77
N ASN A 520 -16.37 -5.33 -1.78
CA ASN A 520 -14.99 -4.87 -1.78
C ASN A 520 -14.69 -3.91 -0.62
N ILE A 521 -15.54 -2.91 -0.36
CA ILE A 521 -15.31 -1.97 0.75
C ILE A 521 -15.43 -2.64 2.12
N CYS A 522 -16.26 -3.70 2.24
CA CYS A 522 -16.34 -4.54 3.44
C CYS A 522 -15.08 -5.41 3.60
N GLN A 523 -14.63 -6.10 2.54
CA GLN A 523 -13.45 -6.97 2.58
C GLN A 523 -12.15 -6.21 2.85
N ARG A 524 -12.06 -4.96 2.38
CA ARG A 524 -10.94 -4.05 2.65
C ARG A 524 -11.00 -3.40 4.04
N ASN A 525 -12.04 -3.71 4.83
CA ASN A 525 -12.25 -3.16 6.17
C ASN A 525 -12.35 -1.62 6.20
N TYR A 526 -12.92 -1.03 5.15
CA TYR A 526 -13.27 0.40 5.14
C TYR A 526 -14.60 0.67 5.82
N VAL A 527 -15.46 -0.34 5.89
CA VAL A 527 -16.72 -0.32 6.64
C VAL A 527 -16.87 -1.63 7.42
N THR A 528 -17.52 -1.57 8.57
CA THR A 528 -17.99 -2.74 9.32
C THR A 528 -19.50 -2.87 9.20
N ILE A 529 -19.99 -4.12 9.23
CA ILE A 529 -21.42 -4.42 9.19
C ILE A 529 -21.92 -4.53 10.63
N GLU A 530 -22.74 -3.57 11.03
CA GLU A 530 -23.40 -3.48 12.34
C GLU A 530 -24.80 -4.10 12.32
N ASN A 531 -25.45 -4.16 13.49
CA ASN A 531 -26.83 -4.63 13.62
C ASN A 531 -27.80 -3.94 12.66
N GLY A 532 -28.65 -4.74 12.00
CA GLY A 532 -29.52 -4.25 10.93
C GLY A 532 -28.82 -4.05 9.58
N ARG A 533 -27.64 -4.67 9.40
CA ARG A 533 -26.82 -4.59 8.17
C ARG A 533 -26.44 -3.16 7.80
N LYS A 534 -26.09 -2.37 8.81
CA LYS A 534 -25.64 -0.98 8.67
C LYS A 534 -24.14 -0.95 8.42
N LEU A 535 -23.72 -0.11 7.48
CA LEU A 535 -22.34 0.06 7.05
C LEU A 535 -21.74 1.24 7.80
N LYS A 536 -20.98 0.94 8.85
CA LYS A 536 -20.27 1.94 9.66
C LYS A 536 -18.86 2.13 9.12
N PRO A 537 -18.47 3.33 8.65
CA PRO A 537 -17.10 3.59 8.23
C PRO A 537 -16.09 3.34 9.36
N THR A 538 -14.98 2.69 9.03
CA THR A 538 -13.82 2.56 9.92
C THR A 538 -12.98 3.83 9.87
N ASN A 539 -12.08 4.01 10.84
CA ASN A 539 -11.18 5.17 10.84
C ASN A 539 -10.38 5.28 9.53
N LEU A 540 -9.90 4.14 9.00
CA LEU A 540 -9.19 4.13 7.71
C LEU A 540 -10.11 4.56 6.57
N GLY A 541 -11.35 4.05 6.52
CA GLY A 541 -12.31 4.42 5.49
C GLY A 541 -12.64 5.91 5.48
N ILE A 542 -12.84 6.49 6.68
CA ILE A 542 -13.12 7.93 6.86
C ILE A 542 -11.94 8.77 6.37
N VAL A 543 -10.74 8.48 6.86
CA VAL A 543 -9.52 9.23 6.52
C VAL A 543 -9.20 9.16 5.03
N LEU A 544 -9.38 7.99 4.41
CA LEU A 544 -9.19 7.84 2.97
C LEU A 544 -10.16 8.75 2.20
N VAL A 545 -11.47 8.69 2.50
CA VAL A 545 -12.46 9.53 1.81
C VAL A 545 -12.19 11.02 2.04
N HIS A 546 -11.95 11.44 3.28
CA HIS A 546 -11.65 12.85 3.59
C HIS A 546 -10.37 13.32 2.92
N GLY A 547 -9.32 12.49 2.89
CA GLY A 547 -8.07 12.81 2.20
C GLY A 547 -8.24 12.92 0.69
N TYR A 548 -8.94 11.98 0.07
CA TYR A 548 -9.26 12.07 -1.36
C TYR A 548 -10.10 13.31 -1.65
N TYR A 549 -11.11 13.59 -0.83
CA TYR A 549 -12.00 14.73 -1.03
C TYR A 549 -11.28 16.09 -0.88
N LYS A 550 -10.37 16.19 0.10
CA LYS A 550 -9.54 17.38 0.33
C LYS A 550 -8.58 17.64 -0.83
N ILE A 551 -8.06 16.59 -1.45
CA ILE A 551 -7.19 16.69 -2.63
C ILE A 551 -8.04 16.99 -3.87
N ASP A 552 -8.94 16.08 -4.24
CA ASP A 552 -9.81 16.17 -5.41
C ASP A 552 -11.17 15.49 -5.12
N ALA A 553 -12.20 16.30 -4.89
CA ALA A 553 -13.56 15.82 -4.62
C ALA A 553 -14.11 14.88 -5.69
N GLU A 554 -13.69 15.00 -6.96
CA GLU A 554 -14.17 14.15 -8.05
C GLU A 554 -13.66 12.70 -7.95
N LEU A 555 -12.67 12.41 -7.11
CA LEU A 555 -12.24 11.03 -6.79
C LEU A 555 -13.22 10.29 -5.88
N VAL A 556 -14.05 11.04 -5.14
CA VAL A 556 -15.06 10.51 -4.20
C VAL A 556 -16.46 10.67 -4.76
N LEU A 557 -16.77 11.79 -5.41
CA LEU A 557 -18.11 12.01 -5.95
C LEU A 557 -18.39 10.99 -7.08
N PRO A 558 -19.62 10.43 -7.16
CA PRO A 558 -19.97 9.41 -8.15
C PRO A 558 -20.02 9.95 -9.59
N THR A 559 -19.88 11.27 -9.79
CA THR A 559 -20.06 11.98 -11.06
C THR A 559 -19.17 11.44 -12.18
N ILE A 560 -17.85 11.32 -11.94
CA ILE A 560 -16.92 10.82 -12.95
C ILE A 560 -17.22 9.34 -13.27
N ARG A 561 -17.45 8.51 -12.24
CA ARG A 561 -17.74 7.10 -12.45
C ARG A 561 -19.03 6.89 -13.25
N SER A 562 -20.09 7.64 -12.93
CA SER A 562 -21.35 7.59 -13.68
C SER A 562 -21.17 7.97 -15.14
N ALA A 563 -20.34 8.97 -15.44
CA ALA A 563 -20.02 9.35 -16.82
C ALA A 563 -19.27 8.23 -17.56
N VAL A 564 -18.30 7.59 -16.90
CA VAL A 564 -17.57 6.44 -17.46
C VAL A 564 -18.51 5.27 -17.73
N GLU A 565 -19.38 4.88 -16.80
CA GLU A 565 -20.33 3.78 -17.00
C GLU A 565 -21.31 4.06 -18.15
N LYS A 566 -21.76 5.31 -18.31
CA LYS A 566 -22.55 5.71 -19.48
C LYS A 566 -21.77 5.58 -20.78
N GLN A 567 -20.49 5.95 -20.82
CA GLN A 567 -19.64 5.77 -22.01
C GLN A 567 -19.40 4.29 -22.32
N LEU A 568 -19.20 3.44 -21.31
CA LEU A 568 -19.10 1.99 -21.48
C LEU A 568 -20.39 1.41 -22.09
N ASN A 569 -21.57 1.88 -21.63
CA ASN A 569 -22.83 1.47 -22.23
C ASN A 569 -22.99 1.96 -23.69
N LEU A 570 -22.45 3.13 -24.03
CA LEU A 570 -22.41 3.58 -25.42
C LEU A 570 -21.50 2.72 -26.30
N ILE A 571 -20.40 2.17 -25.76
CA ILE A 571 -19.59 1.16 -26.46
C ILE A 571 -20.45 -0.08 -26.73
N ALA A 572 -21.14 -0.61 -25.71
CA ALA A 572 -22.00 -1.79 -25.83
C ALA A 572 -23.08 -1.63 -26.93
N LEU A 573 -23.66 -0.43 -27.04
CA LEU A 573 -24.65 -0.08 -28.06
C LEU A 573 -24.06 0.21 -29.46
N GLY A 574 -22.73 0.18 -29.63
CA GLY A 574 -22.04 0.55 -30.86
C GLY A 574 -22.09 2.04 -31.19
N LYS A 575 -22.36 2.89 -30.20
CA LYS A 575 -22.51 4.36 -30.33
C LYS A 575 -21.25 5.14 -29.92
N ALA A 576 -20.26 4.47 -29.32
CA ALA A 576 -18.96 5.04 -28.98
C ALA A 576 -17.84 4.07 -29.35
N ASN A 577 -16.67 4.61 -29.70
CA ASN A 577 -15.50 3.81 -30.03
C ASN A 577 -14.72 3.41 -28.75
N PHE A 578 -14.40 2.11 -28.64
CA PHE A 578 -13.63 1.52 -27.54
C PHE A 578 -12.33 2.28 -27.23
N GLN A 579 -11.47 2.45 -28.23
CA GLN A 579 -10.12 3.02 -28.04
C GLN A 579 -10.20 4.49 -27.60
N GLN A 580 -11.15 5.24 -28.15
CA GLN A 580 -11.35 6.65 -27.82
C GLN A 580 -11.82 6.83 -26.37
N VAL A 581 -12.79 6.03 -25.92
CA VAL A 581 -13.29 6.08 -24.53
C VAL A 581 -12.19 5.69 -23.54
N LEU A 582 -11.45 4.63 -23.85
CA LEU A 582 -10.33 4.15 -23.02
C LEU A 582 -9.26 5.24 -22.86
N GLN A 583 -8.75 5.78 -23.99
CA GLN A 583 -7.71 6.80 -23.98
C GLN A 583 -8.16 8.08 -23.26
N HIS A 584 -9.36 8.57 -23.58
CA HIS A 584 -9.93 9.77 -22.96
C HIS A 584 -10.04 9.65 -21.44
N THR A 585 -10.55 8.50 -20.97
CA THR A 585 -10.72 8.26 -19.53
C THR A 585 -9.37 8.11 -18.83
N LEU A 586 -8.43 7.37 -19.41
CA LEU A 586 -7.08 7.23 -18.85
C LEU A 586 -6.33 8.57 -18.79
N ASP A 587 -6.49 9.46 -19.78
CA ASP A 587 -5.86 10.78 -19.76
C ASP A 587 -6.43 11.71 -18.69
N ILE A 588 -7.72 11.59 -18.37
CA ILE A 588 -8.33 12.31 -17.23
C ILE A 588 -7.74 11.78 -15.92
N PHE A 589 -7.79 10.46 -15.71
CA PHE A 589 -7.31 9.89 -14.46
C PHE A 589 -5.80 9.99 -14.27
N LYS A 590 -5.01 10.02 -15.35
CA LYS A 590 -3.57 10.28 -15.30
C LYS A 590 -3.27 11.69 -14.80
N ARG A 591 -3.98 12.69 -15.29
CA ARG A 591 -3.85 14.08 -14.81
C ARG A 591 -4.26 14.19 -13.34
N LYS A 592 -5.37 13.58 -12.95
CA LYS A 592 -5.80 13.50 -11.54
C LYS A 592 -4.79 12.76 -10.67
N PHE A 593 -4.16 11.71 -11.18
CA PHE A 593 -3.13 10.95 -10.48
C PHE A 593 -1.89 11.81 -10.21
N HIS A 594 -1.38 12.55 -11.21
CA HIS A 594 -0.25 13.45 -11.00
C HIS A 594 -0.58 14.51 -9.95
N PHE A 595 -1.74 15.17 -10.06
CA PHE A 595 -2.19 16.14 -9.07
C PHE A 595 -2.36 15.53 -7.66
N PHE A 596 -2.84 14.28 -7.59
CA PHE A 596 -2.95 13.54 -6.32
C PHE A 596 -1.59 13.24 -5.69
N VAL A 597 -0.59 12.88 -6.50
CA VAL A 597 0.78 12.65 -6.04
C VAL A 597 1.40 13.96 -5.52
N ASP A 598 1.23 15.07 -6.24
CA ASP A 598 1.77 16.38 -5.86
C ASP A 598 1.12 16.89 -4.56
N SER A 599 -0.16 16.58 -4.34
CA SER A 599 -0.96 17.02 -3.19
C SER A 599 -1.10 15.97 -2.08
N ILE A 600 -0.26 14.93 -2.07
CA ILE A 600 -0.38 13.79 -1.14
C ILE A 600 -0.30 14.19 0.34
N THR A 601 0.33 15.33 0.64
CA THR A 601 0.42 15.92 1.99
C THR A 601 -0.95 16.11 2.62
N GLY A 602 -1.98 16.47 1.83
CA GLY A 602 -3.34 16.65 2.32
C GLY A 602 -3.95 15.39 2.93
N MET A 603 -3.61 14.22 2.40
CA MET A 603 -4.01 12.92 2.98
C MET A 603 -3.09 12.49 4.12
N ASP A 604 -1.80 12.79 4.01
CA ASP A 604 -0.79 12.44 5.00
C ASP A 604 -1.04 13.09 6.37
N GLU A 605 -1.42 14.36 6.37
CA GLU A 605 -1.82 15.10 7.59
C GLU A 605 -2.97 14.41 8.34
N LEU A 606 -3.99 13.94 7.61
CA LEU A 606 -5.14 13.25 8.20
C LEU A 606 -4.77 11.86 8.71
N MET A 607 -3.87 11.17 8.00
CA MET A 607 -3.33 9.88 8.43
C MET A 607 -2.50 10.03 9.71
N GLU A 608 -1.72 11.10 9.85
CA GLU A 608 -0.91 11.37 11.05
C GLU A 608 -1.76 11.64 12.29
N VAL A 609 -2.87 12.37 12.14
CA VAL A 609 -3.82 12.60 13.25
C VAL A 609 -4.51 11.30 13.67
N SER A 610 -4.81 10.43 12.71
CA SER A 610 -5.65 9.23 12.94
C SER A 610 -4.87 7.98 13.32
N PHE A 611 -3.58 7.92 12.95
CA PHE A 611 -2.72 6.76 13.16
C PHE A 611 -1.47 7.15 13.95
N SER A 612 -1.14 6.33 14.94
CA SER A 612 -0.03 6.60 15.85
C SER A 612 1.32 6.42 15.13
N PRO A 613 2.30 7.28 15.41
CA PRO A 613 3.68 7.07 14.99
C PRO A 613 4.19 5.71 15.44
N ILE A 614 5.13 5.13 14.69
CA ILE A 614 5.73 3.83 15.01
C ILE A 614 6.37 3.83 16.40
N ALA A 615 7.04 4.92 16.78
CA ALA A 615 7.66 5.08 18.09
C ALA A 615 6.67 4.95 19.26
N ALA A 616 5.41 5.35 19.07
CA ALA A 616 4.36 5.29 20.08
C ALA A 616 3.65 3.92 20.12
N THR A 617 3.86 3.07 19.12
CA THR A 617 3.05 1.86 18.90
C THR A 617 3.79 0.56 19.24
N GLY A 618 3.05 -0.45 19.70
CA GLY A 618 3.57 -1.81 19.92
C GLY A 618 3.87 -2.13 21.39
N LYS A 619 4.13 -3.41 21.67
CA LYS A 619 4.41 -3.92 23.03
C LYS A 619 5.89 -4.26 23.17
N PRO A 620 6.58 -3.91 24.26
CA PRO A 620 7.95 -4.36 24.51
C PRO A 620 8.08 -5.87 24.34
N LEU A 621 9.06 -6.34 23.55
CA LEU A 621 9.24 -7.79 23.29
C LEU A 621 10.69 -8.26 23.44
N SER A 622 11.66 -7.62 22.77
CA SER A 622 13.08 -8.00 22.82
C SER A 622 13.98 -6.78 22.91
N ARG A 623 15.21 -6.91 23.39
CA ARG A 623 16.17 -5.80 23.52
C ARG A 623 16.98 -5.56 22.25
N CYS A 624 17.21 -4.28 21.97
CA CYS A 624 18.07 -3.80 20.89
C CYS A 624 19.54 -4.07 21.22
N GLY A 625 20.32 -4.64 20.31
CA GLY A 625 21.75 -4.87 20.52
C GLY A 625 22.58 -3.59 20.55
N LYS A 626 22.10 -2.50 19.94
CA LYS A 626 22.80 -1.20 19.90
C LYS A 626 22.68 -0.39 21.19
N CYS A 627 21.49 -0.38 21.81
CA CYS A 627 21.21 0.48 22.96
C CYS A 627 20.67 -0.27 24.19
N HIS A 628 20.54 -1.59 24.10
CA HIS A 628 20.09 -2.51 25.16
C HIS A 628 18.70 -2.22 25.78
N ARG A 629 17.92 -1.32 25.16
CA ARG A 629 16.54 -1.01 25.53
C ARG A 629 15.56 -1.92 24.80
N PHE A 630 14.38 -2.10 25.38
CA PHE A 630 13.31 -2.88 24.75
C PHE A 630 12.85 -2.24 23.43
N MET A 631 12.81 -3.06 22.40
CA MET A 631 12.13 -2.83 21.14
C MET A 631 10.66 -3.22 21.28
N LYS A 632 9.79 -2.40 20.69
CA LYS A 632 8.36 -2.62 20.64
C LYS A 632 8.01 -3.51 19.45
N TYR A 633 7.31 -4.60 19.71
CA TYR A 633 6.72 -5.45 18.69
C TYR A 633 5.40 -4.86 18.21
N ILE A 634 5.37 -4.56 16.92
CA ILE A 634 4.21 -4.04 16.21
C ILE A 634 3.60 -5.20 15.42
N GLN A 635 2.38 -5.58 15.82
CA GLN A 635 1.64 -6.71 15.25
C GLN A 635 0.91 -6.35 13.95
N ALA A 636 0.62 -5.06 13.72
CA ALA A 636 0.00 -4.60 12.47
C ALA A 636 0.89 -4.99 11.28
N LYS A 637 0.28 -5.51 10.22
CA LYS A 637 1.05 -6.02 9.08
C LYS A 637 1.70 -4.86 8.28
N PRO A 638 2.93 -5.06 7.78
CA PRO A 638 3.83 -6.17 8.07
C PRO A 638 4.34 -6.12 9.52
N SER A 639 4.39 -7.27 10.19
CA SER A 639 4.87 -7.37 11.57
C SER A 639 6.34 -6.99 11.67
N ARG A 640 6.70 -6.23 12.69
CA ARG A 640 8.04 -5.61 12.84
C ARG A 640 8.39 -5.31 14.29
N LEU A 641 9.68 -5.21 14.58
CA LEU A 641 10.21 -4.68 15.84
C LEU A 641 10.69 -3.26 15.62
N HIS A 642 10.37 -2.35 16.52
CA HIS A 642 10.84 -0.98 16.46
C HIS A 642 11.54 -0.58 17.76
N CYS A 643 12.78 -0.10 17.65
CA CYS A 643 13.50 0.46 18.78
C CYS A 643 13.21 1.96 18.88
N SER A 644 12.35 2.38 19.82
CA SER A 644 12.01 3.81 20.00
C SER A 644 13.20 4.71 20.37
N HIS A 645 14.33 4.13 20.81
CA HIS A 645 15.52 4.89 21.18
C HIS A 645 16.53 5.03 20.03
N CYS A 646 16.71 3.98 19.23
CA CYS A 646 17.54 4.02 18.02
C CYS A 646 16.76 4.55 16.80
N ASP A 647 15.43 4.68 16.92
CA ASP A 647 14.49 4.97 15.84
C ASP A 647 14.62 4.04 14.62
N GLU A 648 15.03 2.80 14.88
CA GLU A 648 15.22 1.78 13.83
C GLU A 648 14.12 0.72 13.89
N THR A 649 13.65 0.33 12.70
CA THR A 649 12.62 -0.70 12.53
C THR A 649 13.21 -1.91 11.84
N TYR A 650 13.05 -3.07 12.47
CA TYR A 650 13.52 -4.36 12.01
C TYR A 650 12.35 -5.19 11.50
N SER A 651 12.50 -5.70 10.28
CA SER A 651 11.52 -6.59 9.66
C SER A 651 11.50 -7.93 10.39
N LEU A 652 10.35 -8.59 10.37
CA LEU A 652 10.18 -9.95 10.89
C LEU A 652 9.57 -10.85 9.82
N PRO A 653 9.72 -12.18 9.94
CA PRO A 653 9.00 -13.10 9.08
C PRO A 653 7.49 -12.98 9.28
N GLN A 654 6.77 -12.93 8.16
CA GLN A 654 5.31 -12.76 8.14
C GLN A 654 4.60 -14.10 8.35
N ASN A 655 3.28 -14.06 8.59
CA ASN A 655 2.41 -15.25 8.68
C ASN A 655 2.86 -16.30 9.73
N GLY A 656 3.30 -15.84 10.89
CA GLY A 656 3.60 -16.69 12.03
C GLY A 656 3.54 -15.92 13.35
N VAL A 657 3.72 -16.65 14.45
CA VAL A 657 3.74 -16.07 15.80
C VAL A 657 5.18 -15.75 16.17
N ILE A 658 5.42 -14.52 16.65
CA ILE A 658 6.72 -14.06 17.15
C ILE A 658 6.70 -14.09 18.68
N LYS A 659 7.73 -14.66 19.30
CA LYS A 659 7.95 -14.67 20.75
C LYS A 659 9.41 -14.36 21.08
N LEU A 660 9.68 -13.88 22.30
CA LEU A 660 11.06 -13.74 22.79
C LEU A 660 11.71 -15.13 22.92
N TYR A 661 12.96 -15.27 22.48
CA TYR A 661 13.68 -16.54 22.52
C TYR A 661 14.71 -16.61 23.65
N LYS A 662 14.29 -17.15 24.80
CA LYS A 662 15.15 -17.49 25.95
C LYS A 662 16.11 -16.38 26.43
N GLU A 663 15.83 -15.11 26.10
CA GLU A 663 16.72 -13.95 26.36
C GLU A 663 18.14 -14.12 25.81
N LEU A 664 18.33 -15.02 24.84
CA LEU A 664 19.62 -15.24 24.19
C LEU A 664 19.92 -14.11 23.22
N ARG A 665 21.19 -13.74 23.12
CA ARG A 665 21.66 -12.67 22.23
C ARG A 665 22.41 -13.24 21.04
N CYS A 666 22.34 -12.53 19.91
CA CYS A 666 23.16 -12.84 18.77
C CYS A 666 24.63 -12.50 19.08
N PRO A 667 25.58 -13.42 18.87
CA PRO A 667 26.99 -13.18 19.17
C PRO A 667 27.68 -12.21 18.19
N LEU A 668 26.97 -11.74 17.17
CA LEU A 668 27.47 -10.81 16.16
C LEU A 668 27.16 -9.35 16.49
N ASP A 669 25.95 -9.11 16.99
CA ASP A 669 25.35 -7.77 17.05
C ASP A 669 24.65 -7.50 18.39
N GLU A 670 24.69 -8.45 19.33
CA GLU A 670 24.11 -8.38 20.68
C GLU A 670 22.57 -8.21 20.73
N PHE A 671 21.85 -8.35 19.61
CA PHE A 671 20.38 -8.29 19.63
C PHE A 671 19.79 -9.53 20.29
N GLU A 672 18.77 -9.34 21.12
CA GLU A 672 18.00 -10.46 21.66
C GLU A 672 17.23 -11.18 20.54
N LEU A 673 17.39 -12.50 20.51
CA LEU A 673 16.79 -13.37 19.53
C LEU A 673 15.28 -13.48 19.75
N VAL A 674 14.54 -13.60 18.65
CA VAL A 674 13.11 -13.91 18.66
C VAL A 674 12.85 -15.24 17.96
N LEU A 675 11.82 -15.95 18.39
CA LEU A 675 11.38 -17.21 17.81
C LEU A 675 10.19 -16.95 16.90
N TRP A 676 10.29 -17.37 15.64
CA TRP A 676 9.16 -17.43 14.73
C TRP A 676 8.58 -18.85 14.69
N THR A 677 7.25 -18.97 14.62
CA THR A 677 6.55 -20.26 14.54
C THR A 677 5.35 -20.17 13.60
N SER A 678 5.25 -21.09 12.63
CA SER A 678 4.12 -21.16 11.69
C SER A 678 2.89 -21.94 12.21
N GLY A 679 2.93 -22.39 13.47
CA GLY A 679 1.86 -23.11 14.17
C GLY A 679 2.37 -24.33 14.95
N ALA A 680 1.49 -25.02 15.68
CA ALA A 680 1.89 -26.14 16.55
C ALA A 680 2.51 -27.34 15.82
N ARG A 681 2.15 -27.54 14.54
CA ARG A 681 2.72 -28.57 13.64
C ARG A 681 3.59 -27.99 12.53
N GLY A 682 3.85 -26.68 12.57
CA GLY A 682 4.57 -25.95 11.55
C GLY A 682 6.05 -25.76 11.89
N LYS A 683 6.81 -25.11 11.02
CA LYS A 683 8.23 -24.81 11.26
C LYS A 683 8.40 -23.79 12.38
N SER A 684 9.52 -23.88 13.09
CA SER A 684 10.01 -22.80 13.94
C SER A 684 11.52 -22.70 13.87
N TYR A 685 12.02 -21.46 14.00
CA TYR A 685 13.44 -21.18 14.08
C TYR A 685 13.67 -19.86 14.81
N PRO A 686 14.77 -19.75 15.58
CA PRO A 686 15.20 -18.48 16.14
C PRO A 686 15.75 -17.57 15.03
N LEU A 687 15.62 -16.26 15.21
CA LEU A 687 16.20 -15.26 14.33
C LEU A 687 16.67 -14.04 15.13
N CYS A 688 17.78 -13.45 14.69
CA CYS A 688 18.21 -12.13 15.13
C CYS A 688 17.45 -11.05 14.32
N PRO A 689 16.73 -10.11 14.96
CA PRO A 689 16.01 -9.04 14.25
C PRO A 689 16.92 -8.19 13.35
N TYR A 690 18.16 -7.94 13.79
CA TYR A 690 19.14 -7.16 13.05
C TYR A 690 19.63 -7.95 11.83
N CYS A 691 20.20 -9.15 12.01
CA CYS A 691 20.66 -9.99 10.89
C CYS A 691 19.58 -10.29 9.85
N TYR A 692 18.32 -10.46 10.28
CA TYR A 692 17.18 -10.70 9.39
C TYR A 692 16.91 -9.51 8.45
N SER A 693 17.08 -8.29 8.98
CA SER A 693 16.84 -7.03 8.26
C SER A 693 18.07 -6.53 7.50
N ASN A 694 19.25 -6.77 8.08
CA ASN A 694 20.57 -6.31 7.69
C ASN A 694 21.51 -7.52 7.64
N THR A 695 21.72 -8.05 6.45
CA THR A 695 22.51 -9.28 6.26
C THR A 695 23.98 -9.05 6.59
N PRO A 696 24.56 -9.74 7.59
CA PRO A 696 25.95 -9.55 8.00
C PRO A 696 26.97 -10.15 7.02
N PHE A 697 26.56 -11.06 6.13
CA PHE A 697 27.45 -11.79 5.22
C PHE A 697 26.99 -11.70 3.75
N ARG A 698 27.94 -11.85 2.82
CA ARG A 698 27.71 -11.72 1.36
C ARG A 698 26.86 -12.86 0.78
N ASP A 699 26.92 -14.04 1.39
CA ASP A 699 26.18 -15.27 1.10
C ASP A 699 24.77 -15.29 1.73
N MET A 700 24.51 -14.41 2.70
CA MET A 700 23.21 -14.30 3.38
C MET A 700 22.31 -13.26 2.68
N LYS A 701 21.10 -13.67 2.29
CA LYS A 701 20.05 -12.82 1.71
C LYS A 701 19.13 -12.25 2.81
N LYS A 702 18.52 -11.09 2.54
CA LYS A 702 17.53 -10.48 3.46
C LYS A 702 16.38 -11.44 3.71
N GLY A 703 15.93 -11.50 4.96
CA GLY A 703 14.83 -12.38 5.37
C GLY A 703 15.23 -13.80 5.77
N MET A 704 16.52 -14.08 5.97
CA MET A 704 17.02 -15.36 6.47
C MET A 704 17.06 -15.40 8.01
N GLY A 705 16.60 -16.52 8.60
CA GLY A 705 16.66 -16.78 10.04
C GLY A 705 18.03 -17.30 10.51
N CYS A 706 18.21 -17.54 11.81
CA CYS A 706 19.49 -18.07 12.31
C CYS A 706 19.78 -19.49 11.78
N ASN A 707 18.76 -20.26 11.44
CA ASN A 707 18.85 -21.58 10.78
C ASN A 707 19.49 -21.53 9.37
N GLU A 708 19.79 -20.34 8.87
CA GLU A 708 20.49 -20.08 7.62
C GLU A 708 21.77 -19.23 7.82
N CYS A 709 22.10 -18.90 9.07
CA CYS A 709 23.32 -18.18 9.41
C CYS A 709 24.53 -19.09 9.24
N THR A 710 25.62 -18.57 8.67
CA THR A 710 26.88 -19.28 8.44
C THR A 710 27.96 -18.92 9.46
N HIS A 711 27.65 -18.06 10.44
CA HIS A 711 28.64 -17.63 11.43
C HIS A 711 28.99 -18.75 12.43
N PRO A 712 30.28 -19.09 12.61
CA PRO A 712 30.70 -20.23 13.42
C PRO A 712 30.38 -20.08 14.91
N SER A 713 30.31 -18.85 15.45
CA SER A 713 29.98 -18.62 16.86
C SER A 713 28.46 -18.65 17.16
N CYS A 714 27.61 -18.66 16.13
CA CYS A 714 26.17 -18.69 16.32
C CYS A 714 25.70 -20.13 16.59
N GLN A 715 25.24 -20.39 17.82
CA GLN A 715 24.74 -21.70 18.26
C GLN A 715 23.51 -22.20 17.48
N HIS A 716 22.84 -21.30 16.77
CA HIS A 716 21.67 -21.61 15.94
C HIS A 716 21.98 -21.60 14.44
N SER A 717 23.25 -21.45 14.08
CA SER A 717 23.72 -21.43 12.70
C SER A 717 23.42 -22.73 11.99
N LEU A 718 23.40 -22.64 10.66
CA LEU A 718 23.37 -23.81 9.79
C LEU A 718 24.56 -24.74 10.06
N ASN A 719 25.73 -24.19 10.37
CA ASN A 719 26.93 -24.97 10.65
C ASN A 719 26.85 -25.74 11.98
N SER A 720 26.10 -25.23 12.96
CA SER A 720 25.95 -25.86 14.27
C SER A 720 24.78 -26.84 14.35
N LEU A 721 23.69 -26.60 13.62
CA LEU A 721 22.45 -27.39 13.73
C LEU A 721 22.04 -28.11 12.44
N GLY A 722 22.78 -27.92 11.34
CA GLY A 722 22.56 -28.62 10.09
C GLY A 722 22.93 -30.10 10.22
N ILE A 723 22.07 -30.97 9.69
CA ILE A 723 22.25 -32.44 9.75
C ILE A 723 22.60 -32.99 8.37
N GLY A 724 21.81 -32.66 7.34
CA GLY A 724 22.03 -33.20 6.00
C GLY A 724 21.14 -32.54 4.94
N GLN A 725 21.39 -32.84 3.66
CA GLN A 725 20.64 -32.24 2.55
C GLN A 725 19.17 -32.67 2.56
N CYS A 726 18.28 -31.76 2.15
CA CYS A 726 16.86 -32.03 2.04
C CYS A 726 16.55 -32.91 0.82
N VAL A 727 15.65 -33.87 1.00
CA VAL A 727 15.24 -34.83 -0.03
C VAL A 727 14.27 -34.26 -1.06
N GLU A 728 13.53 -33.21 -0.70
CA GLU A 728 12.51 -32.59 -1.56
C GLU A 728 13.01 -31.34 -2.30
N CYS A 729 14.21 -30.83 -1.98
CA CYS A 729 14.77 -29.68 -2.69
C CYS A 729 16.30 -29.63 -2.69
N ASP A 730 16.86 -29.31 -3.85
CA ASP A 730 18.31 -29.39 -4.13
C ASP A 730 19.16 -28.43 -3.30
N THR A 731 18.57 -27.32 -2.82
CA THR A 731 19.28 -26.24 -2.12
C THR A 731 18.99 -26.18 -0.62
N GLY A 732 18.19 -27.11 -0.11
CA GLY A 732 17.76 -27.13 1.28
C GLY A 732 18.63 -28.03 2.17
N VAL A 733 18.78 -27.63 3.42
CA VAL A 733 19.42 -28.43 4.48
C VAL A 733 18.42 -28.65 5.60
N LEU A 734 18.39 -29.88 6.12
CA LEU A 734 17.62 -30.26 7.30
C LEU A 734 18.36 -29.77 8.55
N VAL A 735 17.69 -28.90 9.31
CA VAL A 735 18.24 -28.25 10.51
C VAL A 735 17.45 -28.70 11.73
N LEU A 736 18.15 -29.11 12.79
CA LEU A 736 17.54 -29.47 14.07
C LEU A 736 16.77 -28.29 14.65
N ASP A 737 15.53 -28.51 15.10
CA ASP A 737 14.77 -27.52 15.86
C ASP A 737 15.00 -27.71 17.37
N PRO A 738 15.85 -26.87 18.02
CA PRO A 738 16.18 -27.02 19.44
C PRO A 738 15.01 -26.68 20.37
N THR A 739 13.88 -26.22 19.84
CA THR A 739 12.68 -25.86 20.61
C THR A 739 11.61 -26.93 20.62
N SER A 740 11.81 -28.00 19.86
CA SER A 740 10.81 -29.03 19.61
C SER A 740 10.69 -30.09 20.71
N GLY A 741 11.65 -30.17 21.64
CA GLY A 741 11.60 -31.10 22.77
C GLY A 741 10.33 -30.94 23.61
N PRO A 742 9.67 -32.04 24.05
CA PRO A 742 10.10 -33.44 23.99
C PRO A 742 9.73 -34.19 22.70
N LYS A 743 9.11 -33.52 21.71
CA LYS A 743 8.74 -34.09 20.41
C LYS A 743 9.69 -33.58 19.33
N TRP A 744 10.91 -34.11 19.34
CA TRP A 744 12.01 -33.62 18.53
C TRP A 744 11.70 -33.67 17.03
N ARG A 745 12.17 -32.64 16.33
CA ARG A 745 12.01 -32.51 14.88
C ARG A 745 13.18 -31.76 14.25
N MET A 746 13.34 -31.98 12.95
CA MET A 746 14.18 -31.16 12.07
C MET A 746 13.32 -30.63 10.94
N ALA A 747 13.67 -29.47 10.40
CA ALA A 747 12.95 -28.89 9.28
C ALA A 747 13.93 -28.44 8.20
N CYS A 748 13.50 -28.52 6.94
CA CYS A 748 14.26 -27.93 5.86
C CYS A 748 14.24 -26.40 5.98
N ASN A 749 15.41 -25.77 5.85
CA ASN A 749 15.52 -24.32 5.83
C ASN A 749 14.98 -23.65 4.55
N LYS A 750 14.69 -24.41 3.47
CA LYS A 750 14.15 -23.89 2.20
C LYS A 750 12.70 -24.31 1.90
N CYS A 751 12.39 -25.61 1.88
CA CYS A 751 11.06 -26.14 1.51
C CYS A 751 10.25 -26.60 2.73
N ASN A 752 8.97 -26.95 2.59
CA ASN A 752 8.06 -27.22 3.73
C ASN A 752 8.27 -28.56 4.47
N VAL A 753 9.38 -29.26 4.23
CA VAL A 753 9.67 -30.53 4.90
C VAL A 753 9.92 -30.33 6.39
N VAL A 754 9.25 -31.15 7.20
CA VAL A 754 9.45 -31.31 8.65
C VAL A 754 9.51 -32.81 8.94
N VAL A 755 10.53 -33.24 9.67
CA VAL A 755 10.76 -34.64 10.03
C VAL A 755 10.71 -34.78 11.53
N HIS A 756 9.88 -35.70 12.02
CA HIS A 756 9.81 -36.06 13.43
C HIS A 756 10.68 -37.29 13.71
N PHE A 757 11.32 -37.30 14.88
CA PHE A 757 12.21 -38.38 15.28
C PHE A 757 12.43 -38.44 16.80
N PHE A 758 12.98 -39.57 17.27
CA PHE A 758 13.39 -39.81 18.66
C PHE A 758 12.31 -39.49 19.69
N GLU A 759 11.14 -40.12 19.53
CA GLU A 759 10.07 -40.04 20.51
C GLU A 759 10.59 -40.51 21.90
N HIS A 760 10.31 -39.74 22.96
CA HIS A 760 10.80 -39.96 24.33
C HIS A 760 12.28 -39.63 24.60
N ALA A 761 13.00 -39.00 23.66
CA ALA A 761 14.32 -38.44 23.93
C ALA A 761 14.24 -37.22 24.86
N HIS A 762 15.07 -37.21 25.90
CA HIS A 762 15.22 -36.09 26.83
C HIS A 762 16.16 -35.01 26.28
N ARG A 763 17.18 -35.38 25.50
CA ARG A 763 18.13 -34.43 24.88
C ARG A 763 18.57 -34.93 23.50
N VAL A 764 18.64 -34.00 22.53
CA VAL A 764 19.18 -34.26 21.19
C VAL A 764 20.15 -33.14 20.83
N GLN A 765 21.34 -33.49 20.31
CA GLN A 765 22.38 -32.55 19.88
C GLN A 765 23.02 -33.02 18.57
N VAL A 766 23.39 -32.08 17.71
CA VAL A 766 24.20 -32.38 16.51
C VAL A 766 25.68 -32.45 16.93
N ALA A 767 26.36 -33.53 16.57
CA ALA A 767 27.77 -33.73 16.83
C ALA A 767 28.64 -33.12 15.72
N LEU A 768 29.92 -32.88 16.02
CA LEU A 768 30.90 -32.34 15.07
C LEU A 768 31.37 -33.38 14.03
N GLU A 769 31.14 -34.66 14.31
CA GLU A 769 31.50 -35.78 13.45
C GLU A 769 30.45 -35.98 12.36
N SER A 770 30.88 -36.42 11.18
CA SER A 770 30.04 -36.72 10.02
C SER A 770 30.02 -38.21 9.71
N CYS A 771 28.94 -38.69 9.12
CA CYS A 771 28.77 -40.07 8.71
C CYS A 771 29.57 -40.40 7.44
N ASP A 772 30.44 -41.41 7.50
CA ASP A 772 31.26 -41.86 6.36
C ASP A 772 30.45 -42.31 5.12
N ALA A 773 29.17 -42.66 5.31
CA ALA A 773 28.32 -43.21 4.25
C ALA A 773 27.44 -42.17 3.53
N CYS A 774 27.15 -41.02 4.14
CA CYS A 774 26.26 -40.01 3.55
C CYS A 774 26.65 -38.55 3.83
N ASP A 775 27.79 -38.32 4.50
CA ASP A 775 28.30 -37.01 4.93
C ASP A 775 27.38 -36.20 5.86
N ALA A 776 26.27 -36.78 6.33
CA ALA A 776 25.39 -36.14 7.31
C ALA A 776 26.05 -36.06 8.69
N SER A 777 25.84 -34.96 9.42
CA SER A 777 26.31 -34.80 10.80
C SER A 777 25.66 -35.85 11.71
N LEU A 778 26.46 -36.45 12.58
CA LEU A 778 25.97 -37.40 13.57
C LEU A 778 25.10 -36.68 14.60
N VAL A 779 24.13 -37.39 15.18
CA VAL A 779 23.24 -36.85 16.19
C VAL A 779 23.40 -37.66 17.47
N ALA A 780 23.70 -36.98 18.57
CA ALA A 780 23.80 -37.55 19.91
C ALA A 780 22.45 -37.41 20.63
N VAL A 781 21.90 -38.53 21.08
CA VAL A 781 20.57 -38.62 21.70
C VAL A 781 20.67 -39.23 23.08
N ASP A 782 19.99 -38.61 24.04
CA ASP A 782 19.82 -39.12 25.41
C ASP A 782 18.33 -39.42 25.66
N PHE A 783 17.98 -40.70 25.76
CA PHE A 783 16.64 -41.21 25.98
C PHE A 783 16.31 -41.34 27.47
N ASN A 784 15.03 -41.20 27.81
CA ASN A 784 14.58 -41.37 29.18
C ASN A 784 14.87 -42.79 29.69
N LYS A 785 15.50 -42.91 30.87
CA LYS A 785 15.81 -44.18 31.57
C LYS A 785 14.64 -45.17 31.66
N THR A 786 13.40 -44.68 31.68
CA THR A 786 12.20 -45.52 31.81
C THR A 786 11.59 -45.97 30.48
N ARG A 787 12.03 -45.39 29.35
CA ARG A 787 11.44 -45.57 28.01
C ARG A 787 12.51 -45.48 26.90
N THR A 788 13.68 -46.05 27.13
CA THR A 788 14.74 -46.07 26.12
C THR A 788 14.42 -47.10 25.04
N PRO A 789 14.51 -46.75 23.74
CA PRO A 789 14.39 -47.70 22.64
C PRO A 789 15.71 -48.44 22.36
N LEU A 790 16.78 -48.15 23.10
CA LEU A 790 18.11 -48.74 22.90
C LEU A 790 18.23 -50.15 23.52
N PRO A 791 19.06 -51.04 22.94
CA PRO A 791 19.39 -52.34 23.54
C PRO A 791 20.02 -52.19 24.93
N ASP A 792 19.91 -53.22 25.77
CA ASP A 792 20.62 -53.36 27.06
C ASP A 792 20.37 -52.27 28.12
N GLY A 793 19.34 -51.43 27.96
CA GLY A 793 18.97 -50.39 28.93
C GLY A 793 19.87 -49.16 28.89
N GLU A 794 20.70 -49.03 27.86
CA GLU A 794 21.48 -47.82 27.60
C GLU A 794 20.55 -46.64 27.31
N THR A 795 21.00 -45.43 27.65
CA THR A 795 20.22 -44.20 27.45
C THR A 795 20.84 -43.26 26.44
N GLN A 796 22.08 -43.48 26.04
CA GLN A 796 22.80 -42.58 25.14
C GLN A 796 23.20 -43.34 23.88
N HIS A 797 22.89 -42.77 22.72
CA HIS A 797 23.35 -43.29 21.42
C HIS A 797 23.76 -42.12 20.54
N THR A 798 24.84 -42.29 19.79
CA THR A 798 25.30 -41.31 18.79
C THR A 798 25.42 -42.01 17.45
N GLY A 799 24.73 -41.49 16.44
CA GLY A 799 24.65 -42.14 15.15
C GLY A 799 24.11 -41.22 14.06
N CYS A 800 24.21 -41.66 12.83
CA CYS A 800 23.66 -40.96 11.68
C CYS A 800 22.15 -41.19 11.59
N VAL A 801 21.35 -40.12 11.54
CA VAL A 801 19.88 -40.23 11.44
C VAL A 801 19.41 -41.02 10.21
N PHE A 802 20.22 -41.08 9.15
CA PHE A 802 19.89 -41.77 7.90
C PHE A 802 20.51 -43.16 7.76
N CYS A 803 21.68 -43.39 8.35
CA CYS A 803 22.47 -44.61 8.11
C CYS A 803 22.60 -45.51 9.33
N ASP A 804 22.33 -45.01 10.54
CA ASP A 804 22.43 -45.79 11.77
C ASP A 804 21.22 -46.75 11.89
N PRO A 805 21.44 -48.06 12.05
CA PRO A 805 20.36 -49.04 12.11
C PRO A 805 19.37 -48.81 13.26
N VAL A 806 19.83 -48.24 14.37
CA VAL A 806 19.00 -47.95 15.56
C VAL A 806 18.14 -46.71 15.33
N PHE A 807 18.69 -45.67 14.68
CA PHE A 807 17.93 -44.46 14.38
C PHE A 807 16.99 -44.58 13.19
N GLN A 808 17.27 -45.45 12.21
CA GLN A 808 16.41 -45.66 11.03
C GLN A 808 14.97 -46.06 11.37
N ASP A 809 14.75 -46.78 12.47
CA ASP A 809 13.42 -47.19 12.94
C ASP A 809 12.74 -46.16 13.85
N LEU A 810 13.46 -45.08 14.22
CA LEU A 810 13.00 -44.01 15.12
C LEU A 810 12.77 -42.67 14.41
N VAL A 811 12.82 -42.65 13.07
CA VAL A 811 12.71 -41.48 12.21
C VAL A 811 11.65 -41.74 11.12
N GLU A 812 10.73 -40.80 10.92
CA GLU A 812 9.56 -41.00 10.04
C GLU A 812 9.85 -40.93 8.52
N LEU A 813 11.10 -40.73 8.08
CA LEU A 813 11.44 -40.52 6.66
C LEU A 813 12.52 -41.50 6.17
N LYS A 814 12.15 -42.36 5.20
CA LYS A 814 13.06 -43.28 4.50
C LYS A 814 13.42 -42.71 3.12
N HIS A 815 14.71 -42.72 2.79
CA HIS A 815 15.44 -42.35 1.55
C HIS A 815 16.14 -40.98 1.55
N ALA A 816 17.48 -40.98 1.61
CA ALA A 816 18.35 -39.87 1.21
C ALA A 816 19.46 -40.40 0.29
N THR A 817 19.82 -39.67 -0.78
CA THR A 817 20.87 -40.04 -1.76
C THR A 817 21.85 -38.87 -2.00
N MET A 818 23.14 -39.17 -2.14
CA MET A 818 24.31 -38.26 -2.20
C MET A 818 24.55 -37.48 -3.51
N ARG A 819 25.20 -36.28 -3.43
CA ARG A 819 26.30 -35.79 -4.34
C ARG A 819 27.08 -34.52 -3.83
N TYR A 820 28.31 -34.77 -3.31
CA TYR A 820 29.67 -34.16 -3.46
C TYR A 820 30.11 -32.64 -3.37
N ARG A 821 31.15 -32.44 -2.49
CA ARG A 821 32.40 -31.58 -2.43
C ARG A 821 32.37 -30.05 -2.66
N ALA A 822 33.27 -29.21 -2.12
CA ALA A 822 34.26 -29.12 -1.02
C ALA A 822 34.95 -27.74 -1.20
N LEU A 823 35.46 -27.08 -0.13
CA LEU A 823 36.67 -26.22 -0.14
C LEU A 823 37.03 -25.76 1.29
N THR A 824 38.34 -25.66 1.53
CA THR A 824 39.09 -25.70 2.79
C THR A 824 39.38 -24.33 3.43
N HIS A 825 39.52 -24.30 4.76
CA HIS A 825 39.91 -23.14 5.60
C HIS A 825 41.44 -23.06 5.87
N CYS A 826 41.94 -21.84 6.09
CA CYS A 826 43.19 -21.52 6.81
C CYS A 826 42.94 -20.35 7.77
N SER A 827 43.61 -20.35 8.93
CA SER A 827 43.43 -19.47 10.10
C SER A 827 44.61 -18.49 10.31
N PRO A 828 44.44 -17.34 10.99
CA PRO A 828 45.56 -16.49 11.41
C PRO A 828 45.66 -16.26 12.94
N GLU A 829 46.90 -16.12 13.44
CA GLU A 829 47.22 -15.68 14.82
C GLU A 829 48.27 -14.56 14.85
N SER A 830 48.05 -13.62 15.78
CA SER A 830 48.99 -12.72 16.49
C SER A 830 49.54 -11.43 15.86
N LEU A 831 49.32 -10.30 16.55
CA LEU A 831 50.09 -9.04 16.47
C LEU A 831 50.16 -8.36 17.86
N LEU A 832 51.36 -7.89 18.22
CA LEU A 832 51.71 -7.04 19.38
C LEU A 832 52.27 -5.69 18.87
N GLN A 833 52.11 -4.62 19.66
CA GLN A 833 52.44 -3.19 19.39
C GLN A 833 53.95 -2.86 19.37
N PRO A 834 54.36 -1.70 18.78
CA PRO A 834 55.04 -0.63 19.58
C PRO A 834 54.89 0.86 19.10
N ASP A 835 55.59 1.75 19.82
CA ASP A 835 55.54 3.22 19.96
C ASP A 835 56.00 4.16 18.80
N SER A 836 55.57 5.42 18.96
CA SER A 836 55.66 6.60 18.08
C SER A 836 57.04 7.27 17.94
N GLY A 837 57.42 7.56 16.69
CA GLY A 837 58.55 8.43 16.32
C GLY A 837 59.06 8.25 14.88
N GLY A 838 58.80 7.09 14.28
CA GLY A 838 58.95 6.78 12.84
C GLY A 838 57.61 6.49 12.13
N MET A 839 56.51 6.93 12.76
CA MET A 839 55.15 6.41 12.56
C MET A 839 54.63 6.56 11.12
N GLU A 840 54.77 7.71 10.45
CA GLU A 840 54.21 7.90 9.10
C GLU A 840 54.88 7.01 8.03
N GLU A 841 56.20 6.76 8.15
CA GLU A 841 56.95 5.95 7.19
C GLU A 841 56.66 4.45 7.39
N GLU A 842 56.57 4.03 8.65
CA GLU A 842 56.25 2.65 9.03
C GLU A 842 54.77 2.31 8.77
N GLU A 843 53.84 3.24 9.04
CA GLU A 843 52.43 3.13 8.68
C GLU A 843 52.22 3.07 7.16
N ALA A 844 52.93 3.91 6.39
CA ALA A 844 52.86 3.87 4.93
C ALA A 844 53.40 2.56 4.36
N ARG A 845 54.52 2.04 4.89
CA ARG A 845 55.05 0.72 4.48
C ARG A 845 54.14 -0.42 4.87
N CYS A 846 53.59 -0.39 6.08
CA CYS A 846 52.64 -1.38 6.59
C CYS A 846 51.35 -1.40 5.78
N PHE A 847 50.81 -0.21 5.43
CA PHE A 847 49.67 -0.10 4.54
C PHE A 847 49.99 -0.66 3.14
N LEU A 848 51.10 -0.24 2.53
CA LEU A 848 51.48 -0.70 1.19
C LEU A 848 51.67 -2.23 1.15
N GLY A 849 52.24 -2.84 2.18
CA GLY A 849 52.34 -4.30 2.30
C GLY A 849 50.97 -4.97 2.28
N ARG A 850 50.07 -4.56 3.20
CA ARG A 850 48.69 -5.11 3.26
C ARG A 850 47.91 -4.89 1.96
N PHE A 851 48.08 -3.73 1.32
CA PHE A 851 47.39 -3.39 0.08
C PHE A 851 47.89 -4.22 -1.10
N VAL A 852 49.20 -4.44 -1.20
CA VAL A 852 49.81 -5.30 -2.24
C VAL A 852 49.48 -6.77 -2.02
N ASP A 853 49.34 -7.23 -0.77
CA ASP A 853 48.89 -8.60 -0.47
C ASP A 853 47.44 -8.83 -0.91
N GLU A 854 46.57 -7.83 -0.72
CA GLU A 854 45.17 -7.87 -1.20
C GLU A 854 45.07 -7.76 -2.73
N PHE A 855 45.94 -6.94 -3.35
CA PHE A 855 45.97 -6.71 -4.80
C PHE A 855 47.36 -7.03 -5.38
N PRO A 856 47.72 -8.31 -5.49
CA PRO A 856 49.06 -8.72 -5.95
C PRO A 856 49.28 -8.53 -7.45
N ALA A 857 48.21 -8.30 -8.21
CA ALA A 857 48.22 -8.13 -9.67
C ALA A 857 47.06 -7.24 -10.14
N ALA A 858 47.10 -6.85 -11.41
CA ALA A 858 46.03 -6.11 -12.07
C ALA A 858 44.68 -6.85 -12.03
N LEU A 859 43.60 -6.09 -11.92
CA LEU A 859 42.23 -6.60 -11.91
C LEU A 859 41.88 -7.22 -13.27
N GLU A 860 41.27 -8.40 -13.23
CA GLU A 860 40.85 -9.16 -14.42
C GLU A 860 39.79 -8.42 -15.26
N GLU A 861 39.87 -8.56 -16.58
CA GLU A 861 38.86 -8.05 -17.50
C GLU A 861 37.50 -8.75 -17.26
N GLY A 862 36.43 -7.97 -17.09
CA GLY A 862 35.09 -8.48 -16.84
C GLY A 862 34.78 -8.85 -15.37
N GLY A 863 35.77 -8.79 -14.48
CA GLY A 863 35.57 -8.95 -13.03
C GLY A 863 34.96 -7.69 -12.38
N PRO A 864 34.19 -7.82 -11.29
CA PRO A 864 33.59 -6.67 -10.61
C PRO A 864 34.67 -5.77 -9.97
N LEU A 865 34.50 -4.46 -10.07
CA LEU A 865 35.39 -3.51 -9.42
C LEU A 865 35.28 -3.59 -7.88
N PRO A 866 36.38 -3.40 -7.14
CA PRO A 866 36.39 -3.44 -5.67
C PRO A 866 35.57 -2.30 -5.03
N VAL A 867 35.33 -1.22 -5.78
CA VAL A 867 34.42 -0.12 -5.43
C VAL A 867 33.56 0.18 -6.66
N SER A 868 32.26 0.40 -6.47
CA SER A 868 31.33 0.74 -7.55
C SER A 868 31.63 2.10 -8.16
N SER A 869 31.59 2.21 -9.49
CA SER A 869 31.64 3.51 -10.17
C SER A 869 30.42 4.37 -9.83
N LEU A 870 30.59 5.69 -9.89
CA LEU A 870 29.50 6.66 -9.66
C LEU A 870 28.53 6.72 -10.84
N SER A 871 29.05 6.54 -12.05
CA SER A 871 28.29 6.69 -13.30
C SER A 871 28.43 5.44 -14.17
N ARG A 872 27.50 5.26 -15.12
CA ARG A 872 27.58 4.20 -16.15
C ARG A 872 28.48 4.62 -17.32
N ARG A 873 28.47 5.91 -17.66
CA ARG A 873 29.31 6.55 -18.67
C ARG A 873 29.94 7.79 -18.05
N VAL A 874 31.16 8.12 -18.44
CA VAL A 874 31.91 9.26 -17.92
C VAL A 874 32.43 10.11 -19.08
N SER A 875 32.24 11.42 -19.03
CA SER A 875 32.87 12.34 -19.99
C SER A 875 34.35 12.56 -19.66
N LEU A 876 35.12 13.09 -20.61
CA LEU A 876 36.53 13.46 -20.36
C LEU A 876 36.68 14.51 -19.25
N GLU A 877 35.70 15.41 -19.10
CA GLU A 877 35.70 16.43 -18.05
C GLU A 877 35.39 15.83 -16.67
N GLU A 878 34.49 14.83 -16.61
CA GLU A 878 34.13 14.12 -15.36
C GLU A 878 35.20 13.10 -14.92
N LEU A 879 36.01 12.58 -15.85
CA LEU A 879 36.93 11.47 -15.62
C LEU A 879 37.88 11.71 -14.44
N HIS A 880 38.47 12.91 -14.36
CA HIS A 880 39.42 13.25 -13.31
C HIS A 880 38.78 13.12 -11.92
N GLY A 881 37.60 13.73 -11.72
CA GLY A 881 36.92 13.70 -10.42
C GLY A 881 36.41 12.30 -10.04
N GLU A 882 35.79 11.58 -10.99
CA GLU A 882 35.28 10.24 -10.71
C GLU A 882 36.40 9.24 -10.38
N SER A 883 37.57 9.35 -11.01
CA SER A 883 38.72 8.49 -10.71
C SER A 883 39.35 8.82 -9.35
N LEU A 884 39.56 10.10 -9.01
CA LEU A 884 40.08 10.47 -7.69
C LEU A 884 39.14 10.01 -6.57
N GLU A 885 37.84 10.26 -6.70
CA GLU A 885 36.83 9.83 -5.71
C GLU A 885 36.80 8.30 -5.54
N LEU A 886 36.91 7.54 -6.64
CA LEU A 886 36.99 6.09 -6.59
C LEU A 886 38.24 5.59 -5.84
N GLY A 887 39.41 6.17 -6.14
CA GLY A 887 40.67 5.82 -5.52
C GLY A 887 40.71 6.17 -4.03
N LEU A 888 40.30 7.39 -3.68
CA LEU A 888 40.25 7.86 -2.30
C LEU A 888 39.30 7.01 -1.45
N ARG A 889 38.13 6.63 -1.99
CA ARG A 889 37.19 5.72 -1.30
C ARG A 889 37.78 4.33 -1.09
N LEU A 890 38.47 3.78 -2.09
CA LEU A 890 39.12 2.46 -1.98
C LEU A 890 40.17 2.44 -0.87
N LEU A 891 41.05 3.46 -0.86
CA LEU A 891 42.17 3.59 0.05
C LEU A 891 41.70 3.93 1.48
N ALA A 892 40.74 4.85 1.63
CA ALA A 892 40.13 5.18 2.92
C ALA A 892 39.43 3.98 3.56
N ALA A 893 38.70 3.16 2.76
CA ALA A 893 38.06 1.94 3.24
C ALA A 893 39.05 0.88 3.78
N ARG A 894 40.36 1.03 3.47
CA ARG A 894 41.45 0.15 3.92
C ARG A 894 42.38 0.81 4.95
N GLY A 895 42.00 2.00 5.43
CA GLY A 895 42.76 2.72 6.44
C GLY A 895 44.09 3.30 5.94
N ALA A 896 44.15 3.71 4.67
CA ALA A 896 45.31 4.42 4.14
C ALA A 896 45.43 5.82 4.77
N PRO A 897 46.65 6.27 5.17
CA PRO A 897 46.88 7.66 5.56
C PRO A 897 46.50 8.63 4.43
N ALA A 898 45.92 9.79 4.76
CA ALA A 898 45.40 10.75 3.78
C ALA A 898 46.48 11.26 2.82
N GLY A 899 47.66 11.63 3.33
CA GLY A 899 48.80 12.04 2.51
C GLY A 899 49.35 10.95 1.59
N LEU A 900 49.31 9.67 1.99
CA LEU A 900 49.67 8.56 1.12
C LEU A 900 48.60 8.35 0.03
N SER A 901 47.32 8.44 0.41
CA SER A 901 46.18 8.28 -0.49
C SER A 901 46.19 9.31 -1.60
N ALA A 902 46.38 10.60 -1.25
CA ALA A 902 46.45 11.69 -2.21
C ALA A 902 47.54 11.47 -3.27
N ARG A 903 48.73 11.02 -2.85
CA ARG A 903 49.87 10.81 -3.76
C ARG A 903 49.75 9.56 -4.61
N LEU A 904 49.22 8.46 -4.06
CA LEU A 904 48.94 7.25 -4.84
C LEU A 904 47.90 7.56 -5.93
N CYS A 905 46.81 8.25 -5.57
CA CYS A 905 45.78 8.65 -6.51
C CYS A 905 46.32 9.62 -7.58
N GLN A 906 47.14 10.61 -7.20
CA GLN A 906 47.74 11.56 -8.14
C GLN A 906 48.68 10.86 -9.14
N ALA A 907 49.52 9.94 -8.66
CA ALA A 907 50.45 9.20 -9.51
C ALA A 907 49.71 8.26 -10.46
N ALA A 908 48.68 7.57 -9.97
CA ALA A 908 47.83 6.69 -10.78
C ALA A 908 47.05 7.47 -11.85
N LEU A 909 46.47 8.61 -11.47
CA LEU A 909 45.74 9.47 -12.39
C LEU A 909 46.66 10.07 -13.45
N SER A 910 47.86 10.50 -13.07
CA SER A 910 48.85 11.02 -14.02
C SER A 910 49.22 9.98 -15.07
N GLN A 911 49.34 8.70 -14.67
CA GLN A 911 49.55 7.60 -15.63
C GLN A 911 48.30 7.37 -16.50
N LEU A 912 47.10 7.37 -15.91
CA LEU A 912 45.84 7.20 -16.67
C LEU A 912 45.68 8.26 -17.76
N LEU A 913 45.98 9.52 -17.46
CA LEU A 913 45.83 10.63 -18.41
C LEU A 913 46.87 10.59 -19.56
N GLN A 914 47.92 9.78 -19.44
CA GLN A 914 48.90 9.54 -20.51
C GLN A 914 48.53 8.33 -21.39
N ASN A 915 47.56 7.51 -20.98
CA ASN A 915 47.09 6.36 -21.75
C ASN A 915 46.17 6.78 -22.91
N ASP A 916 46.19 6.00 -24.00
CA ASP A 916 45.17 6.13 -25.05
C ASP A 916 43.82 5.62 -24.54
N LEU A 917 42.86 6.54 -24.41
CA LEU A 917 41.51 6.25 -23.95
C LEU A 917 40.52 5.98 -25.09
N SER A 918 40.95 6.06 -26.35
CA SER A 918 40.11 5.78 -27.52
C SER A 918 39.44 4.39 -27.49
N PRO A 919 40.06 3.30 -26.96
CA PRO A 919 39.43 1.99 -26.91
C PRO A 919 38.20 1.93 -26.00
N PHE A 920 38.07 2.87 -25.06
CA PHE A 920 36.97 2.90 -24.10
C PHE A 920 35.82 3.82 -24.52
N GLN A 921 35.90 4.44 -25.70
CA GLN A 921 34.84 5.34 -26.18
C GLN A 921 33.52 4.59 -26.38
N CYS A 922 32.44 5.20 -25.92
CA CYS A 922 31.09 4.69 -26.16
C CYS A 922 30.72 4.90 -27.64
N PRO A 923 29.96 3.97 -28.26
CA PRO A 923 29.45 4.16 -29.62
C PRO A 923 28.61 5.44 -29.73
N ALA A 924 28.72 6.17 -30.84
CA ALA A 924 27.88 7.33 -31.10
C ALA A 924 26.41 6.90 -31.22
N GLU A 925 25.54 7.38 -30.32
CA GLU A 925 24.12 7.08 -30.37
C GLU A 925 23.42 7.91 -31.45
N ALA A 926 22.62 7.23 -32.29
CA ALA A 926 21.83 7.82 -33.34
C ALA A 926 20.48 8.30 -32.79
N GLU A 927 20.45 9.31 -31.90
CA GLU A 927 19.20 10.00 -31.51
C GLU A 927 19.48 11.22 -30.61
N VAL A 928 19.88 12.36 -31.18
CA VAL A 928 19.77 13.68 -30.51
C VAL A 928 19.33 14.72 -31.55
N LYS A 929 18.24 15.44 -31.25
CA LYS A 929 17.74 16.56 -32.04
C LYS A 929 18.75 17.74 -31.98
N PRO A 930 18.93 18.49 -33.08
CA PRO A 930 20.02 19.45 -33.21
C PRO A 930 19.62 20.83 -32.68
N GLU A 931 19.65 21.03 -31.37
CA GLU A 931 19.70 22.38 -30.80
C GLU A 931 20.80 22.40 -29.73
N GLU A 932 21.96 22.93 -30.16
CA GLU A 932 23.09 23.45 -29.38
C GLU A 932 23.60 22.61 -28.19
N GLU A 933 24.64 21.79 -28.42
CA GLU A 933 25.81 21.67 -27.55
C GLU A 933 26.87 20.72 -28.16
N GLN A 934 28.15 20.96 -27.84
CA GLN A 934 29.33 20.30 -28.39
C GLN A 934 29.25 18.76 -28.27
N LYS A 935 29.72 18.02 -29.29
CA LYS A 935 29.85 16.55 -29.25
C LYS A 935 30.80 16.11 -28.13
N ALA A 936 30.29 15.98 -26.91
CA ALA A 936 31.04 15.45 -25.78
C ALA A 936 31.36 13.96 -26.03
N VAL A 937 32.64 13.60 -25.91
CA VAL A 937 33.11 12.21 -26.04
C VAL A 937 32.91 11.51 -24.70
N PHE A 938 32.19 10.38 -24.71
CA PHE A 938 31.91 9.58 -23.52
C PHE A 938 32.71 8.29 -23.51
N LEU A 939 33.20 7.89 -22.33
CA LEU A 939 33.91 6.65 -22.09
C LEU A 939 33.06 5.67 -21.27
N GLN A 940 33.27 4.37 -21.46
CA GLN A 940 32.69 3.31 -20.64
C GLN A 940 33.27 3.39 -19.22
N SER A 941 32.47 3.84 -18.24
CA SER A 941 32.97 4.20 -16.91
C SER A 941 33.65 3.00 -16.23
N GLU A 942 33.02 1.82 -16.22
CA GLU A 942 33.61 0.64 -15.55
C GLU A 942 34.97 0.23 -16.14
N ALA A 943 35.14 0.30 -17.47
CA ALA A 943 36.37 -0.10 -18.14
C ALA A 943 37.52 0.88 -17.87
N VAL A 944 37.26 2.19 -17.96
CA VAL A 944 38.27 3.22 -17.68
C VAL A 944 38.61 3.28 -16.19
N GLN A 945 37.62 3.09 -15.32
CA GLN A 945 37.87 3.03 -13.87
C GLN A 945 38.65 1.76 -13.48
N ARG A 946 38.45 0.63 -14.17
CA ARG A 946 39.33 -0.56 -14.03
C ARG A 946 40.77 -0.22 -14.38
N LEU A 947 40.99 0.49 -15.50
CA LEU A 947 42.32 0.92 -15.92
C LEU A 947 42.97 1.83 -14.86
N PHE A 948 42.21 2.80 -14.32
CA PHE A 948 42.70 3.66 -13.23
C PHE A 948 43.10 2.86 -11.98
N LEU A 949 42.26 1.93 -11.53
CA LEU A 949 42.58 1.10 -10.37
C LEU A 949 43.78 0.19 -10.62
N ASN A 950 43.96 -0.32 -11.83
CA ASN A 950 45.17 -1.06 -12.20
C ASN A 950 46.41 -0.15 -12.13
N LYS A 951 46.33 1.11 -12.58
CA LYS A 951 47.41 2.08 -12.39
C LYS A 951 47.70 2.36 -10.92
N LEU A 952 46.66 2.42 -10.09
CA LEU A 952 46.81 2.59 -8.64
C LEU A 952 47.54 1.40 -8.01
N ILE A 953 47.17 0.18 -8.40
CA ILE A 953 47.83 -1.06 -7.95
C ILE A 953 49.29 -1.10 -8.42
N ASP A 954 49.56 -0.76 -9.69
CA ASP A 954 50.91 -0.71 -10.25
C ASP A 954 51.81 0.28 -9.49
N VAL A 955 51.30 1.47 -9.18
CA VAL A 955 52.01 2.49 -8.39
C VAL A 955 52.27 1.97 -6.97
N ALA A 956 51.28 1.36 -6.31
CA ALA A 956 51.44 0.80 -4.97
C ALA A 956 52.48 -0.34 -4.94
N LEU A 957 52.45 -1.24 -5.94
CA LEU A 957 53.43 -2.31 -6.12
C LEU A 957 54.85 -1.76 -6.33
N ALA A 958 54.99 -0.73 -7.17
CA ALA A 958 56.28 -0.10 -7.43
C ALA A 958 56.84 0.58 -6.16
N TRP A 959 55.99 1.27 -5.40
CA TRP A 959 56.37 1.97 -4.17
C TRP A 959 56.62 1.01 -3.00
N HIS A 960 55.98 -0.17 -3.00
CA HIS A 960 56.30 -1.23 -2.04
C HIS A 960 57.70 -1.83 -2.30
N ARG A 961 58.09 -2.00 -3.58
CA ARG A 961 59.44 -2.50 -3.95
C ARG A 961 60.55 -1.46 -3.73
N ASN A 962 60.28 -0.21 -4.11
CA ASN A 962 61.21 0.91 -4.00
C ASN A 962 60.51 2.06 -3.26
N PHE A 963 60.57 2.03 -1.93
CA PHE A 963 59.90 3.04 -1.11
C PHE A 963 60.45 4.44 -1.35
N LEU A 964 59.62 5.31 -1.92
CA LEU A 964 59.94 6.72 -2.07
C LEU A 964 59.65 7.42 -0.75
N LYS A 965 60.69 7.96 -0.11
CA LYS A 965 60.52 8.70 1.14
C LYS A 965 59.63 9.92 0.88
N PRO A 966 58.45 10.01 1.51
CA PRO A 966 57.60 11.18 1.36
C PRO A 966 58.31 12.42 1.92
N PRO A 967 58.33 13.58 1.22
CA PRO A 967 58.70 14.85 1.87
C PRO A 967 57.80 15.06 3.10
N PRO A 968 58.34 15.65 4.19
CA PRO A 968 57.64 15.78 5.46
C PRO A 968 56.27 16.41 5.25
N SER A 969 55.25 15.84 5.90
CA SER A 969 53.91 16.43 5.96
C SER A 969 54.05 17.83 6.56
N SER A 970 53.60 18.83 5.82
CA SER A 970 53.38 20.16 6.36
C SER A 970 52.38 20.07 7.51
N GLN A 971 52.57 20.81 8.60
CA GLN A 971 51.67 20.78 9.77
C GLN A 971 50.25 21.18 9.33
N PHE A 972 49.42 20.19 8.99
CA PHE A 972 48.09 20.42 8.47
C PHE A 972 47.16 20.98 9.55
N HIS A 973 46.29 21.90 9.13
CA HIS A 973 45.13 22.32 9.92
C HIS A 973 44.28 21.09 10.25
N ARG A 974 44.10 20.82 11.54
CA ARG A 974 43.32 19.65 11.97
C ARG A 974 41.84 19.94 11.75
N SER A 975 41.14 19.00 11.10
CA SER A 975 39.72 19.11 10.81
C SER A 975 38.94 17.95 11.41
N SER A 976 37.75 18.23 11.95
CA SER A 976 36.79 17.22 12.39
C SER A 976 35.48 17.40 11.66
N VAL A 977 34.86 16.31 11.22
CA VAL A 977 33.56 16.35 10.54
C VAL A 977 32.55 15.50 11.29
N HIS A 978 31.30 15.97 11.33
CA HIS A 978 30.17 15.24 11.88
C HIS A 978 28.96 15.41 10.97
N ALA A 979 28.33 14.30 10.60
CA ALA A 979 27.11 14.29 9.81
C ALA A 979 26.15 13.24 10.40
N ILE A 980 24.90 13.62 10.63
CA ILE A 980 23.85 12.71 11.11
C ILE A 980 22.61 12.90 10.25
N ARG A 981 22.04 11.78 9.81
CA ARG A 981 20.78 11.73 9.10
C ARG A 981 19.62 11.93 10.10
N ASN A 982 19.03 13.12 10.13
CA ASN A 982 17.82 13.41 10.91
C ASN A 982 16.61 13.62 9.99
N THR A 983 15.43 13.13 10.40
CA THR A 983 14.09 13.30 9.78
C THR A 983 13.87 12.77 8.33
N ARG A 984 14.88 12.82 7.45
CA ARG A 984 14.79 12.35 6.05
C ARG A 984 15.33 10.92 5.83
N ARG A 985 14.81 10.23 4.80
CA ARG A 985 15.13 8.82 4.48
C ARG A 985 16.49 8.59 3.80
N LYS A 986 17.18 9.63 3.33
CA LYS A 986 18.53 9.57 2.77
C LYS A 986 19.28 10.82 3.25
N MET A 987 20.58 10.68 3.50
CA MET A 987 21.47 11.82 3.73
C MET A 987 21.75 12.44 2.36
N GLU A 988 21.20 13.61 2.10
CA GLU A 988 21.35 14.32 0.82
C GLU A 988 22.62 15.16 0.80
N ASP A 989 23.02 15.69 1.96
CA ASP A 989 24.19 16.54 2.10
C ASP A 989 25.50 15.74 1.96
N LYS A 990 26.54 16.44 1.49
CA LYS A 990 27.89 15.95 1.31
C LYS A 990 28.90 16.93 1.89
N HIS A 991 30.07 16.43 2.23
CA HIS A 991 31.19 17.25 2.65
C HIS A 991 32.49 16.71 2.05
N ILE A 992 33.50 17.55 2.05
CA ILE A 992 34.85 17.19 1.63
C ILE A 992 35.86 17.93 2.49
N ALA A 993 36.91 17.21 2.92
CA ALA A 993 38.01 17.74 3.69
C ALA A 993 39.32 17.24 3.06
N LEU A 994 40.05 18.15 2.42
CA LEU A 994 41.27 17.88 1.67
C LEU A 994 42.39 18.77 2.22
N ALA A 995 43.07 18.27 3.26
CA ALA A 995 44.25 18.95 3.79
C ALA A 995 45.42 18.89 2.78
N GLU A 996 45.50 17.81 2.00
CA GLU A 996 46.57 17.53 1.03
C GLU A 996 46.21 17.96 -0.40
N PHE A 997 45.57 19.13 -0.56
CA PHE A 997 45.06 19.62 -1.84
C PHE A 997 46.15 19.64 -2.92
N ASN A 998 47.31 20.20 -2.61
CA ASN A 998 48.43 20.27 -3.56
C ASN A 998 48.93 18.87 -3.96
N GLN A 999 49.02 17.93 -3.02
CA GLN A 999 49.52 16.59 -3.28
C GLN A 999 48.54 15.76 -4.12
N LEU A 1000 47.24 15.95 -3.93
CA LEU A 1000 46.20 15.29 -4.73
C LEU A 1000 46.22 15.75 -6.20
N PHE A 1001 46.53 17.03 -6.44
CA PHE A 1001 46.53 17.63 -7.78
C PHE A 1001 47.92 17.83 -8.41
N GLY A 1002 49.00 17.51 -7.69
CA GLY A 1002 50.37 17.65 -8.17
C GLY A 1002 50.87 19.10 -8.31
N ILE A 1003 50.33 20.03 -7.53
CA ILE A 1003 50.71 21.45 -7.55
C ILE A 1003 52.02 21.63 -6.76
N GLN A 1004 53.04 22.25 -7.39
CA GLN A 1004 54.39 22.42 -6.85
C GLN A 1004 54.87 23.88 -6.91
N ASP A 1005 54.00 24.82 -6.54
CA ASP A 1005 54.30 26.27 -6.56
C ASP A 1005 54.85 26.80 -5.22
N GLY A 1006 55.10 25.93 -4.25
CA GLY A 1006 55.66 26.28 -2.94
C GLY A 1006 54.67 26.90 -1.97
N VAL A 1007 53.39 27.01 -2.32
CA VAL A 1007 52.34 27.55 -1.45
C VAL A 1007 51.43 26.42 -0.97
N GLU A 1008 51.39 26.17 0.34
CA GLU A 1008 50.53 25.13 0.91
C GLU A 1008 49.06 25.51 0.86
N ARG A 1009 48.21 24.54 0.50
CA ARG A 1009 46.76 24.72 0.38
C ARG A 1009 45.99 23.60 1.04
N ALA A 1010 44.90 23.96 1.73
CA ALA A 1010 43.90 23.05 2.26
C ALA A 1010 42.49 23.49 1.83
N TYR A 1011 41.66 22.53 1.42
CA TYR A 1011 40.31 22.77 0.90
C TYR A 1011 39.26 22.03 1.72
N TYR A 1012 38.18 22.73 2.10
CA TYR A 1012 37.06 22.17 2.85
C TYR A 1012 35.74 22.66 2.26
N ALA A 1013 34.74 21.79 2.11
CA ALA A 1013 33.42 22.22 1.65
C ALA A 1013 32.27 21.39 2.22
N VAL A 1014 31.09 22.01 2.30
CA VAL A 1014 29.81 21.41 2.68
C VAL A 1014 28.80 21.71 1.57
N PHE A 1015 28.06 20.70 1.16
CA PHE A 1015 27.02 20.76 0.13
C PHE A 1015 25.72 20.25 0.71
N ASP A 1016 24.74 21.12 0.86
CA ASP A 1016 23.41 20.78 1.37
C ASP A 1016 22.50 20.44 0.20
N GLY A 1017 22.00 19.20 0.17
CA GLY A 1017 21.33 18.63 -0.99
C GLY A 1017 19.80 18.63 -0.84
N HIS A 1018 19.09 18.94 -1.91
CA HIS A 1018 17.62 18.86 -1.96
C HIS A 1018 17.12 18.28 -3.28
N GLY A 1019 15.92 17.69 -3.24
CA GLY A 1019 15.32 17.04 -4.41
C GLY A 1019 16.06 15.77 -4.87
N GLY A 1020 17.00 15.25 -4.07
CA GLY A 1020 17.84 14.09 -4.36
C GLY A 1020 19.30 14.30 -3.91
N VAL A 1021 20.13 13.26 -4.04
CA VAL A 1021 21.54 13.30 -3.60
C VAL A 1021 22.51 13.72 -4.72
N ASP A 1022 22.05 13.71 -5.97
CA ASP A 1022 22.95 13.66 -7.12
C ASP A 1022 23.74 14.97 -7.31
N ALA A 1023 23.10 16.13 -7.15
CA ALA A 1023 23.76 17.43 -7.23
C ALA A 1023 24.86 17.60 -6.15
N ALA A 1024 24.56 17.24 -4.90
CA ALA A 1024 25.51 17.31 -3.78
C ALA A 1024 26.68 16.33 -3.96
N VAL A 1025 26.41 15.10 -4.44
CA VAL A 1025 27.45 14.12 -4.80
C VAL A 1025 28.32 14.68 -5.93
N TYR A 1026 27.70 15.24 -6.97
CA TYR A 1026 28.43 15.80 -8.11
C TYR A 1026 29.33 16.96 -7.72
N ALA A 1027 28.82 17.90 -6.93
CA ALA A 1027 29.60 19.04 -6.43
C ALA A 1027 30.77 18.59 -5.55
N ALA A 1028 30.56 17.62 -4.65
CA ALA A 1028 31.61 17.03 -3.83
C ALA A 1028 32.70 16.33 -4.66
N THR A 1029 32.33 15.66 -5.75
CA THR A 1029 33.28 14.96 -6.63
C THR A 1029 34.05 15.91 -7.57
N HIS A 1030 33.44 17.02 -8.03
CA HIS A 1030 34.01 17.80 -9.15
C HIS A 1030 34.45 19.22 -8.82
N LEU A 1031 33.91 19.89 -7.79
CA LEU A 1031 34.18 21.33 -7.58
C LEU A 1031 35.66 21.63 -7.28
N HIS A 1032 36.27 20.87 -6.38
CA HIS A 1032 37.68 21.01 -6.02
C HIS A 1032 38.64 20.67 -7.18
N VAL A 1033 38.22 19.78 -8.09
CA VAL A 1033 38.92 19.45 -9.33
C VAL A 1033 38.80 20.56 -10.36
N ALA A 1034 37.63 21.19 -10.47
CA ALA A 1034 37.42 22.35 -11.32
C ALA A 1034 38.26 23.53 -10.84
N LEU A 1035 38.37 23.72 -9.52
CA LEU A 1035 39.18 24.77 -8.89
C LEU A 1035 40.68 24.58 -9.15
N SER A 1036 41.20 23.35 -8.99
CA SER A 1036 42.64 23.07 -9.18
C SER A 1036 43.12 23.29 -10.62
N LYS A 1037 42.20 23.31 -11.59
CA LYS A 1037 42.49 23.57 -13.00
C LYS A 1037 42.40 25.05 -13.40
N GLN A 1038 41.98 25.94 -12.51
CA GLN A 1038 41.86 27.37 -12.84
C GLN A 1038 43.23 28.03 -12.89
N GLU A 1039 43.56 28.69 -14.00
CA GLU A 1039 44.82 29.44 -14.16
C GLU A 1039 44.94 30.58 -13.13
N THR A 1040 43.80 31.15 -12.72
CA THR A 1040 43.75 32.24 -11.75
C THR A 1040 43.91 31.78 -10.30
N LEU A 1041 43.97 30.47 -9.99
CA LEU A 1041 44.04 29.97 -8.61
C LEU A 1041 45.21 30.58 -7.80
N GLN A 1042 46.31 30.92 -8.46
CA GLN A 1042 47.49 31.51 -7.81
C GLN A 1042 47.43 33.04 -7.69
N SER A 1043 46.68 33.71 -8.56
CA SER A 1043 46.70 35.18 -8.72
C SER A 1043 45.42 35.88 -8.28
N ASP A 1044 44.28 35.21 -8.43
CA ASP A 1044 42.95 35.68 -8.10
C ASP A 1044 42.05 34.48 -7.75
N THR A 1045 42.12 34.11 -6.47
CA THR A 1045 41.39 32.97 -5.90
C THR A 1045 39.86 33.17 -5.96
N ASP A 1046 39.38 34.43 -5.87
CA ASP A 1046 37.96 34.76 -5.98
C ASP A 1046 37.43 34.42 -7.38
N THR A 1047 38.13 34.88 -8.43
CA THR A 1047 37.77 34.55 -9.81
C THR A 1047 37.89 33.05 -10.07
N ALA A 1048 38.89 32.39 -9.49
CA ALA A 1048 39.05 30.93 -9.60
C ALA A 1048 37.85 30.19 -9.02
N PHE A 1049 37.39 30.56 -7.82
CA PHE A 1049 36.22 29.93 -7.20
C PHE A 1049 34.92 30.18 -7.98
N LYS A 1050 34.64 31.44 -8.35
CA LYS A 1050 33.43 31.78 -9.13
C LYS A 1050 33.37 30.99 -10.44
N THR A 1051 34.52 30.88 -11.13
CA THR A 1051 34.64 30.11 -12.36
C THR A 1051 34.46 28.61 -12.11
N ALA A 1052 35.04 28.08 -11.02
CA ALA A 1052 34.91 26.67 -10.65
C ALA A 1052 33.46 26.27 -10.32
N PHE A 1053 32.73 27.08 -9.55
CA PHE A 1053 31.30 26.84 -9.25
C PHE A 1053 30.45 26.85 -10.52
N LYS A 1054 30.62 27.89 -11.36
CA LYS A 1054 29.89 28.01 -12.63
C LYS A 1054 30.20 26.87 -13.60
N HIS A 1055 31.47 26.49 -13.71
CA HIS A 1055 31.88 25.35 -14.53
C HIS A 1055 31.27 24.05 -14.02
N THR A 1056 31.26 23.83 -12.70
CA THR A 1056 30.65 22.64 -12.08
C THR A 1056 29.14 22.57 -12.31
N ASP A 1057 28.41 23.69 -12.20
CA ASP A 1057 26.97 23.76 -12.51
C ASP A 1057 26.68 23.44 -13.98
N ASN A 1058 27.50 23.95 -14.90
CA ASN A 1058 27.37 23.66 -16.32
C ASN A 1058 27.68 22.18 -16.64
N MET A 1059 28.73 21.61 -16.06
CA MET A 1059 29.03 20.18 -16.20
C MET A 1059 27.87 19.32 -15.66
N PHE A 1060 27.31 19.70 -14.51
CA PHE A 1060 26.15 18.99 -13.94
C PHE A 1060 24.91 19.11 -14.82
N ARG A 1061 24.70 20.23 -15.52
CA ARG A 1061 23.60 20.38 -16.49
C ARG A 1061 23.65 19.34 -17.59
N GLY A 1062 24.84 19.10 -18.15
CA GLY A 1062 25.05 18.06 -19.16
C GLY A 1062 24.70 16.67 -18.64
N LYS A 1063 25.13 16.35 -17.40
CA LYS A 1063 24.78 15.09 -16.74
C LYS A 1063 23.29 14.98 -16.42
N ALA A 1064 22.69 16.04 -15.89
CA ALA A 1064 21.28 16.08 -15.52
C ALA A 1064 20.36 15.96 -16.74
N ASN A 1065 20.71 16.57 -17.87
CA ASN A 1065 19.99 16.39 -19.13
C ASN A 1065 20.10 14.95 -19.64
N ARG A 1066 21.30 14.37 -19.60
CA ARG A 1066 21.57 12.98 -20.03
C ARG A 1066 20.83 11.96 -19.16
N GLU A 1067 20.81 12.16 -17.85
CA GLU A 1067 20.32 11.18 -16.86
C GLU A 1067 18.95 11.55 -16.28
N ARG A 1068 18.35 12.66 -16.75
CA ARG A 1068 17.06 13.23 -16.31
C ARG A 1068 17.00 13.52 -14.80
N LEU A 1069 18.08 14.10 -14.27
CA LEU A 1069 18.20 14.46 -12.86
C LEU A 1069 17.56 15.84 -12.60
N ARG A 1070 16.98 16.02 -11.41
CA ARG A 1070 16.30 17.26 -10.98
C ARG A 1070 16.70 17.73 -9.58
N SER A 1071 17.74 17.13 -9.01
CA SER A 1071 18.24 17.53 -7.69
C SER A 1071 19.02 18.85 -7.77
N GLY A 1072 19.08 19.54 -6.64
CA GLY A 1072 19.85 20.75 -6.45
C GLY A 1072 20.68 20.67 -5.17
N THR A 1073 21.66 21.56 -5.04
CA THR A 1073 22.46 21.67 -3.82
C THR A 1073 22.95 23.10 -3.59
N THR A 1074 22.85 23.56 -2.35
CA THR A 1074 23.62 24.73 -1.89
C THR A 1074 25.02 24.28 -1.51
N GLY A 1075 25.99 25.17 -1.52
CA GLY A 1075 27.37 24.82 -1.24
C GLY A 1075 28.16 25.96 -0.63
N VAL A 1076 29.00 25.65 0.34
CA VAL A 1076 30.02 26.55 0.88
C VAL A 1076 31.37 25.83 0.85
N ALA A 1077 32.38 26.50 0.33
CA ALA A 1077 33.73 25.99 0.17
C ALA A 1077 34.76 27.01 0.70
N VAL A 1078 35.84 26.50 1.26
CA VAL A 1078 36.92 27.29 1.85
C VAL A 1078 38.25 26.77 1.34
N LEU A 1079 39.13 27.68 0.91
CA LEU A 1079 40.53 27.41 0.61
C LEU A 1079 41.42 28.22 1.56
N ILE A 1080 42.26 27.53 2.31
CA ILE A 1080 43.35 28.15 3.08
C ILE A 1080 44.60 28.05 2.21
N GLN A 1081 45.20 29.19 1.87
CA GLN A 1081 46.41 29.28 1.05
C GLN A 1081 47.43 30.18 1.76
N GLY A 1082 48.48 29.58 2.34
CA GLY A 1082 49.43 30.33 3.17
C GLY A 1082 48.76 31.04 4.34
N GLN A 1083 48.72 32.37 4.32
CA GLN A 1083 48.04 33.20 5.32
C GLN A 1083 46.72 33.80 4.82
N GLU A 1084 46.12 33.26 3.77
CA GLU A 1084 44.83 33.73 3.25
C GLU A 1084 43.75 32.65 3.41
N LEU A 1085 42.56 33.07 3.82
CA LEU A 1085 41.35 32.26 3.87
C LEU A 1085 40.35 32.82 2.85
N THR A 1086 40.09 32.06 1.79
CA THR A 1086 39.06 32.41 0.80
C THR A 1086 37.83 31.55 1.03
N VAL A 1087 36.66 32.17 1.16
CA VAL A 1087 35.35 31.54 1.30
C VAL A 1087 34.54 31.79 0.04
N ALA A 1088 33.97 30.74 -0.53
CA ALA A 1088 33.06 30.81 -1.67
C ALA A 1088 31.76 30.09 -1.35
N TRP A 1089 30.61 30.71 -1.66
CA TRP A 1089 29.31 30.13 -1.35
C TRP A 1089 28.25 30.35 -2.43
N LEU A 1090 27.31 29.42 -2.45
CA LEU A 1090 26.19 29.37 -3.35
C LEU A 1090 24.98 28.83 -2.59
N GLY A 1091 24.04 29.71 -2.24
CA GLY A 1091 22.86 29.38 -1.44
C GLY A 1091 23.06 29.77 0.02
N ASP A 1092 22.47 29.01 0.93
CA ASP A 1092 22.32 29.34 2.36
C ASP A 1092 23.15 28.49 3.33
N SER A 1093 23.96 27.55 2.83
CA SER A 1093 25.07 26.94 3.59
C SER A 1093 26.12 27.99 3.95
N GLN A 1094 26.69 27.95 5.16
CA GLN A 1094 27.52 29.05 5.68
C GLN A 1094 28.88 28.59 6.23
N ALA A 1095 29.84 29.52 6.21
CA ALA A 1095 31.12 29.42 6.87
C ALA A 1095 31.30 30.58 7.88
N MET A 1096 31.88 30.27 9.04
CA MET A 1096 32.12 31.23 10.12
C MET A 1096 33.54 31.08 10.65
N LEU A 1097 34.27 32.19 10.78
CA LEU A 1097 35.56 32.26 11.45
C LEU A 1097 35.36 32.69 12.90
N VAL A 1098 36.11 32.10 13.82
CA VAL A 1098 36.21 32.57 15.21
C VAL A 1098 37.61 33.08 15.46
N ARG A 1099 37.71 34.30 16.01
CA ARG A 1099 38.97 34.99 16.32
C ARG A 1099 38.89 35.51 17.75
N LYS A 1100 39.80 35.05 18.63
CA LYS A 1100 39.81 35.40 20.06
C LYS A 1100 38.45 35.22 20.75
N GLY A 1101 37.75 34.13 20.44
CA GLY A 1101 36.44 33.79 20.99
C GLY A 1101 35.26 34.60 20.44
N LEU A 1102 35.47 35.40 19.39
CA LEU A 1102 34.41 36.19 18.74
C LEU A 1102 34.14 35.66 17.33
N ALA A 1103 32.86 35.53 16.98
CA ALA A 1103 32.44 35.16 15.64
C ALA A 1103 32.66 36.34 14.66
N VAL A 1104 33.31 36.06 13.54
CA VAL A 1104 33.59 37.00 12.45
C VAL A 1104 32.71 36.63 11.25
N THR A 1105 31.93 37.60 10.76
CA THR A 1105 31.09 37.43 9.56
C THR A 1105 31.98 37.36 8.32
N LEU A 1106 31.98 36.22 7.64
CA LEU A 1106 32.77 35.99 6.41
C LEU A 1106 31.95 36.18 5.13
N MET A 1107 30.65 35.94 5.22
CA MET A 1107 29.74 35.83 4.09
C MET A 1107 28.32 36.22 4.50
N ASP A 1108 27.49 36.53 3.50
CA ASP A 1108 26.05 36.73 3.66
C ASP A 1108 25.29 35.70 2.81
N PRO A 1109 24.53 34.76 3.41
CA PRO A 1109 23.89 33.67 2.67
C PRO A 1109 22.86 34.17 1.65
N HIS A 1110 22.75 33.45 0.52
CA HIS A 1110 21.80 33.76 -0.55
C HIS A 1110 20.38 33.26 -0.19
N LYS A 1111 19.69 34.00 0.68
CA LYS A 1111 18.29 33.71 1.03
C LYS A 1111 17.31 34.43 0.09
N PRO A 1112 16.17 33.82 -0.31
CA PRO A 1112 15.21 34.44 -1.22
C PRO A 1112 14.65 35.79 -0.75
N GLU A 1113 14.64 36.06 0.56
CA GLU A 1113 14.23 37.32 1.16
C GLU A 1113 15.29 38.43 1.18
N ARG A 1114 16.53 38.12 0.77
CA ARG A 1114 17.58 39.15 0.66
C ARG A 1114 17.24 40.09 -0.49
N GLU A 1115 17.30 41.40 -0.25
CA GLU A 1115 16.72 42.40 -1.14
C GLU A 1115 17.32 42.37 -2.57
N ASP A 1116 18.64 42.18 -2.69
CA ASP A 1116 19.33 42.04 -3.97
C ASP A 1116 18.94 40.75 -4.72
N GLU A 1117 18.80 39.62 -4.01
CA GLU A 1117 18.36 38.36 -4.60
C GLU A 1117 16.90 38.42 -5.05
N LYS A 1118 16.03 39.01 -4.22
CA LYS A 1118 14.63 39.25 -4.56
C LYS A 1118 14.51 40.11 -5.80
N GLN A 1119 15.20 41.26 -5.84
CA GLN A 1119 15.19 42.16 -7.00
C GLN A 1119 15.72 41.44 -8.26
N ARG A 1120 16.83 40.70 -8.15
CA ARG A 1120 17.38 39.92 -9.27
C ARG A 1120 16.38 38.90 -9.83
N ILE A 1121 15.65 38.21 -8.95
CA ILE A 1121 14.66 37.19 -9.35
C ILE A 1121 13.43 37.84 -9.99
N GLU A 1122 12.95 38.95 -9.44
CA GLU A 1122 11.82 39.71 -9.97
C GLU A 1122 12.15 40.35 -11.33
N ASP A 1123 13.37 40.88 -11.50
CA ASP A 1123 13.85 41.44 -12.79
C ASP A 1123 13.93 40.38 -13.90
N LEU A 1124 14.18 39.12 -13.54
CA LEU A 1124 14.16 37.98 -14.45
C LEU A 1124 12.73 37.48 -14.76
N GLY A 1125 11.70 38.03 -14.12
CA GLY A 1125 10.29 37.66 -14.28
C GLY A 1125 9.78 36.58 -13.31
N GLY A 1126 10.56 36.24 -12.28
CA GLY A 1126 10.17 35.33 -11.21
C GLY A 1126 9.46 36.07 -10.06
N CYS A 1127 9.06 35.35 -9.01
CA CYS A 1127 8.49 35.95 -7.80
C CYS A 1127 8.99 35.28 -6.52
N ILE A 1128 8.99 36.03 -5.42
CA ILE A 1128 9.28 35.52 -4.08
C ILE A 1128 7.98 35.50 -3.27
N THR A 1129 7.62 34.33 -2.76
CA THR A 1129 6.37 34.12 -1.99
C THR A 1129 6.64 33.46 -0.65
N PHE A 1130 5.95 33.90 0.39
CA PHE A 1130 6.07 33.31 1.73
C PHE A 1130 5.07 32.16 1.92
N MET A 1131 5.58 30.95 2.12
CA MET A 1131 4.80 29.73 2.39
C MET A 1131 5.46 28.93 3.52
N GLY A 1132 5.38 29.46 4.75
CA GLY A 1132 6.10 28.95 5.93
C GLY A 1132 7.59 29.34 5.96
N CYS A 1133 8.22 29.46 4.80
CA CYS A 1133 9.48 30.16 4.54
C CYS A 1133 9.39 30.90 3.19
N TRP A 1134 10.34 31.79 2.89
CA TRP A 1134 10.39 32.47 1.60
C TRP A 1134 10.83 31.52 0.49
N ARG A 1135 10.12 31.55 -0.64
CA ARG A 1135 10.34 30.63 -1.76
C ARG A 1135 10.35 31.34 -3.10
N VAL A 1136 11.28 30.95 -3.96
CA VAL A 1136 11.33 31.32 -5.38
C VAL A 1136 10.21 30.59 -6.14
N ASN A 1137 9.37 31.35 -6.83
CA ASN A 1137 8.21 30.89 -7.58
C ASN A 1137 7.29 29.93 -6.78
N GLY A 1138 7.15 30.16 -5.47
CA GLY A 1138 6.37 29.30 -4.58
C GLY A 1138 6.93 27.90 -4.33
N THR A 1139 8.11 27.57 -4.88
CA THR A 1139 8.59 26.19 -4.94
C THR A 1139 9.85 25.98 -4.10
N TYR A 1140 10.94 26.72 -4.35
CA TYR A 1140 12.27 26.46 -3.75
C TYR A 1140 12.63 27.48 -2.68
N ALA A 1141 13.16 27.02 -1.54
CA ALA A 1141 13.55 27.88 -0.42
C ALA A 1141 14.95 28.52 -0.56
N VAL A 1142 15.60 28.33 -1.72
CA VAL A 1142 16.96 28.81 -1.99
C VAL A 1142 16.96 29.68 -3.25
N SER A 1143 17.79 30.72 -3.28
CA SER A 1143 17.89 31.67 -4.39
C SER A 1143 19.03 31.37 -5.37
N ARG A 1144 20.02 30.57 -4.94
CA ARG A 1144 21.17 30.11 -5.75
C ARG A 1144 21.53 28.67 -5.39
N ALA A 1145 21.85 27.84 -6.40
CA ALA A 1145 22.20 26.42 -6.24
C ALA A 1145 22.90 25.84 -7.49
N ILE A 1146 23.70 24.78 -7.29
CA ILE A 1146 24.12 23.88 -8.38
C ILE A 1146 22.95 22.94 -8.63
N GLY A 1147 22.54 22.77 -9.89
CA GLY A 1147 21.33 22.01 -10.23
C GLY A 1147 20.09 22.89 -10.33
N ASP A 1148 18.91 22.36 -9.96
CA ASP A 1148 17.61 23.06 -10.07
C ASP A 1148 17.35 23.69 -11.45
N PHE A 1149 17.70 22.96 -12.52
CA PHE A 1149 17.68 23.48 -13.89
C PHE A 1149 16.29 23.90 -14.37
N ASP A 1150 15.23 23.37 -13.76
CA ASP A 1150 13.84 23.77 -14.03
C ASP A 1150 13.49 25.16 -13.46
N GLN A 1151 14.30 25.69 -12.55
CA GLN A 1151 14.17 27.03 -11.99
C GLN A 1151 15.24 28.01 -12.47
N LYS A 1152 16.15 27.60 -13.35
CA LYS A 1152 17.08 28.54 -13.98
C LYS A 1152 16.32 29.40 -15.00
N PRO A 1153 16.53 30.73 -15.06
CA PRO A 1153 17.63 31.46 -14.43
C PRO A 1153 17.33 32.05 -13.03
N TYR A 1154 16.15 31.82 -12.45
CA TYR A 1154 15.75 32.39 -11.15
C TYR A 1154 16.65 31.88 -10.01
N VAL A 1155 16.85 30.57 -9.92
CA VAL A 1155 17.83 29.95 -9.02
C VAL A 1155 19.21 29.94 -9.69
N SER A 1156 20.07 30.90 -9.36
CA SER A 1156 21.34 31.10 -10.07
C SER A 1156 22.42 30.08 -9.67
N GLY A 1157 23.31 29.74 -10.60
CA GLY A 1157 24.53 28.97 -10.34
C GLY A 1157 25.77 29.84 -10.06
N ASP A 1158 25.61 31.18 -9.98
CA ASP A 1158 26.71 32.12 -9.77
C ASP A 1158 27.02 32.26 -8.26
N ALA A 1159 28.24 31.86 -7.86
CA ALA A 1159 28.70 31.93 -6.48
C ALA A 1159 29.28 33.30 -6.12
N ASP A 1160 29.23 33.64 -4.83
CA ASP A 1160 29.92 34.80 -4.26
C ASP A 1160 31.20 34.32 -3.54
N CYS A 1161 32.19 35.21 -3.40
CA CYS A 1161 33.48 34.91 -2.77
C CYS A 1161 33.97 36.07 -1.91
N SER A 1162 34.77 35.75 -0.91
CA SER A 1162 35.41 36.70 0.01
C SER A 1162 36.73 36.12 0.50
N THR A 1163 37.82 36.90 0.40
CA THR A 1163 39.14 36.56 0.94
C THR A 1163 39.47 37.41 2.15
N ILE A 1164 39.99 36.79 3.20
CA ILE A 1164 40.51 37.47 4.39
C ILE A 1164 41.94 37.02 4.71
N GLN A 1165 42.72 37.95 5.26
CA GLN A 1165 44.06 37.66 5.77
C GLN A 1165 43.99 37.03 7.16
N LEU A 1166 44.70 35.91 7.32
CA LEU A 1166 44.97 35.24 8.58
C LEU A 1166 46.16 35.92 9.27
N LEU A 1167 45.93 36.39 10.50
CA LEU A 1167 46.91 37.16 11.28
C LEU A 1167 47.54 36.33 12.41
N GLY A 1168 47.15 35.07 12.56
CA GLY A 1168 47.61 34.15 13.60
C GLY A 1168 46.86 34.29 14.92
N ASP A 1169 45.75 35.04 14.95
CA ASP A 1169 44.86 35.16 16.12
C ASP A 1169 43.52 34.45 15.95
N GLU A 1170 43.39 33.65 14.89
CA GLU A 1170 42.25 32.80 14.60
C GLU A 1170 42.21 31.54 15.47
N ASP A 1171 41.02 31.18 15.95
CA ASP A 1171 40.81 29.98 16.76
C ASP A 1171 40.42 28.78 15.88
N TYR A 1172 39.39 28.93 15.04
CA TYR A 1172 38.90 27.89 14.13
C TYR A 1172 37.94 28.45 13.07
N VAL A 1173 37.74 27.69 11.99
CA VAL A 1173 36.72 27.93 10.96
C VAL A 1173 35.67 26.80 11.02
N LEU A 1174 34.38 27.16 11.00
CA LEU A 1174 33.25 26.23 11.01
C LEU A 1174 32.44 26.36 9.72
N LEU A 1175 32.20 25.26 9.02
CA LEU A 1175 31.28 25.17 7.87
C LEU A 1175 30.07 24.30 8.27
N ALA A 1176 28.85 24.74 7.96
CA ALA A 1176 27.64 23.96 8.18
C ALA A 1176 26.49 24.37 7.25
N CYS A 1177 25.54 23.45 7.04
CA CYS A 1177 24.30 23.69 6.29
C CYS A 1177 23.28 24.51 7.10
N ASP A 1178 22.15 24.83 6.45
CA ASP A 1178 21.03 25.56 7.03
C ASP A 1178 20.48 24.88 8.31
N GLY A 1179 20.47 23.55 8.36
CA GLY A 1179 19.99 22.74 9.47
C GLY A 1179 20.75 22.99 10.79
N PHE A 1180 21.95 23.56 10.72
CA PHE A 1180 22.66 24.08 11.89
C PHE A 1180 22.39 25.57 12.12
N PHE A 1181 22.60 26.42 11.11
CA PHE A 1181 22.58 27.87 11.27
C PHE A 1181 21.18 28.47 11.46
N ASP A 1182 20.11 27.78 11.08
CA ASP A 1182 18.73 28.18 11.39
C ASP A 1182 18.35 27.92 12.87
N ALA A 1183 19.06 27.00 13.53
CA ALA A 1183 18.87 26.66 14.93
C ALA A 1183 19.84 27.42 15.86
N VAL A 1184 21.11 27.55 15.45
CA VAL A 1184 22.20 28.13 16.24
C VAL A 1184 22.68 29.42 15.60
N LYS A 1185 22.49 30.54 16.30
CA LYS A 1185 23.02 31.85 15.85
C LYS A 1185 24.55 31.84 15.90
N PRO A 1186 25.25 32.39 14.88
CA PRO A 1186 26.72 32.45 14.85
C PRO A 1186 27.36 32.99 16.13
N SER A 1187 26.75 33.99 16.77
CA SER A 1187 27.24 34.58 18.02
C SER A 1187 27.26 33.63 19.23
N LEU A 1188 26.50 32.54 19.21
CA LEU A 1188 26.46 31.54 20.30
C LEU A 1188 27.50 30.44 20.12
N VAL A 1189 28.06 30.28 18.92
CA VAL A 1189 28.98 29.18 18.63
C VAL A 1189 30.24 29.22 19.50
N PRO A 1190 30.92 30.38 19.70
CA PRO A 1190 32.12 30.42 20.54
C PRO A 1190 31.91 29.94 21.98
N SER A 1191 30.78 30.32 22.60
CA SER A 1191 30.43 29.84 23.94
C SER A 1191 30.17 28.34 23.98
N LEU A 1192 29.47 27.79 22.98
CA LEU A 1192 29.19 26.35 22.94
C LEU A 1192 30.45 25.51 22.71
N VAL A 1193 31.39 26.02 21.91
CA VAL A 1193 32.70 25.38 21.73
C VAL A 1193 33.50 25.45 23.03
N LEU A 1194 33.50 26.59 23.73
CA LEU A 1194 34.15 26.72 25.03
C LEU A 1194 33.56 25.76 26.08
N ASP A 1195 32.23 25.63 26.13
CA ASP A 1195 31.54 24.68 27.00
C ASP A 1195 31.95 23.24 26.68
N ALA A 1196 32.00 22.88 25.39
CA ALA A 1196 32.46 21.56 24.95
C ALA A 1196 33.94 21.28 25.28
N LEU A 1197 34.77 22.33 25.36
CA LEU A 1197 36.17 22.24 25.77
C LEU A 1197 36.33 22.09 27.29
N GLN A 1198 35.42 22.67 28.09
CA GLN A 1198 35.48 22.71 29.55
C GLN A 1198 34.82 21.51 30.27
N GLN A 1199 34.01 20.70 29.58
CA GLN A 1199 33.40 19.50 30.19
C GLN A 1199 34.46 18.47 30.62
N PRO A 1200 34.50 18.02 31.89
CA PRO A 1200 35.43 16.99 32.35
C PRO A 1200 35.13 15.65 31.67
N TYR A 1201 36.19 14.96 31.25
CA TYR A 1201 36.11 13.60 30.74
C TYR A 1201 35.83 12.66 31.91
N ASP A 1202 34.72 11.92 31.86
CA ASP A 1202 34.44 10.84 32.79
C ASP A 1202 34.96 9.54 32.16
N PRO A 1203 36.11 8.99 32.60
CA PRO A 1203 36.54 7.67 32.16
C PRO A 1203 35.69 6.64 32.89
N GLU A 1204 34.79 5.95 32.19
CA GLU A 1204 34.32 4.66 32.70
C GLU A 1204 35.51 3.67 32.66
N GLY A 1205 36.30 3.67 33.73
CA GLY A 1205 37.47 2.82 33.94
C GLY A 1205 38.52 3.50 34.80
N GLY A 1206 38.48 3.24 36.12
CA GLY A 1206 39.40 3.83 37.09
C GLY A 1206 40.88 3.60 36.74
N GLY A 1207 41.65 4.68 36.76
CA GLY A 1207 43.10 4.70 36.62
C GLY A 1207 43.62 6.14 36.61
N ASP A 1208 44.19 6.59 37.73
CA ASP A 1208 44.83 7.90 37.86
C ASP A 1208 46.07 7.97 36.96
N THR A 1209 45.96 8.66 35.83
CA THR A 1209 47.10 9.36 35.20
C THR A 1209 46.55 10.36 34.16
N PRO A 1210 47.02 11.63 34.15
CA PRO A 1210 46.61 12.59 33.14
C PRO A 1210 47.28 12.23 31.80
N LEU A 1211 46.65 11.35 31.04
CA LEU A 1211 46.97 11.09 29.65
C LEU A 1211 46.69 12.35 28.83
N LYS A 1212 47.71 12.89 28.15
CA LYS A 1212 47.54 13.88 27.08
C LYS A 1212 46.49 13.34 26.10
N GLN A 1213 45.30 13.92 26.10
CA GLN A 1213 44.24 13.53 25.16
C GLN A 1213 44.73 13.77 23.74
N SER A 1214 44.53 12.82 22.82
CA SER A 1214 44.78 13.07 21.41
C SER A 1214 43.81 14.16 20.94
N GLU A 1215 44.32 15.22 20.32
CA GLU A 1215 43.51 16.40 19.97
C GLU A 1215 42.42 16.09 18.90
N GLU A 1216 42.45 14.92 18.23
CA GLU A 1216 41.36 14.41 17.38
C GLU A 1216 40.06 14.14 18.15
N ILE A 1217 40.16 13.67 19.40
CA ILE A 1217 39.01 13.41 20.28
C ILE A 1217 38.31 14.73 20.63
N ILE A 1218 39.07 15.83 20.69
CA ILE A 1218 38.58 17.17 21.02
C ILE A 1218 37.66 17.70 19.91
N GLY A 1219 38.09 17.62 18.64
CA GLY A 1219 37.28 18.07 17.51
C GLY A 1219 35.95 17.30 17.39
N LEU A 1220 35.98 15.98 17.52
CA LEU A 1220 34.78 15.13 17.49
C LEU A 1220 33.82 15.45 18.66
N ARG A 1221 34.37 15.76 19.84
CA ARG A 1221 33.59 16.17 21.03
C ARG A 1221 32.89 17.50 20.79
N ILE A 1222 33.61 18.49 20.26
CA ILE A 1222 33.06 19.82 19.93
C ILE A 1222 31.91 19.66 18.92
N ALA A 1223 32.14 18.94 17.83
CA ALA A 1223 31.13 18.73 16.79
C ALA A 1223 29.87 18.04 17.34
N ARG A 1224 30.05 17.02 18.20
CA ARG A 1224 28.94 16.32 18.88
C ARG A 1224 28.19 17.23 19.85
N HIS A 1225 28.89 18.11 20.57
CA HIS A 1225 28.29 19.03 21.53
C HIS A 1225 27.46 20.12 20.83
N LEU A 1226 28.02 20.74 19.79
CA LEU A 1226 27.30 21.71 18.94
C LEU A 1226 26.03 21.09 18.34
N TRP A 1227 26.11 19.83 17.91
CA TRP A 1227 24.95 19.07 17.44
C TRP A 1227 23.90 18.82 18.53
N LEU A 1228 24.31 18.36 19.72
CA LEU A 1228 23.39 18.11 20.84
C LEU A 1228 22.61 19.37 21.21
N TYR A 1229 23.28 20.52 21.20
CA TYR A 1229 22.65 21.81 21.44
C TYR A 1229 21.63 22.16 20.35
N CYS A 1230 22.01 22.06 19.07
CA CYS A 1230 21.10 22.29 17.94
C CYS A 1230 19.85 21.40 18.04
N ARG A 1231 20.02 20.10 18.33
CA ARG A 1231 18.93 19.14 18.55
C ARG A 1231 18.00 19.55 19.70
N ALA A 1232 18.56 20.04 20.82
CA ALA A 1232 17.79 20.47 21.97
C ALA A 1232 16.95 21.73 21.65
N VAL A 1233 17.53 22.71 20.95
CA VAL A 1233 16.82 23.94 20.51
C VAL A 1233 15.68 23.62 19.54
N CYS A 1234 15.91 22.75 18.56
CA CYS A 1234 14.87 22.31 17.63
C CYS A 1234 13.73 21.55 18.34
N SER A 1235 14.04 20.81 19.41
CA SER A 1235 13.04 20.11 20.23
C SER A 1235 12.24 21.06 21.14
N ALA A 1236 12.78 22.22 21.51
CA ALA A 1236 12.12 23.21 22.36
C ALA A 1236 11.24 24.21 21.60
N ARG A 1237 11.55 24.51 20.32
CA ARG A 1237 10.70 25.37 19.46
C ARG A 1237 9.36 24.72 19.07
N TYR A 1238 9.24 23.40 19.24
CA TYR A 1238 8.00 22.64 19.03
C TYR A 1238 7.74 21.73 20.24
N PRO A 1239 7.19 22.27 21.35
CA PRO A 1239 6.87 21.43 22.50
C PRO A 1239 5.76 20.43 22.12
N PRO A 1240 5.80 19.20 22.65
CA PRO A 1240 4.71 18.25 22.47
C PRO A 1240 3.43 18.82 23.10
N VAL A 1241 2.34 18.88 22.33
CA VAL A 1241 1.02 19.22 22.85
C VAL A 1241 0.58 18.09 23.79
N THR A 1242 0.76 18.28 25.09
CA THR A 1242 0.26 17.36 26.12
C THR A 1242 -1.23 17.60 26.31
N SER A 1243 -2.07 16.69 25.82
CA SER A 1243 -3.44 16.53 26.30
C SER A 1243 -3.40 15.86 27.67
N SER A 1244 -3.79 16.59 28.71
CA SER A 1244 -4.04 16.08 30.06
C SER A 1244 -5.23 15.10 30.03
N VAL A 1245 -4.96 13.81 30.20
CA VAL A 1245 -5.93 12.81 30.62
C VAL A 1245 -5.46 12.29 31.97
N GLU A 1246 -6.13 12.72 33.03
CA GLU A 1246 -6.00 12.11 34.37
C GLU A 1246 -6.45 10.65 34.30
N LEU A 1247 -5.52 9.73 34.57
CA LEU A 1247 -5.83 8.34 34.88
C LEU A 1247 -5.75 8.17 36.40
N ALA A 1248 -6.93 7.97 37.00
CA ALA A 1248 -7.10 7.58 38.38
C ALA A 1248 -6.40 6.24 38.66
N PHE A 1249 -5.39 6.26 39.52
CA PHE A 1249 -4.92 5.07 40.22
C PHE A 1249 -5.48 5.08 41.64
N GLY A 1250 -6.30 4.07 41.94
CA GLY A 1250 -6.75 3.78 43.29
C GLY A 1250 -5.64 3.09 44.09
N SER A 1251 -5.32 3.65 45.25
CA SER A 1251 -4.70 2.92 46.35
C SER A 1251 -5.03 3.60 47.68
N THR A 1252 -5.86 2.91 48.46
CA THR A 1252 -5.79 2.76 49.93
C THR A 1252 -5.32 3.95 50.78
N GLY A 1253 -6.28 4.53 51.52
CA GLY A 1253 -6.18 4.67 52.98
C GLY A 1253 -5.40 5.87 53.55
N ILE A 1254 -6.10 6.58 54.45
CA ILE A 1254 -5.64 7.51 55.49
C ILE A 1254 -5.75 9.01 55.15
N SER A 1255 -6.82 9.61 55.68
CA SER A 1255 -6.94 11.03 56.05
C SER A 1255 -6.38 11.19 57.50
N PRO A 1256 -6.08 12.39 58.06
CA PRO A 1256 -6.59 13.70 57.67
C PRO A 1256 -5.63 14.93 57.81
N ALA A 1257 -6.14 16.07 57.31
CA ALA A 1257 -6.23 17.36 58.02
C ALA A 1257 -5.43 18.59 57.48
N VAL A 1258 -6.19 19.70 57.47
CA VAL A 1258 -5.82 21.10 57.79
C VAL A 1258 -5.56 22.11 56.63
N ASN A 1259 -6.49 23.08 56.55
CA ASN A 1259 -6.42 24.51 56.16
C ASN A 1259 -5.87 24.91 54.78
N GLY A 1260 -6.40 25.88 54.01
CA GLY A 1260 -7.39 26.93 54.26
C GLY A 1260 -7.04 28.16 53.38
N SER A 1261 -8.07 28.95 52.99
CA SER A 1261 -8.07 30.33 52.44
C SER A 1261 -7.52 30.60 51.01
N ILE A 1262 -8.33 31.04 50.02
CA ILE A 1262 -8.84 32.43 49.72
C ILE A 1262 -7.72 33.29 49.06
N THR A 1263 -7.78 33.97 47.89
CA THR A 1263 -8.75 34.89 47.21
C THR A 1263 -8.24 35.17 45.76
N CYS A 1264 -9.07 35.18 44.71
CA CYS A 1264 -9.64 36.33 43.95
C CYS A 1264 -8.67 37.36 43.26
N LEU A 1265 -8.65 37.33 41.91
CA LEU A 1265 -8.87 38.38 40.86
C LEU A 1265 -8.42 39.86 41.08
N PRO A 1266 -8.30 40.77 40.05
CA PRO A 1266 -8.90 40.75 38.70
C PRO A 1266 -8.01 41.27 37.51
N SER A 1267 -8.30 40.85 36.27
CA SER A 1267 -8.80 41.62 35.10
C SER A 1267 -8.01 42.85 34.63
N LEU A 1268 -7.75 42.90 33.31
CA LEU A 1268 -7.98 44.08 32.46
C LEU A 1268 -8.05 43.63 30.98
N ALA A 1269 -9.24 43.76 30.41
CA ALA A 1269 -9.45 43.87 28.97
C ALA A 1269 -9.09 45.30 28.53
N ASP A 1270 -8.62 45.50 27.30
CA ASP A 1270 -9.36 46.30 26.30
C ASP A 1270 -8.60 46.56 24.97
N TRP A 1271 -9.37 46.45 23.87
CA TRP A 1271 -9.30 47.14 22.56
C TRP A 1271 -8.23 46.74 21.53
N GLN A 1272 -8.40 46.92 20.21
CA GLN A 1272 -9.51 46.86 19.24
C GLN A 1272 -8.81 47.16 17.87
N THR A 1273 -9.15 46.42 16.81
CA THR A 1273 -9.19 46.83 15.37
C THR A 1273 -8.04 47.62 14.72
N SER A 1274 -7.48 47.11 13.61
CA SER A 1274 -7.75 47.57 12.21
C SER A 1274 -6.69 47.09 11.20
N ALA A 1275 -7.16 46.85 9.96
CA ALA A 1275 -6.50 46.45 8.70
C ALA A 1275 -6.35 44.94 8.44
#